data_AF-A0A3M1Q0X6-F1
#
_entry.id   AF-A0A3M1Q0X6-F1
#
_cell.length_a   1.000
_cell.length_b   1.000
_cell.length_c   1.000
_cell.angle_alpha   90.00
_cell.angle_beta   90.00
_cell.angle_gamma   90.00
#
_symmetry.space_group_name_H-M   'P 1'
#
loop_
_entity.id
_entity.type
_entity.pdbx_description
1 polymer ?
#
loop_
_entity_poly.entity_id
_entity_poly.type
_entity_poly.pdbx_seq_one_letter_code
_entity_poly.pdbx_strand_id
1 'polypeptide(L)'
;MSVRRVARGALLFAFVSVVVPAAGKPAPAEPPRRWLVPAERAGEAGAVVDRAGGLVVVETATPPPGARLVRPVLRLRDRVLGAEPGAGVPADVPRWLVRRGYREDERGLWLLRLTGPLTDEVRDGLRALGAEILETIPEHGLVVRLDAAARRALARHETPVARRVAWLGAYEPAYRIAPALVGARGRVAVSLAVVADGAGKALLRQAIAAGRLLEPMRPAGRLLVAAVELPAQLVEAWAFHPSLYRVEPWVAPRPWGEVGALNNAGAGVDGTSGGWGALGTDYLAWLAARGLDPADGRGPIVQVADTGLDLGDPAAGPAGLVDAAGASRVVAVDDWTGDRGGADDGRDGHGHGTACASIVAGLGADGAPGSGVVSPHGYRFGLGVAPGARIYASKVFNATGAWDLRVPYADLVRHAAEAGAQVSSNSWGSPVNTYTAAARDYDALVRDARPDVPGDQPMIVVFAAGNEGPGASTVGSPGTAKNVITVAAAENWWPGYRTCGWDPAFQDTPGDDIVYYSGRGPTADGRRKPDVAAIAHGWIVARSAGATGAGCGDPFSTADPAQFRSFNGTSAATPAVAGTAALFVERRVRETGAPPSPALVKAALVATARDLAGGIAATASNGTGPLLGPVPDEAQGWGLVDAGRLLDDTPSVAFDQPAVLETPGETFAVSLEPFDTMRPVRVVLAWTDAPGPLAGAARQNDLDLEVTAGGTTYLGNVFSGGLSAAGGTPDTDNNLEVVALPAGTSGPIDVLVRAADLPADGVPASPDPTDQDFALWVRNAVCLAAPPALTAEPAGPNRVALSWSWSGADPAGGFRIERAETGGGEFVRLATVAGAERAWLDTSASGGTSYVYRVRAVGACASPGSPTATATASGGCARPPVFDGLVSAASAGSGTCGVDLSWNAASSPCGHPVHYDVYRGTSPALGADPALRVVQGVTATSWHDGEEVPSGGPLFYLVRAVDTLTGVADDNAVVLEVRPGAGTVVAVGQAPLAIPDGNTAGVESTAQVWDTFTIGRASVRVEIDHTWIADLTVRVTSPSGTAVTLHNRAGGDADGIHLTYGTERTPDGPGSLDDLVGESSFGTWRLFVSDAAAQDTGTLTSWRVELERACTPAPTTPHEASPTGGLRVAKDASGLLDVHWDIAPFAADHALYVGETGASLAGVGLAWQRATCSIGNDGQALVDVGGAGAGRLVYFVAVGRRGADEGSYGRDSAGAERPAAAGLCGPLAGPATPPPAPARLTPRLASLAARPAASASAGSRSAREPSLFALPAAEPDACP
;
A
#
# COMPACT_ATOMS: atom_id res chain seq x y z
N MET A 1 27.18 -49.03 56.89
CA MET A 1 26.27 -50.13 57.30
C MET A 1 25.25 -50.29 56.16
N SER A 2 25.18 -51.42 55.45
CA SER A 2 24.37 -52.62 55.77
C SER A 2 22.87 -52.40 55.48
N VAL A 3 22.15 -53.14 54.59
CA VAL A 3 22.50 -54.40 53.89
C VAL A 3 21.78 -54.61 52.52
N ARG A 4 22.54 -55.19 51.57
CA ARG A 4 22.23 -56.01 50.36
C ARG A 4 20.79 -56.19 49.74
N ARG A 5 20.74 -55.90 48.42
CA ARG A 5 20.39 -56.78 47.25
C ARG A 5 18.95 -57.22 46.84
N VAL A 6 18.73 -57.13 45.50
CA VAL A 6 18.29 -58.18 44.52
C VAL A 6 16.95 -58.06 43.75
N ALA A 7 17.10 -57.70 42.46
CA ALA A 7 16.53 -58.23 41.19
C ALA A 7 15.00 -58.34 40.88
N ARG A 8 14.65 -57.69 39.74
CA ARG A 8 13.89 -58.16 38.55
C ARG A 8 12.88 -59.33 38.69
N GLY A 9 11.63 -59.06 38.27
CA GLY A 9 10.61 -60.00 37.80
C GLY A 9 9.52 -59.23 37.02
N ALA A 10 8.86 -59.81 36.01
CA ALA A 10 8.01 -59.05 35.07
C ALA A 10 6.81 -59.84 34.49
N LEU A 11 5.98 -59.13 33.71
CA LEU A 11 4.84 -59.55 32.87
C LEU A 11 3.44 -59.80 33.50
N LEU A 12 2.60 -58.75 33.38
CA LEU A 12 1.36 -58.66 32.58
C LEU A 12 0.10 -59.55 32.82
N PHE A 13 -1.04 -58.85 32.61
CA PHE A 13 -2.31 -59.23 31.97
C PHE A 13 -3.61 -59.53 32.78
N ALA A 14 -4.68 -58.92 32.23
CA ALA A 14 -6.11 -59.28 32.24
C ALA A 14 -7.07 -58.69 33.30
N PHE A 15 -8.29 -58.38 32.82
CA PHE A 15 -9.44 -57.77 33.50
C PHE A 15 -10.34 -58.80 34.22
N VAL A 16 -11.19 -58.33 35.15
CA VAL A 16 -12.68 -58.42 35.15
C VAL A 16 -13.27 -57.77 36.43
N SER A 17 -14.58 -57.54 36.50
CA SER A 17 -15.23 -56.44 37.26
C SER A 17 -16.30 -56.86 38.31
N VAL A 18 -16.84 -55.86 39.04
CA VAL A 18 -18.16 -55.77 39.75
C VAL A 18 -18.27 -56.28 41.21
N VAL A 19 -18.91 -55.49 42.09
CA VAL A 19 -20.05 -55.82 43.04
C VAL A 19 -20.33 -54.67 44.04
N VAL A 20 -21.62 -54.47 44.43
CA VAL A 20 -22.15 -53.45 45.38
C VAL A 20 -23.38 -53.99 46.14
N PRO A 21 -23.66 -53.58 47.41
CA PRO A 21 -25.03 -53.19 47.84
C PRO A 21 -25.05 -51.94 48.78
N ALA A 22 -26.03 -51.00 48.81
CA ALA A 22 -27.52 -51.02 48.82
C ALA A 22 -28.14 -51.20 50.25
N ALA A 23 -29.28 -50.60 50.69
CA ALA A 23 -30.36 -49.81 50.06
C ALA A 23 -31.15 -48.91 51.09
N GLY A 24 -32.10 -48.05 50.65
CA GLY A 24 -33.09 -47.34 51.50
C GLY A 24 -34.08 -46.40 50.74
N LYS A 25 -35.41 -46.50 50.99
CA LYS A 25 -36.54 -45.74 50.35
C LYS A 25 -37.84 -45.92 51.21
N PRO A 26 -39.08 -45.41 50.91
CA PRO A 26 -39.73 -44.97 49.63
C PRO A 26 -40.41 -43.54 49.70
N ALA A 27 -40.80 -42.82 48.62
CA ALA A 27 -41.96 -42.85 47.68
C ALA A 27 -43.27 -42.15 48.16
N PRO A 28 -44.23 -41.78 47.28
CA PRO A 28 -44.26 -41.74 45.79
C PRO A 28 -44.04 -40.28 45.29
N ALA A 29 -44.38 -39.77 44.08
CA ALA A 29 -44.91 -40.26 42.78
C ALA A 29 -44.31 -39.31 41.67
N GLU A 30 -44.55 -39.31 40.35
CA GLU A 30 -45.28 -40.11 39.33
C GLU A 30 -44.54 -39.91 37.96
N PRO A 31 -44.82 -40.63 36.85
CA PRO A 31 -43.85 -40.78 35.75
C PRO A 31 -44.17 -40.00 34.45
N PRO A 32 -43.17 -39.35 33.82
CA PRO A 32 -43.25 -38.92 32.41
C PRO A 32 -43.04 -40.10 31.45
N ARG A 33 -43.74 -40.08 30.31
CA ARG A 33 -43.64 -41.12 29.27
C ARG A 33 -42.40 -40.94 28.39
N ARG A 34 -41.74 -42.03 28.01
CA ARG A 34 -40.80 -42.04 26.88
C ARG A 34 -41.58 -41.89 25.57
N TRP A 35 -41.06 -41.06 24.67
CA TRP A 35 -41.31 -41.17 23.23
C TRP A 35 -40.00 -41.54 22.54
N LEU A 36 -40.08 -42.45 21.57
CA LEU A 36 -39.04 -42.71 20.59
C LEU A 36 -39.53 -42.12 19.27
N VAL A 37 -38.66 -41.39 18.58
CA VAL A 37 -38.89 -40.91 17.21
C VAL A 37 -37.73 -41.46 16.35
N PRO A 38 -37.99 -42.13 15.22
CA PRO A 38 -36.93 -42.58 14.32
C PRO A 38 -36.25 -41.39 13.63
N ALA A 39 -34.97 -41.54 13.29
CA ALA A 39 -34.25 -40.53 12.51
C ALA A 39 -34.53 -40.73 11.01
N GLU A 40 -35.13 -39.72 10.36
CA GLU A 40 -35.14 -39.60 8.90
C GLU A 40 -34.75 -38.19 8.45
N ARG A 41 -33.74 -38.16 7.56
CA ARG A 41 -33.30 -37.04 6.71
C ARG A 41 -32.63 -35.84 7.40
N ALA A 42 -31.83 -35.15 6.58
CA ALA A 42 -30.79 -34.22 7.00
C ALA A 42 -31.31 -32.83 7.38
N GLY A 43 -30.61 -32.18 8.31
CA GLY A 43 -30.49 -30.73 8.36
C GLY A 43 -31.48 -29.96 9.23
N GLU A 44 -31.44 -30.14 10.55
CA GLU A 44 -31.86 -29.10 11.50
C GLU A 44 -31.21 -29.30 12.89
N ALA A 45 -31.08 -28.24 13.69
CA ALA A 45 -30.28 -28.23 14.92
C ALA A 45 -31.09 -28.61 16.18
N GLY A 46 -30.50 -29.46 17.04
CA GLY A 46 -31.12 -29.90 18.30
C GLY A 46 -30.76 -29.03 19.49
N ALA A 47 -31.74 -28.37 20.10
CA ALA A 47 -31.55 -27.58 21.32
C ALA A 47 -31.51 -28.45 22.60
N VAL A 48 -30.69 -28.05 23.58
CA VAL A 48 -30.64 -28.63 24.93
C VAL A 48 -30.91 -27.52 25.96
N VAL A 49 -31.75 -27.81 26.96
CA VAL A 49 -32.13 -26.87 28.01
C VAL A 49 -31.53 -27.29 29.35
N ASP A 50 -30.73 -26.43 29.96
CA ASP A 50 -30.30 -26.57 31.36
C ASP A 50 -31.23 -25.80 32.32
N ARG A 51 -31.21 -26.20 33.59
CA ARG A 51 -32.24 -25.97 34.61
C ARG A 51 -32.23 -24.58 35.26
N ALA A 52 -31.48 -23.63 34.70
CA ALA A 52 -31.15 -22.34 35.35
C ALA A 52 -31.68 -21.09 34.62
N GLY A 53 -32.58 -21.22 33.64
CA GLY A 53 -33.44 -20.12 33.15
C GLY A 53 -32.76 -18.99 32.35
N GLY A 54 -31.45 -19.03 32.13
CA GLY A 54 -30.74 -18.09 31.26
C GLY A 54 -30.77 -18.54 29.79
N LEU A 55 -31.17 -17.65 28.88
CA LEU A 55 -31.10 -17.91 27.44
C LEU A 55 -29.66 -17.73 26.94
N VAL A 56 -28.89 -18.82 26.90
CA VAL A 56 -27.60 -18.85 26.22
C VAL A 56 -27.82 -19.28 24.77
N VAL A 57 -27.72 -18.33 23.84
CA VAL A 57 -27.64 -18.66 22.41
C VAL A 57 -26.22 -19.17 22.14
N VAL A 58 -26.06 -20.49 22.06
CA VAL A 58 -24.85 -21.10 21.52
C VAL A 58 -25.05 -21.26 20.03
N GLU A 59 -24.51 -20.34 19.24
CA GLU A 59 -24.29 -20.59 17.81
C GLU A 59 -23.21 -21.66 17.67
N THR A 60 -23.62 -22.92 17.61
CA THR A 60 -22.74 -24.01 17.17
C THR A 60 -22.57 -23.93 15.65
N ALA A 61 -21.97 -22.84 15.18
CA ALA A 61 -21.32 -22.84 13.88
C ALA A 61 -20.27 -23.95 13.93
N THR A 62 -20.42 -24.98 13.09
CA THR A 62 -19.27 -25.83 12.77
C THR A 62 -18.16 -24.92 12.26
N PRO A 63 -16.95 -24.95 12.86
CA PRO A 63 -15.86 -24.09 12.40
C PRO A 63 -15.63 -24.30 10.90
N PRO A 64 -15.35 -23.25 10.12
CA PRO A 64 -14.93 -23.42 8.74
C PRO A 64 -13.69 -24.33 8.68
N PRO A 65 -13.50 -25.13 7.62
CA PRO A 65 -12.33 -26.00 7.50
C PRO A 65 -11.03 -25.21 7.71
N GLY A 66 -10.30 -25.52 8.79
CA GLY A 66 -9.08 -24.80 9.21
C GLY A 66 -9.20 -23.99 10.51
N ALA A 67 -10.40 -23.65 11.00
CA ALA A 67 -10.52 -22.79 12.19
C ALA A 67 -9.98 -23.46 13.48
N ARG A 68 -8.95 -22.82 14.05
CA ARG A 68 -8.08 -23.30 15.14
C ARG A 68 -8.76 -23.27 16.51
N LEU A 69 -8.68 -24.37 17.26
CA LEU A 69 -9.06 -24.41 18.68
C LEU A 69 -7.99 -23.73 19.55
N VAL A 70 -8.02 -22.40 19.61
CA VAL A 70 -7.13 -21.59 20.44
C VAL A 70 -7.37 -21.90 21.92
N ARG A 71 -6.33 -22.36 22.63
CA ARG A 71 -6.41 -22.68 24.06
C ARG A 71 -6.79 -21.43 24.88
N PRO A 72 -7.50 -21.59 26.01
CA PRO A 72 -8.01 -20.46 26.77
C PRO A 72 -6.96 -19.92 27.73
N VAL A 73 -5.89 -19.38 27.18
CA VAL A 73 -4.70 -18.91 27.90
C VAL A 73 -4.21 -17.57 27.34
N LEU A 74 -3.34 -16.91 28.09
CA LEU A 74 -2.51 -15.80 27.61
C LEU A 74 -1.05 -16.08 27.99
N ARG A 75 -0.14 -16.05 27.01
CA ARG A 75 1.31 -16.17 27.23
C ARG A 75 1.93 -14.82 27.59
N LEU A 76 2.14 -14.58 28.89
CA LEU A 76 3.05 -13.52 29.34
C LEU A 76 4.48 -14.07 29.39
N ARG A 77 5.49 -13.19 29.32
CA ARG A 77 6.93 -13.56 29.29
C ARG A 77 7.28 -14.68 30.27
N ASP A 78 6.92 -14.50 31.54
CA ASP A 78 7.37 -15.35 32.64
C ASP A 78 6.32 -16.37 33.10
N ARG A 79 5.13 -16.41 32.47
CA ARG A 79 3.98 -17.20 32.93
C ARG A 79 2.88 -17.34 31.87
N VAL A 80 2.27 -18.53 31.79
CA VAL A 80 1.00 -18.73 31.09
C VAL A 80 -0.16 -18.52 32.07
N LEU A 81 -1.08 -17.61 31.75
CA LEU A 81 -2.30 -17.39 32.53
C LEU A 81 -3.47 -18.18 31.94
N GLY A 82 -4.36 -18.69 32.79
CA GLY A 82 -5.68 -19.15 32.35
C GLY A 82 -6.59 -17.95 32.08
N ALA A 83 -7.24 -17.95 30.92
CA ALA A 83 -8.09 -16.86 30.43
C ALA A 83 -9.48 -17.38 30.03
N GLU A 84 -10.11 -18.08 30.99
CA GLU A 84 -11.51 -18.51 30.99
C GLU A 84 -12.34 -17.68 31.98
N PRO A 85 -13.66 -17.55 31.78
CA PRO A 85 -14.57 -16.97 32.78
C PRO A 85 -14.38 -17.58 34.17
N GLY A 86 -14.08 -16.73 35.16
CA GLY A 86 -13.80 -17.14 36.54
C GLY A 86 -12.35 -17.54 36.85
N ALA A 87 -11.43 -17.51 35.87
CA ALA A 87 -10.00 -17.68 36.14
C ALA A 87 -9.47 -16.55 37.02
N GLY A 88 -8.89 -16.92 38.17
CA GLY A 88 -8.29 -16.01 39.13
C GLY A 88 -6.77 -15.86 38.99
N VAL A 89 -6.18 -15.01 39.83
CA VAL A 89 -4.72 -14.82 39.91
C VAL A 89 -4.04 -16.15 40.30
N PRO A 90 -2.98 -16.60 39.58
CA PRO A 90 -2.29 -17.85 39.88
C PRO A 90 -1.72 -17.95 41.30
N ALA A 91 -1.67 -19.17 41.85
CA ALA A 91 -1.33 -19.41 43.25
C ALA A 91 0.15 -19.20 43.61
N ASP A 92 1.05 -19.17 42.62
CA ASP A 92 2.47 -18.80 42.75
C ASP A 92 2.69 -17.30 42.92
N VAL A 93 1.70 -16.47 42.57
CA VAL A 93 1.83 -15.00 42.62
C VAL A 93 1.92 -14.54 44.09
N PRO A 94 2.96 -13.77 44.46
CA PRO A 94 3.10 -13.25 45.82
C PRO A 94 1.90 -12.37 46.20
N ARG A 95 1.17 -12.72 47.26
CA ARG A 95 -0.07 -12.04 47.69
C ARG A 95 0.10 -10.54 48.02
N TRP A 96 1.33 -10.07 48.21
CA TRP A 96 1.65 -8.65 48.41
C TRP A 96 1.97 -7.88 47.12
N LEU A 97 2.03 -8.56 45.97
CA LEU A 97 2.12 -8.00 44.62
C LEU A 97 0.82 -8.23 43.80
N VAL A 98 -0.29 -8.54 44.49
CA VAL A 98 -1.65 -8.57 43.93
C VAL A 98 -2.40 -7.32 44.35
N ARG A 99 -3.08 -6.66 43.40
CA ARG A 99 -3.86 -5.45 43.64
C ARG A 99 -5.19 -5.80 44.30
N ARG A 100 -5.59 -5.03 45.31
CA ARG A 100 -6.91 -5.19 45.97
C ARG A 100 -8.07 -4.53 45.20
N GLY A 101 -7.80 -4.03 43.99
CA GLY A 101 -8.74 -3.31 43.14
C GLY A 101 -8.11 -2.12 42.42
N TYR A 102 -8.92 -1.48 41.58
CA TYR A 102 -8.68 -0.18 40.97
C TYR A 102 -9.74 0.80 41.48
N ARG A 103 -9.39 2.08 41.62
CA ARG A 103 -10.40 3.12 41.95
C ARG A 103 -11.34 3.37 40.76
N GLU A 104 -12.37 4.18 40.95
CA GLU A 104 -13.29 4.55 39.86
C GLU A 104 -12.70 5.62 38.93
N ASP A 105 -11.95 6.57 39.49
CA ASP A 105 -11.18 7.61 38.79
C ASP A 105 -9.92 7.08 38.10
N GLU A 106 -9.48 5.87 38.46
CA GLU A 106 -8.20 5.31 38.03
C GLU A 106 -8.30 4.56 36.69
N ARG A 107 -7.53 5.03 35.69
CA ARG A 107 -7.21 4.27 34.48
C ARG A 107 -6.15 3.21 34.81
N GLY A 108 -6.54 1.95 34.74
CA GLY A 108 -5.71 0.80 35.09
C GLY A 108 -5.22 0.01 33.88
N LEU A 109 -4.18 -0.80 34.06
CA LEU A 109 -3.72 -1.78 33.07
C LEU A 109 -4.47 -3.12 33.24
N TRP A 110 -4.92 -3.68 32.13
CA TRP A 110 -5.74 -4.89 32.05
C TRP A 110 -5.25 -5.80 30.94
N LEU A 111 -5.49 -7.10 31.13
CA LEU A 111 -5.33 -8.14 30.14
C LEU A 111 -6.72 -8.51 29.62
N LEU A 112 -6.85 -8.57 28.31
CA LEU A 112 -8.08 -8.90 27.59
C LEU A 112 -7.76 -10.07 26.65
N ARG A 113 -8.65 -11.06 26.57
CA ARG A 113 -8.58 -12.13 25.56
C ARG A 113 -9.83 -12.09 24.70
N LEU A 114 -9.66 -12.15 23.37
CA LEU A 114 -10.75 -12.17 22.41
C LEU A 114 -11.27 -13.60 22.14
N THR A 115 -12.46 -13.71 21.57
CA THR A 115 -13.07 -14.97 21.09
C THR A 115 -12.56 -15.41 19.70
N GLY A 116 -11.59 -14.70 19.14
CA GLY A 116 -11.07 -14.86 17.77
C GLY A 116 -10.11 -13.71 17.44
N PRO A 117 -9.61 -13.59 16.20
CA PRO A 117 -8.62 -12.59 15.81
C PRO A 117 -9.10 -11.15 16.04
N LEU A 118 -8.12 -10.24 16.18
CA LEU A 118 -8.37 -8.80 16.22
C LEU A 118 -8.53 -8.28 14.78
N THR A 119 -9.76 -8.03 14.37
CA THR A 119 -10.06 -7.27 13.15
C THR A 119 -10.21 -5.78 13.46
N ASP A 120 -10.16 -4.93 12.44
CA ASP A 120 -10.26 -3.48 12.62
C ASP A 120 -11.61 -3.03 13.23
N GLU A 121 -12.73 -3.69 12.89
CA GLU A 121 -14.04 -3.48 13.56
C GLU A 121 -13.95 -3.70 15.08
N VAL A 122 -13.23 -4.74 15.51
CA VAL A 122 -13.03 -5.04 16.93
C VAL A 122 -12.05 -4.03 17.55
N ARG A 123 -10.98 -3.66 16.84
CA ARG A 123 -9.98 -2.69 17.27
C ARG A 123 -10.60 -1.31 17.53
N ASP A 124 -11.36 -0.79 16.59
CA ASP A 124 -12.02 0.51 16.69
C ASP A 124 -13.25 0.49 17.60
N GLY A 125 -14.01 -0.62 17.65
CA GLY A 125 -15.05 -0.79 18.66
C GLY A 125 -14.52 -0.79 20.09
N LEU A 126 -13.32 -1.37 20.34
CA LEU A 126 -12.64 -1.27 21.63
C LEU A 126 -12.16 0.16 21.93
N ARG A 127 -11.56 0.85 20.94
CA ARG A 127 -11.17 2.26 21.06
C ARG A 127 -12.37 3.16 21.38
N ALA A 128 -13.50 2.96 20.71
CA ALA A 128 -14.76 3.69 20.93
C ALA A 128 -15.39 3.44 22.33
N LEU A 129 -15.18 2.26 22.91
CA LEU A 129 -15.51 1.96 24.30
C LEU A 129 -14.57 2.62 25.33
N GLY A 130 -13.55 3.36 24.88
CA GLY A 130 -12.56 4.03 25.73
C GLY A 130 -11.38 3.14 26.11
N ALA A 131 -11.16 2.01 25.41
CA ALA A 131 -9.98 1.17 25.63
C ALA A 131 -8.77 1.68 24.84
N GLU A 132 -7.68 2.00 25.54
CA GLU A 132 -6.39 2.27 24.92
C GLU A 132 -5.60 0.96 24.81
N ILE A 133 -5.53 0.39 23.60
CA ILE A 133 -4.70 -0.79 23.31
C ILE A 133 -3.23 -0.35 23.35
N LEU A 134 -2.39 -1.02 24.14
CA LEU A 134 -0.96 -0.69 24.31
C LEU A 134 -0.05 -1.68 23.57
N GLU A 135 -0.32 -2.98 23.73
CA GLU A 135 0.34 -4.07 23.00
C GLU A 135 -0.68 -5.18 22.72
N THR A 136 -0.54 -5.81 21.56
CA THR A 136 -1.06 -7.15 21.26
C THR A 136 -0.14 -8.23 21.85
N ILE A 137 -0.71 -9.38 22.22
CA ILE A 137 0.03 -10.58 22.63
C ILE A 137 -0.60 -11.82 21.95
N PRO A 138 0.16 -12.91 21.72
CA PRO A 138 -0.36 -14.13 21.09
C PRO A 138 -1.62 -14.74 21.75
N GLU A 139 -2.27 -15.62 21.00
CA GLU A 139 -3.57 -16.24 21.34
C GLU A 139 -4.72 -15.21 21.51
N HIS A 140 -4.73 -14.21 20.63
CA HIS A 140 -5.71 -13.11 20.55
C HIS A 140 -5.84 -12.30 21.85
N GLY A 141 -4.71 -12.07 22.54
CA GLY A 141 -4.64 -11.27 23.74
C GLY A 141 -4.28 -9.80 23.47
N LEU A 142 -4.73 -8.92 24.36
CA LEU A 142 -4.37 -7.49 24.37
C LEU A 142 -3.98 -7.06 25.78
N VAL A 143 -2.94 -6.24 25.88
CA VAL A 143 -2.66 -5.44 27.07
C VAL A 143 -3.23 -4.04 26.82
N VAL A 144 -4.23 -3.68 27.62
CA VAL A 144 -5.07 -2.48 27.41
C VAL A 144 -5.11 -1.61 28.66
N ARG A 145 -5.32 -0.30 28.48
CA ARG A 145 -5.60 0.64 29.56
C ARG A 145 -7.07 1.06 29.54
N LEU A 146 -7.75 0.90 30.68
CA LEU A 146 -9.21 1.08 30.83
C LEU A 146 -9.54 1.95 32.05
N ASP A 147 -10.48 2.89 31.91
CA ASP A 147 -11.17 3.53 33.04
C ASP A 147 -12.36 2.68 33.54
N ALA A 148 -13.09 3.18 34.54
CA ALA A 148 -14.24 2.47 35.10
C ALA A 148 -15.46 2.39 34.16
N ALA A 149 -15.59 3.26 33.15
CA ALA A 149 -16.67 3.15 32.17
C ALA A 149 -16.38 2.01 31.20
N ALA A 150 -15.20 2.03 30.56
CA ALA A 150 -14.74 0.98 29.63
C ALA A 150 -14.79 -0.41 30.29
N ARG A 151 -14.24 -0.55 31.51
CA ARG A 151 -14.30 -1.80 32.30
C ARG A 151 -15.71 -2.35 32.47
N ARG A 152 -16.69 -1.48 32.74
CA ARG A 152 -18.08 -1.87 32.98
C ARG A 152 -18.80 -2.27 31.71
N ALA A 153 -18.54 -1.58 30.59
CA ALA A 153 -19.13 -1.93 29.30
C ALA A 153 -18.62 -3.29 28.78
N LEU A 154 -17.32 -3.54 28.92
CA LEU A 154 -16.72 -4.84 28.57
C LEU A 154 -17.22 -5.96 29.48
N ALA A 155 -17.17 -5.79 30.81
CA ALA A 155 -17.59 -6.82 31.78
C ALA A 155 -19.11 -7.11 31.81
N ARG A 156 -19.93 -6.29 31.14
CA ARG A 156 -21.38 -6.52 30.97
C ARG A 156 -21.76 -6.83 29.52
N HIS A 157 -20.78 -6.94 28.61
CA HIS A 157 -20.97 -7.24 27.19
C HIS A 157 -22.01 -6.33 26.48
N GLU A 158 -21.95 -5.02 26.78
CA GLU A 158 -23.01 -4.04 26.43
C GLU A 158 -23.13 -3.76 24.92
N THR A 159 -22.06 -4.01 24.15
CA THR A 159 -22.01 -3.83 22.68
C THR A 159 -21.62 -5.14 21.98
N PRO A 160 -21.81 -5.26 20.65
CA PRO A 160 -21.34 -6.43 19.89
C PRO A 160 -19.83 -6.69 20.07
N VAL A 161 -19.01 -5.65 20.03
CA VAL A 161 -17.55 -5.76 20.25
C VAL A 161 -17.22 -6.14 21.70
N ALA A 162 -17.99 -5.68 22.69
CA ALA A 162 -17.83 -6.16 24.07
C ALA A 162 -18.17 -7.66 24.25
N ARG A 163 -18.96 -8.27 23.35
CA ARG A 163 -19.21 -9.73 23.32
C ARG A 163 -18.06 -10.53 22.67
N ARG A 164 -17.17 -9.88 21.93
CA ARG A 164 -15.94 -10.50 21.40
C ARG A 164 -14.86 -10.69 22.47
N VAL A 165 -15.04 -10.15 23.68
CA VAL A 165 -14.15 -10.37 24.82
C VAL A 165 -14.52 -11.65 25.57
N ALA A 166 -13.68 -12.68 25.44
CA ALA A 166 -13.82 -13.95 26.14
C ALA A 166 -13.45 -13.83 27.64
N TRP A 167 -12.46 -13.00 27.96
CA TRP A 167 -11.97 -12.81 29.33
C TRP A 167 -11.34 -11.42 29.52
N LEU A 168 -11.48 -10.88 30.75
CA LEU A 168 -10.93 -9.60 31.17
C LEU A 168 -10.39 -9.73 32.60
N GLY A 169 -9.10 -9.48 32.80
CA GLY A 169 -8.43 -9.54 34.11
C GLY A 169 -7.46 -8.38 34.33
N ALA A 170 -7.12 -8.09 35.59
CA ALA A 170 -6.17 -7.04 35.90
C ALA A 170 -4.74 -7.44 35.48
N TYR A 171 -3.97 -6.49 34.92
CA TYR A 171 -2.54 -6.68 34.71
C TYR A 171 -1.82 -6.42 36.04
N GLU A 172 -1.74 -7.45 36.87
CA GLU A 172 -1.28 -7.38 38.26
C GLU A 172 0.16 -6.85 38.41
N PRO A 173 0.49 -6.17 39.52
CA PRO A 173 1.86 -5.70 39.81
C PRO A 173 2.92 -6.81 39.67
N ALA A 174 2.59 -8.04 40.06
CA ALA A 174 3.46 -9.22 39.92
C ALA A 174 3.76 -9.67 38.47
N TYR A 175 3.03 -9.17 37.48
CA TYR A 175 3.29 -9.45 36.05
C TYR A 175 4.21 -8.39 35.41
N ARG A 176 4.39 -7.27 36.10
CA ARG A 176 5.18 -6.10 35.68
C ARG A 176 6.62 -6.15 36.17
N ILE A 177 6.98 -7.11 37.01
CA ILE A 177 8.34 -7.29 37.53
C ILE A 177 8.81 -8.69 37.16
N ALA A 178 9.91 -8.78 36.41
CA ALA A 178 10.55 -10.05 36.11
C ALA A 178 10.96 -10.78 37.41
N PRO A 179 10.76 -12.11 37.53
CA PRO A 179 10.93 -12.82 38.80
C PRO A 179 12.27 -12.62 39.52
N ALA A 180 13.36 -12.43 38.76
CA ALA A 180 14.71 -12.21 39.30
C ALA A 180 14.89 -10.91 40.12
N LEU A 181 13.94 -9.96 40.02
CA LEU A 181 13.98 -8.69 40.75
C LEU A 181 13.14 -8.70 42.04
N VAL A 182 12.28 -9.71 42.24
CA VAL A 182 11.43 -9.82 43.44
C VAL A 182 12.29 -10.20 44.65
N GLY A 183 12.23 -9.40 45.71
CA GLY A 183 13.08 -9.56 46.91
C GLY A 183 14.55 -9.13 46.72
N ALA A 184 14.91 -8.52 45.58
CA ALA A 184 16.27 -8.06 45.30
C ALA A 184 16.74 -6.96 46.28
N ARG A 185 18.07 -6.81 46.42
CA ARG A 185 18.70 -5.91 47.40
C ARG A 185 19.88 -5.16 46.80
N GLY A 186 20.20 -4.00 47.37
CA GLY A 186 21.26 -3.12 46.86
C GLY A 186 20.78 -2.27 45.69
N ARG A 187 21.69 -1.96 44.75
CA ARG A 187 21.36 -1.35 43.47
C ARG A 187 21.23 -2.44 42.39
N VAL A 188 20.27 -2.29 41.50
CA VAL A 188 20.02 -3.20 40.36
C VAL A 188 19.98 -2.39 39.07
N ALA A 189 20.57 -2.93 38.02
CA ALA A 189 20.41 -2.43 36.66
C ALA A 189 19.13 -3.02 36.05
N VAL A 190 18.23 -2.17 35.59
CA VAL A 190 16.91 -2.56 35.06
C VAL A 190 16.53 -1.79 33.81
N SER A 191 15.83 -2.46 32.90
CA SER A 191 15.10 -1.81 31.82
C SER A 191 13.68 -1.49 32.33
N LEU A 192 13.30 -0.22 32.32
CA LEU A 192 11.98 0.26 32.72
C LEU A 192 11.14 0.56 31.48
N ALA A 193 10.06 -0.20 31.27
CA ALA A 193 9.01 0.12 30.31
C ALA A 193 7.83 0.79 31.03
N VAL A 194 7.39 1.95 30.53
CA VAL A 194 6.24 2.71 31.05
C VAL A 194 5.32 3.12 29.89
N VAL A 195 4.05 3.40 30.18
CA VAL A 195 3.15 4.04 29.21
C VAL A 195 3.66 5.45 28.88
N ALA A 196 3.63 5.87 27.61
CA ALA A 196 4.23 7.12 27.11
C ALA A 196 3.54 8.44 27.56
N ASP A 197 2.79 8.41 28.66
CA ASP A 197 2.01 9.52 29.20
C ASP A 197 2.78 10.40 30.20
N GLY A 198 2.11 11.43 30.74
CA GLY A 198 2.72 12.34 31.70
C GLY A 198 3.21 11.67 32.99
N ALA A 199 2.53 10.61 33.46
CA ALA A 199 2.89 9.91 34.69
C ALA A 199 4.01 8.88 34.47
N GLY A 200 4.06 8.20 33.33
CA GLY A 200 5.20 7.38 32.91
C GLY A 200 6.45 8.22 32.69
N LYS A 201 6.33 9.37 31.99
CA LYS A 201 7.40 10.36 31.85
C LYS A 201 7.86 10.93 33.19
N ALA A 202 6.98 11.07 34.18
CA ALA A 202 7.37 11.45 35.54
C ALA A 202 8.11 10.31 36.28
N LEU A 203 7.65 9.06 36.16
CA LEU A 203 8.27 7.89 36.77
C LEU A 203 9.69 7.65 36.24
N LEU A 204 9.91 7.72 34.92
CA LEU A 204 11.26 7.58 34.35
C LEU A 204 12.19 8.69 34.84
N ARG A 205 11.73 9.95 34.93
CA ARG A 205 12.54 11.04 35.52
C ARG A 205 12.90 10.78 36.98
N GLN A 206 11.99 10.22 37.78
CA GLN A 206 12.28 9.81 39.17
C GLN A 206 13.31 8.67 39.22
N ALA A 207 13.20 7.68 38.34
CA ALA A 207 14.14 6.56 38.23
C ALA A 207 15.55 7.00 37.82
N ILE A 208 15.65 7.95 36.89
CA ILE A 208 16.91 8.56 36.47
C ILE A 208 17.51 9.40 37.62
N ALA A 209 16.70 10.21 38.30
CA ALA A 209 17.16 11.06 39.42
C ALA A 209 17.56 10.28 40.69
N ALA A 210 16.98 9.09 40.93
CA ALA A 210 17.40 8.17 42.00
C ALA A 210 18.53 7.20 41.57
N GLY A 211 18.86 7.19 40.28
CA GLY A 211 19.64 6.16 39.63
C GLY A 211 20.92 6.66 38.97
N ARG A 212 21.46 5.83 38.09
CA ARG A 212 22.42 6.17 37.04
C ARG A 212 21.80 5.74 35.72
N LEU A 213 21.78 6.61 34.71
CA LEU A 213 21.31 6.27 33.36
C LEU A 213 22.30 5.27 32.73
N LEU A 214 21.77 4.25 32.04
CA LEU A 214 22.54 3.20 31.36
C LEU A 214 22.29 3.19 29.85
N GLU A 215 21.04 3.44 29.44
CA GLU A 215 20.63 3.69 28.05
C GLU A 215 19.67 4.89 28.04
N PRO A 216 19.70 5.74 27.00
CA PRO A 216 18.81 6.90 26.90
C PRO A 216 17.32 6.51 26.86
N MET A 217 16.46 7.44 27.30
CA MET A 217 15.01 7.27 27.18
C MET A 217 14.58 7.36 25.72
N ARG A 218 13.82 6.37 25.26
CA ARG A 218 13.42 6.17 23.86
C ARG A 218 11.97 5.67 23.73
N PRO A 219 11.28 5.90 22.60
CA PRO A 219 9.97 5.32 22.34
C PRO A 219 10.04 3.81 22.11
N ALA A 220 8.90 3.14 22.31
CA ALA A 220 8.65 1.74 21.96
C ALA A 220 7.14 1.57 21.68
N GLY A 221 6.66 2.06 20.53
CA GLY A 221 5.24 2.22 20.25
C GLY A 221 4.58 3.16 21.27
N ARG A 222 3.49 2.72 21.93
CA ARG A 222 2.81 3.49 23.00
C ARG A 222 3.54 3.49 24.35
N LEU A 223 4.72 2.90 24.43
CA LEU A 223 5.57 2.85 25.62
C LEU A 223 6.79 3.76 25.49
N LEU A 224 7.40 4.09 26.63
CA LEU A 224 8.76 4.62 26.73
C LEU A 224 9.62 3.61 27.48
N VAL A 225 10.84 3.42 27.03
CA VAL A 225 11.85 2.57 27.65
C VAL A 225 13.08 3.38 28.02
N ALA A 226 13.70 3.08 29.16
CA ALA A 226 15.06 3.50 29.50
C ALA A 226 15.73 2.43 30.39
N ALA A 227 17.06 2.28 30.28
CA ALA A 227 17.83 1.45 31.20
C ALA A 227 18.48 2.30 32.30
N VAL A 228 18.34 1.87 33.56
CA VAL A 228 18.75 2.63 34.75
C VAL A 228 19.25 1.71 35.87
N GLU A 229 20.27 2.13 36.59
CA GLU A 229 20.80 1.45 37.78
C GLU A 229 20.32 2.17 39.06
N LEU A 230 19.48 1.52 39.86
CA LEU A 230 18.77 2.16 40.98
C LEU A 230 18.53 1.24 42.19
N PRO A 231 18.18 1.75 43.38
CA PRO A 231 17.90 0.93 44.56
C PRO A 231 16.72 -0.03 44.35
N ALA A 232 16.93 -1.32 44.58
CA ALA A 232 15.96 -2.39 44.28
C ALA A 232 14.59 -2.21 44.97
N GLN A 233 14.56 -1.57 46.14
CA GLN A 233 13.33 -1.30 46.88
C GLN A 233 12.36 -0.38 46.12
N LEU A 234 12.85 0.44 45.18
CA LEU A 234 11.99 1.27 44.35
C LEU A 234 11.24 0.45 43.29
N VAL A 235 11.82 -0.65 42.81
CA VAL A 235 11.17 -1.53 41.81
C VAL A 235 9.89 -2.13 42.37
N GLU A 236 9.93 -2.73 43.56
CA GLU A 236 8.73 -3.28 44.21
C GLU A 236 7.73 -2.18 44.62
N ALA A 237 8.20 -1.01 45.05
CA ALA A 237 7.32 0.12 45.38
C ALA A 237 6.57 0.65 44.14
N TRP A 238 7.22 0.69 42.98
CA TRP A 238 6.63 1.16 41.73
C TRP A 238 5.78 0.11 41.01
N ALA A 239 5.81 -1.17 41.41
CA ALA A 239 4.96 -2.24 40.87
C ALA A 239 3.47 -1.85 40.74
N PHE A 240 3.00 -1.03 41.68
CA PHE A 240 1.61 -0.58 41.78
C PHE A 240 1.26 0.67 40.96
N HIS A 241 2.27 1.35 40.39
CA HIS A 241 2.11 2.61 39.66
C HIS A 241 1.29 2.41 38.37
N PRO A 242 0.28 3.25 38.06
CA PRO A 242 -0.65 3.00 36.96
C PRO A 242 0.03 2.97 35.59
N SER A 243 1.04 3.81 35.34
CA SER A 243 1.78 3.86 34.07
C SER A 243 3.02 2.95 34.03
N LEU A 244 3.35 2.19 35.08
CA LEU A 244 4.43 1.20 34.98
C LEU A 244 3.95 -0.02 34.20
N TYR A 245 4.63 -0.35 33.11
CA TYR A 245 4.28 -1.45 32.22
C TYR A 245 5.07 -2.71 32.57
N ARG A 246 6.41 -2.66 32.51
CA ARG A 246 7.28 -3.79 32.86
C ARG A 246 8.66 -3.34 33.36
N VAL A 247 9.29 -4.18 34.17
CA VAL A 247 10.67 -4.05 34.65
C VAL A 247 11.38 -5.39 34.47
N GLU A 248 12.48 -5.39 33.73
CA GLU A 248 13.36 -6.55 33.53
C GLU A 248 14.79 -6.20 33.98
N PRO A 249 15.63 -7.18 34.37
CA PRO A 249 17.06 -6.95 34.57
C PRO A 249 17.68 -6.42 33.27
N TRP A 250 18.50 -5.39 33.37
CA TRP A 250 19.34 -4.95 32.26
C TRP A 250 20.75 -5.48 32.45
N VAL A 251 21.31 -6.07 31.39
CA VAL A 251 22.68 -6.56 31.35
C VAL A 251 23.37 -5.83 30.20
N ALA A 252 24.48 -5.17 30.51
CA ALA A 252 25.26 -4.45 29.51
C ALA A 252 25.66 -5.41 28.37
N PRO A 253 25.45 -5.02 27.10
CA PRO A 253 26.01 -5.75 25.98
C PRO A 253 27.54 -5.83 26.06
N ARG A 254 28.11 -6.88 25.46
CA ARG A 254 29.56 -7.06 25.30
C ARG A 254 29.89 -7.51 23.87
N PRO A 255 31.10 -7.23 23.35
CA PRO A 255 31.63 -7.97 22.21
C PRO A 255 31.73 -9.45 22.63
N TRP A 256 31.37 -10.38 21.74
CA TRP A 256 31.30 -11.79 22.15
C TRP A 256 32.66 -12.51 22.18
N GLY A 257 33.69 -11.99 21.51
CA GLY A 257 34.93 -12.73 21.26
C GLY A 257 36.00 -12.65 22.36
N GLU A 258 36.37 -13.79 22.93
CA GLU A 258 37.69 -14.01 23.56
C GLU A 258 38.15 -15.49 23.52
N VAL A 259 38.12 -16.11 22.34
CA VAL A 259 38.62 -17.48 22.02
C VAL A 259 39.37 -17.47 20.66
N GLY A 260 40.24 -18.44 20.31
CA GLY A 260 41.36 -18.27 19.36
C GLY A 260 41.55 -19.20 18.11
N ALA A 261 42.07 -18.64 16.99
CA ALA A 261 42.74 -19.17 15.75
C ALA A 261 42.12 -20.37 14.95
N LEU A 262 42.28 -20.67 13.62
CA LEU A 262 42.57 -20.08 12.27
C LEU A 262 41.78 -20.98 11.23
N ASN A 263 41.55 -20.80 9.91
CA ASN A 263 41.77 -19.85 8.78
C ASN A 263 41.01 -20.50 7.56
N ASN A 264 40.24 -19.93 6.62
CA ASN A 264 40.11 -18.59 6.00
C ASN A 264 38.80 -18.45 5.16
N ALA A 265 38.54 -17.28 4.54
CA ALA A 265 37.35 -17.00 3.71
C ALA A 265 37.03 -18.01 2.58
N GLY A 266 38.03 -18.46 1.83
CA GLY A 266 37.83 -19.39 0.71
C GLY A 266 37.42 -20.82 1.10
N ALA A 267 37.31 -21.11 2.40
CA ALA A 267 36.81 -22.39 2.93
C ALA A 267 35.29 -22.36 3.15
N GLY A 268 34.77 -21.29 3.74
CA GLY A 268 33.35 -21.12 4.10
C GLY A 268 32.40 -20.79 2.95
N VAL A 269 32.85 -20.96 1.70
CA VAL A 269 32.11 -20.59 0.48
C VAL A 269 31.68 -21.81 -0.34
N ASP A 270 32.45 -22.91 -0.31
CA ASP A 270 32.28 -24.04 -1.25
C ASP A 270 31.29 -25.11 -0.71
N GLY A 271 31.28 -25.35 0.60
CA GLY A 271 30.35 -26.28 1.25
C GLY A 271 30.49 -27.75 0.85
N THR A 272 31.47 -28.12 0.00
CA THR A 272 31.65 -29.50 -0.47
C THR A 272 32.52 -30.34 0.48
N SER A 273 31.98 -31.46 0.95
CA SER A 273 32.69 -32.48 1.73
C SER A 273 33.61 -33.35 0.86
N GLY A 274 34.27 -32.77 -0.16
CA GLY A 274 34.62 -33.49 -1.39
C GLY A 274 35.74 -32.92 -2.26
N GLY A 275 36.75 -32.29 -1.66
CA GLY A 275 38.01 -31.99 -2.35
C GLY A 275 38.35 -30.50 -2.44
N TRP A 276 39.40 -30.10 -1.71
CA TRP A 276 39.96 -28.74 -1.71
C TRP A 276 40.76 -28.45 -3.00
N GLY A 277 40.06 -28.43 -4.14
CA GLY A 277 40.66 -28.35 -5.47
C GLY A 277 39.94 -27.45 -6.49
N ALA A 278 38.80 -26.84 -6.14
CA ALA A 278 38.03 -25.99 -7.05
C ALA A 278 38.37 -24.50 -6.90
N LEU A 279 38.16 -23.90 -5.72
CA LEU A 279 38.37 -22.47 -5.45
C LEU A 279 39.80 -22.10 -5.00
N GLY A 280 40.79 -22.95 -5.30
CA GLY A 280 42.18 -22.72 -4.90
C GLY A 280 42.74 -21.43 -5.50
N THR A 281 43.20 -20.52 -4.64
CA THR A 281 43.79 -19.19 -4.96
C THR A 281 42.87 -18.14 -5.64
N ASP A 282 41.74 -18.53 -6.23
CA ASP A 282 41.08 -17.75 -7.29
C ASP A 282 39.67 -17.21 -6.96
N TYR A 283 39.34 -17.05 -5.66
CA TYR A 283 38.02 -16.57 -5.21
C TYR A 283 37.58 -15.24 -5.84
N LEU A 284 38.53 -14.33 -6.10
CA LEU A 284 38.24 -13.04 -6.72
C LEU A 284 37.79 -13.17 -8.19
N ALA A 285 38.38 -14.07 -8.99
CA ALA A 285 37.90 -14.32 -10.33
C ALA A 285 36.62 -15.18 -10.34
N TRP A 286 36.39 -16.03 -9.32
CA TRP A 286 35.10 -16.72 -9.14
C TRP A 286 33.94 -15.74 -8.90
N LEU A 287 34.19 -14.64 -8.17
CA LEU A 287 33.26 -13.51 -8.01
C LEU A 287 33.14 -12.69 -9.32
N ALA A 288 34.26 -12.33 -9.95
CA ALA A 288 34.24 -11.55 -11.20
C ALA A 288 33.52 -12.29 -12.35
N ALA A 289 33.66 -13.61 -12.44
CA ALA A 289 32.93 -14.46 -13.39
C ALA A 289 31.41 -14.49 -13.16
N ARG A 290 30.93 -14.02 -12.01
CA ARG A 290 29.52 -13.81 -11.66
C ARG A 290 29.10 -12.34 -11.72
N GLY A 291 29.98 -11.46 -12.22
CA GLY A 291 29.74 -10.03 -12.28
C GLY A 291 29.77 -9.35 -10.90
N LEU A 292 30.48 -9.91 -9.92
CA LEU A 292 30.66 -9.37 -8.56
C LEU A 292 32.13 -8.98 -8.31
N ASP A 293 32.80 -8.39 -9.32
CA ASP A 293 34.21 -7.99 -9.21
C ASP A 293 34.37 -6.80 -8.23
N PRO A 294 35.19 -6.92 -7.17
CA PRO A 294 35.49 -5.80 -6.28
C PRO A 294 36.05 -4.53 -6.96
N ALA A 295 36.65 -4.67 -8.14
CA ALA A 295 37.15 -3.56 -8.95
C ALA A 295 36.03 -2.67 -9.52
N ASP A 296 34.79 -3.15 -9.63
CA ASP A 296 33.65 -2.33 -10.06
C ASP A 296 33.31 -1.21 -9.07
N GLY A 297 33.68 -1.35 -7.79
CA GLY A 297 33.34 -0.42 -6.71
C GLY A 297 31.84 -0.35 -6.35
N ARG A 298 31.02 -1.25 -6.93
CA ARG A 298 29.54 -1.23 -6.83
C ARG A 298 28.96 -1.98 -5.63
N GLY A 299 29.80 -2.65 -4.84
CA GLY A 299 29.31 -3.41 -3.68
C GLY A 299 28.57 -2.52 -2.68
N PRO A 300 27.59 -3.10 -1.96
CA PRO A 300 26.76 -2.36 -1.01
C PRO A 300 27.59 -1.89 0.18
N ILE A 301 27.05 -0.91 0.91
CA ILE A 301 27.65 -0.45 2.16
C ILE A 301 27.12 -1.33 3.29
N VAL A 302 28.05 -1.83 4.11
CA VAL A 302 27.77 -2.65 5.29
C VAL A 302 28.16 -1.85 6.53
N GLN A 303 27.20 -1.63 7.43
CA GLN A 303 27.48 -1.11 8.76
C GLN A 303 28.20 -2.18 9.59
N VAL A 304 29.25 -1.78 10.31
CA VAL A 304 29.88 -2.58 11.36
C VAL A 304 29.77 -1.79 12.66
N ALA A 305 28.78 -2.13 13.48
CA ALA A 305 28.54 -1.49 14.77
C ALA A 305 29.27 -2.27 15.87
N ASP A 306 30.42 -1.77 16.34
CA ASP A 306 31.37 -2.54 17.15
C ASP A 306 32.38 -1.63 17.92
N THR A 307 33.60 -2.07 18.21
CA THR A 307 34.59 -1.34 19.06
C THR A 307 35.27 -0.13 18.39
N GLY A 308 34.95 0.16 17.13
CA GLY A 308 35.56 1.19 16.29
C GLY A 308 36.22 0.59 15.05
N LEU A 309 36.98 1.40 14.30
CA LEU A 309 37.79 0.92 13.17
C LEU A 309 39.22 1.49 13.21
N ASP A 310 40.20 0.60 13.40
CA ASP A 310 41.64 0.86 13.37
C ASP A 310 42.07 2.17 14.08
N LEU A 311 42.65 3.13 13.35
CA LEU A 311 43.07 4.44 13.86
C LEU A 311 41.95 5.51 13.85
N GLY A 312 40.73 5.17 13.41
CA GLY A 312 39.58 6.07 13.30
C GLY A 312 39.46 6.81 11.96
N ASP A 313 40.52 6.87 11.15
CA ASP A 313 40.55 7.61 9.89
C ASP A 313 39.93 6.81 8.71
N PRO A 314 38.77 7.24 8.15
CA PRO A 314 38.17 6.57 6.99
C PRO A 314 38.99 6.74 5.70
N ALA A 315 39.82 7.78 5.56
CA ALA A 315 40.62 8.01 4.37
C ALA A 315 41.86 7.09 4.31
N ALA A 316 42.44 6.77 5.47
CA ALA A 316 43.55 5.82 5.57
C ALA A 316 43.07 4.36 5.56
N GLY A 317 42.14 4.00 6.47
CA GLY A 317 41.66 2.63 6.68
C GLY A 317 42.73 1.64 7.19
N PRO A 318 42.31 0.49 7.76
CA PRO A 318 43.24 -0.59 8.12
C PRO A 318 43.83 -1.27 6.89
N ALA A 319 45.02 -1.86 7.06
CA ALA A 319 45.61 -2.78 6.08
C ALA A 319 44.60 -3.87 5.68
N GLY A 320 44.34 -4.00 4.38
CA GLY A 320 43.32 -4.91 3.83
C GLY A 320 41.93 -4.31 3.62
N LEU A 321 41.61 -3.08 4.07
CA LEU A 321 40.44 -2.32 3.60
C LEU A 321 40.80 -1.15 2.67
N VAL A 322 42.09 -0.99 2.35
CA VAL A 322 42.63 -0.12 1.30
C VAL A 322 43.03 -0.96 0.09
N ASP A 323 42.79 -0.43 -1.11
CA ASP A 323 43.19 -1.08 -2.37
C ASP A 323 44.64 -0.77 -2.80
N ALA A 324 45.06 -1.38 -3.91
CA ALA A 324 46.40 -1.21 -4.48
C ALA A 324 46.79 0.23 -4.86
N ALA A 325 45.82 1.14 -5.00
CA ALA A 325 46.04 2.56 -5.26
C ALA A 325 46.03 3.41 -3.97
N GLY A 326 45.77 2.79 -2.82
CA GLY A 326 45.60 3.48 -1.54
C GLY A 326 44.21 4.08 -1.35
N ALA A 327 43.20 3.67 -2.14
CA ALA A 327 41.83 4.11 -1.93
C ALA A 327 41.13 3.23 -0.89
N SER A 328 40.61 3.87 0.16
CA SER A 328 39.90 3.21 1.26
C SER A 328 38.49 2.75 0.84
N ARG A 329 38.08 1.57 1.33
CA ARG A 329 36.71 1.05 1.25
C ARG A 329 35.82 1.51 2.41
N VAL A 330 36.35 2.33 3.32
CA VAL A 330 35.61 2.91 4.44
C VAL A 330 34.91 4.19 4.00
N VAL A 331 33.58 4.23 4.16
CA VAL A 331 32.74 5.39 3.79
C VAL A 331 32.78 6.45 4.88
N ALA A 332 32.66 6.03 6.14
CA ALA A 332 32.82 6.85 7.33
C ALA A 332 33.12 5.97 8.56
N VAL A 333 33.58 6.61 9.63
CA VAL A 333 33.71 6.05 10.98
C VAL A 333 33.05 7.05 11.94
N ASP A 334 31.92 6.68 12.55
CA ASP A 334 31.20 7.54 13.49
C ASP A 334 31.31 7.04 14.94
N ASP A 335 31.61 7.94 15.87
CA ASP A 335 31.69 7.65 17.30
C ASP A 335 30.38 7.98 18.04
N TRP A 336 29.78 6.96 18.66
CA TRP A 336 28.55 7.05 19.44
C TRP A 336 28.78 6.91 20.94
N THR A 337 30.05 6.99 21.38
CA THR A 337 30.50 6.79 22.76
C THR A 337 30.93 8.10 23.44
N GLY A 338 31.47 8.00 24.65
CA GLY A 338 32.09 9.11 25.38
C GLY A 338 33.52 9.44 24.94
N ASP A 339 34.12 8.65 24.04
CA ASP A 339 35.43 8.93 23.45
C ASP A 339 35.33 10.05 22.39
N ARG A 340 34.12 10.31 21.88
CA ARG A 340 33.79 11.24 20.78
C ARG A 340 34.37 12.64 20.99
N GLY A 341 35.10 13.13 19.99
CA GLY A 341 35.78 14.44 20.02
C GLY A 341 37.05 14.47 20.89
N GLY A 342 37.52 13.31 21.37
CA GLY A 342 38.88 13.14 21.88
C GLY A 342 39.92 12.97 20.76
N ALA A 343 41.11 12.50 21.11
CA ALA A 343 42.17 12.16 20.13
C ALA A 343 42.01 10.74 19.52
N ASP A 344 40.93 10.05 19.86
CA ASP A 344 40.64 8.64 19.55
C ASP A 344 39.25 8.48 18.89
N ASP A 345 38.74 9.54 18.26
CA ASP A 345 37.41 9.59 17.61
C ASP A 345 37.26 8.44 16.59
N GLY A 346 36.33 7.50 16.82
CA GLY A 346 36.13 6.32 15.96
C GLY A 346 37.16 5.18 16.12
N ARG A 347 38.23 5.38 16.90
CA ARG A 347 39.39 4.47 17.00
C ARG A 347 39.08 3.12 17.67
N ASP A 348 39.63 2.04 17.10
CA ASP A 348 39.52 0.68 17.64
C ASP A 348 40.69 0.32 18.57
N GLY A 349 40.64 0.78 19.82
CA GLY A 349 41.61 0.44 20.87
C GLY A 349 41.63 -1.04 21.29
N HIS A 350 40.64 -1.84 20.84
CA HIS A 350 40.42 -3.23 21.23
C HIS A 350 40.76 -4.23 20.10
N GLY A 351 40.51 -3.84 18.84
CA GLY A 351 40.77 -4.63 17.65
C GLY A 351 39.70 -5.68 17.32
N HIS A 352 38.44 -5.50 17.75
CA HIS A 352 37.32 -6.41 17.45
C HIS A 352 36.47 -5.90 16.28
N GLY A 353 36.14 -4.60 16.23
CA GLY A 353 35.44 -4.00 15.09
C GLY A 353 36.25 -4.05 13.79
N THR A 354 37.56 -3.81 13.88
CA THR A 354 38.50 -3.97 12.75
C THR A 354 38.55 -5.40 12.22
N ALA A 355 38.49 -6.38 13.14
CA ALA A 355 38.44 -7.79 12.78
C ALA A 355 37.13 -8.14 12.06
N CYS A 356 35.99 -7.68 12.58
CA CYS A 356 34.69 -7.90 11.95
C CYS A 356 34.59 -7.24 10.56
N ALA A 357 35.04 -5.99 10.41
CA ALA A 357 35.06 -5.29 9.13
C ALA A 357 35.95 -5.99 8.07
N SER A 358 37.09 -6.54 8.50
CA SER A 358 37.97 -7.35 7.64
C SER A 358 37.32 -8.64 7.16
N ILE A 359 36.46 -9.29 7.96
CA ILE A 359 35.72 -10.48 7.54
C ILE A 359 34.63 -10.13 6.51
N VAL A 360 33.98 -8.97 6.67
CA VAL A 360 33.02 -8.49 5.66
C VAL A 360 33.72 -8.19 4.34
N ALA A 361 34.66 -7.23 4.31
CA ALA A 361 35.09 -6.56 3.06
C ALA A 361 36.61 -6.56 2.81
N GLY A 362 37.39 -7.40 3.50
CA GLY A 362 38.84 -7.45 3.32
C GLY A 362 39.29 -7.78 1.90
N LEU A 363 40.24 -7.03 1.35
CA LEU A 363 40.92 -7.27 0.06
C LEU A 363 42.16 -8.18 0.20
N GLY A 364 42.60 -8.43 1.43
CA GLY A 364 43.81 -9.18 1.77
C GLY A 364 45.11 -8.36 1.76
N ALA A 365 46.21 -9.03 2.12
CA ALA A 365 47.52 -8.47 2.47
C ALA A 365 47.92 -7.12 1.85
N ASP A 366 47.96 -7.01 0.52
CA ASP A 366 48.56 -5.87 -0.19
C ASP A 366 47.56 -5.05 -1.04
N GLY A 367 46.25 -5.30 -0.92
CA GLY A 367 45.21 -4.64 -1.73
C GLY A 367 45.26 -4.91 -3.25
N ALA A 368 46.28 -5.66 -3.73
CA ALA A 368 46.59 -5.92 -5.12
C ALA A 368 46.46 -7.41 -5.50
N PRO A 369 46.14 -7.74 -6.77
CA PRO A 369 46.23 -9.13 -7.26
C PRO A 369 47.69 -9.58 -7.43
N GLY A 370 48.19 -10.43 -6.53
CA GLY A 370 49.31 -11.33 -6.81
C GLY A 370 50.55 -11.28 -5.90
N SER A 371 50.52 -10.58 -4.77
CA SER A 371 51.68 -10.45 -3.87
C SER A 371 51.46 -11.04 -2.47
N GLY A 372 52.58 -11.25 -1.76
CA GLY A 372 52.61 -11.34 -0.31
C GLY A 372 52.16 -12.67 0.30
N VAL A 373 51.14 -12.58 1.17
CA VAL A 373 50.97 -13.53 2.27
C VAL A 373 49.79 -14.48 2.05
N VAL A 374 50.09 -15.59 1.37
CA VAL A 374 49.19 -16.75 1.27
C VAL A 374 49.51 -17.81 2.33
N SER A 375 48.46 -18.52 2.75
CA SER A 375 48.58 -19.75 3.53
C SER A 375 49.30 -20.87 2.74
N PRO A 376 49.76 -21.97 3.39
CA PRO A 376 50.32 -23.13 2.71
C PRO A 376 49.41 -23.80 1.67
N HIS A 377 48.10 -23.49 1.69
CA HIS A 377 47.09 -23.97 0.74
C HIS A 377 46.66 -22.88 -0.28
N GLY A 378 47.40 -21.79 -0.40
CA GLY A 378 47.22 -20.76 -1.42
C GLY A 378 46.18 -19.66 -1.12
N TYR A 379 45.34 -19.82 -0.11
CA TYR A 379 44.37 -18.78 0.30
C TYR A 379 45.07 -17.54 0.86
N ARG A 380 44.66 -16.35 0.42
CA ARG A 380 45.20 -15.04 0.86
C ARG A 380 44.70 -14.64 2.24
N PHE A 381 45.58 -14.28 3.17
CA PHE A 381 45.17 -13.77 4.48
C PHE A 381 44.49 -12.39 4.39
N GLY A 382 43.54 -12.12 5.30
CA GLY A 382 42.82 -10.84 5.36
C GLY A 382 41.79 -10.61 4.25
N LEU A 383 41.49 -11.62 3.43
CA LEU A 383 40.44 -11.58 2.42
C LEU A 383 39.09 -11.83 3.11
N GLY A 384 38.11 -10.95 2.89
CA GLY A 384 36.75 -11.06 3.41
C GLY A 384 35.82 -11.84 2.48
N VAL A 385 34.56 -11.99 2.90
CA VAL A 385 33.51 -12.66 2.10
C VAL A 385 33.00 -11.78 0.96
N ALA A 386 32.88 -10.47 1.16
CA ALA A 386 32.45 -9.52 0.13
C ALA A 386 33.50 -8.41 -0.10
N PRO A 387 34.67 -8.69 -0.71
CA PRO A 387 35.73 -7.69 -0.89
C PRO A 387 35.34 -6.48 -1.77
N GLY A 388 34.23 -6.57 -2.49
CA GLY A 388 33.66 -5.45 -3.25
C GLY A 388 32.79 -4.49 -2.42
N ALA A 389 32.32 -4.93 -1.25
CA ALA A 389 31.52 -4.12 -0.34
C ALA A 389 32.34 -2.97 0.27
N ARG A 390 31.63 -2.03 0.87
CA ARG A 390 32.21 -0.85 1.55
C ARG A 390 31.76 -0.83 3.01
N ILE A 391 32.57 -0.26 3.89
CA ILE A 391 32.34 -0.29 5.34
C ILE A 391 31.88 1.08 5.83
N TYR A 392 30.78 1.11 6.58
CA TYR A 392 30.42 2.23 7.46
C TYR A 392 30.63 1.76 8.90
N ALA A 393 31.65 2.28 9.59
CA ALA A 393 31.96 1.84 10.94
C ALA A 393 31.21 2.70 11.97
N SER A 394 30.66 2.05 13.00
CA SER A 394 29.98 2.74 14.10
C SER A 394 30.56 2.25 15.42
N LYS A 395 31.27 3.12 16.13
CA LYS A 395 31.88 2.81 17.43
C LYS A 395 30.82 2.92 18.52
N VAL A 396 30.53 1.79 19.18
CA VAL A 396 29.52 1.68 20.26
C VAL A 396 30.11 1.17 21.58
N PHE A 397 31.37 0.71 21.55
CA PHE A 397 32.19 0.45 22.73
C PHE A 397 33.33 1.47 22.85
N ASN A 398 33.58 1.92 24.08
CA ASN A 398 34.69 2.84 24.34
C ASN A 398 36.06 2.14 24.19
N ALA A 399 37.15 2.90 24.29
CA ALA A 399 38.52 2.41 24.12
C ALA A 399 38.95 1.26 25.05
N THR A 400 38.17 0.96 26.10
CA THR A 400 38.40 -0.19 27.00
C THR A 400 37.63 -1.46 26.60
N GLY A 401 36.82 -1.43 25.53
CA GLY A 401 35.92 -2.51 25.12
C GLY A 401 34.60 -2.56 25.91
N ALA A 402 34.33 -1.58 26.77
CA ALA A 402 33.09 -1.50 27.56
C ALA A 402 31.96 -0.79 26.79
N TRP A 403 30.73 -1.26 26.97
CA TRP A 403 29.53 -0.67 26.36
C TRP A 403 29.32 0.77 26.83
N ASP A 404 29.20 1.69 25.88
CA ASP A 404 29.05 3.12 26.17
C ASP A 404 28.22 3.86 25.10
N LEU A 405 27.28 3.18 24.45
CA LEU A 405 26.39 3.77 23.44
C LEU A 405 25.54 4.90 24.04
N ARG A 406 25.69 6.13 23.53
CA ARG A 406 25.06 7.35 24.10
C ARG A 406 23.82 7.83 23.37
N VAL A 407 23.46 7.18 22.26
CA VAL A 407 22.26 7.46 21.45
C VAL A 407 21.32 6.24 21.44
N PRO A 408 20.02 6.40 21.12
CA PRO A 408 19.14 5.28 20.83
C PRO A 408 19.67 4.41 19.66
N TYR A 409 19.34 3.12 19.66
CA TYR A 409 19.64 2.21 18.54
C TYR A 409 19.08 2.72 17.20
N ALA A 410 17.96 3.46 17.24
CA ALA A 410 17.39 4.09 16.05
C ALA A 410 18.35 5.09 15.38
N ASP A 411 19.03 5.97 16.13
CA ASP A 411 19.98 6.92 15.54
C ASP A 411 21.21 6.21 14.95
N LEU A 412 21.69 5.16 15.62
CA LEU A 412 22.80 4.32 15.17
C LEU A 412 22.53 3.65 13.81
N VAL A 413 21.30 3.18 13.57
CA VAL A 413 20.92 2.55 12.29
C VAL A 413 20.47 3.60 11.27
N ARG A 414 19.78 4.67 11.70
CA ARG A 414 19.40 5.83 10.87
C ARG A 414 20.62 6.42 10.19
N HIS A 415 21.66 6.77 10.94
CA HIS A 415 22.91 7.35 10.39
C HIS A 415 23.59 6.45 9.35
N ALA A 416 23.59 5.14 9.56
CA ALA A 416 24.09 4.19 8.57
C ALA A 416 23.26 4.18 7.28
N ALA A 417 21.93 4.24 7.40
CA ALA A 417 21.02 4.27 6.26
C ALA A 417 21.14 5.59 5.45
N GLU A 418 21.34 6.76 6.08
CA GLU A 418 21.63 8.01 5.35
C GLU A 418 22.99 7.97 4.64
N ALA A 419 23.97 7.23 5.18
CA ALA A 419 25.23 6.92 4.50
C ALA A 419 25.08 5.85 3.38
N GLY A 420 23.88 5.27 3.19
CA GLY A 420 23.59 4.28 2.15
C GLY A 420 23.89 2.82 2.53
N ALA A 421 24.04 2.51 3.82
CA ALA A 421 24.16 1.13 4.30
C ALA A 421 22.87 0.33 4.05
N GLN A 422 23.04 -0.92 3.60
CA GLN A 422 21.94 -1.86 3.31
C GLN A 422 21.98 -3.11 4.20
N VAL A 423 23.14 -3.38 4.81
CA VAL A 423 23.37 -4.49 5.74
C VAL A 423 24.02 -3.94 7.02
N SER A 424 23.66 -4.46 8.19
CA SER A 424 24.27 -4.09 9.48
C SER A 424 24.75 -5.32 10.23
N SER A 425 26.06 -5.41 10.47
CA SER A 425 26.74 -6.51 11.17
C SER A 425 27.01 -6.13 12.64
N ASN A 426 26.45 -6.91 13.57
CA ASN A 426 26.44 -6.61 14.99
C ASN A 426 27.01 -7.79 15.80
N SER A 427 28.33 -7.78 16.03
CA SER A 427 29.09 -8.89 16.65
C SER A 427 29.10 -8.87 18.18
N TRP A 428 28.01 -8.40 18.78
CA TRP A 428 27.88 -8.14 20.21
C TRP A 428 26.49 -8.50 20.74
N GLY A 429 26.32 -8.49 22.06
CA GLY A 429 25.03 -8.76 22.69
C GLY A 429 25.13 -8.91 24.20
N SER A 430 23.96 -9.07 24.81
CA SER A 430 23.77 -9.38 26.22
C SER A 430 23.46 -10.88 26.39
N PRO A 431 23.95 -11.54 27.46
CA PRO A 431 23.66 -12.95 27.77
C PRO A 431 22.26 -13.12 28.36
N VAL A 432 21.25 -12.75 27.57
CA VAL A 432 19.84 -12.70 27.93
C VAL A 432 19.03 -13.29 26.78
N ASN A 433 18.41 -14.44 27.00
CA ASN A 433 17.70 -15.23 25.99
C ASN A 433 16.22 -14.84 25.81
N THR A 434 15.74 -13.82 26.54
CA THR A 434 14.42 -13.21 26.34
C THR A 434 14.45 -12.15 25.24
N TYR A 435 13.30 -11.93 24.61
CA TYR A 435 13.09 -10.89 23.61
C TYR A 435 13.07 -9.49 24.27
N THR A 436 14.24 -8.93 24.60
CA THR A 436 14.35 -7.66 25.34
C THR A 436 13.83 -6.46 24.56
N ALA A 437 13.73 -5.30 25.21
CA ALA A 437 13.44 -4.04 24.52
C ALA A 437 14.47 -3.65 23.45
N ALA A 438 15.71 -4.16 23.48
CA ALA A 438 16.65 -3.96 22.38
C ALA A 438 16.32 -4.87 21.18
N ALA A 439 15.88 -6.11 21.43
CA ALA A 439 15.39 -7.00 20.38
C ALA A 439 14.14 -6.44 19.67
N ARG A 440 13.26 -5.74 20.42
CA ARG A 440 12.12 -5.01 19.84
C ARG A 440 12.54 -3.86 18.93
N ASP A 441 13.51 -3.05 19.34
CA ASP A 441 14.00 -1.94 18.53
C ASP A 441 14.56 -2.46 17.19
N TYR A 442 15.36 -3.53 17.22
CA TYR A 442 15.91 -4.11 16.01
C TYR A 442 14.87 -4.81 15.12
N ASP A 443 13.76 -5.32 15.66
CA ASP A 443 12.64 -5.78 14.80
C ASP A 443 12.01 -4.63 14.01
N ALA A 444 11.85 -3.45 14.62
CA ALA A 444 11.38 -2.26 13.92
C ALA A 444 12.43 -1.76 12.89
N LEU A 445 13.70 -1.68 13.29
CA LEU A 445 14.78 -1.14 12.46
C LEU A 445 15.19 -2.03 11.28
N VAL A 446 14.71 -3.28 11.21
CA VAL A 446 14.81 -4.12 10.00
C VAL A 446 13.76 -3.71 8.95
N ARG A 447 12.53 -3.42 9.37
CA ARG A 447 11.45 -2.89 8.51
C ARG A 447 11.81 -1.49 8.03
N ASP A 448 12.17 -0.62 8.95
CA ASP A 448 12.42 0.79 8.68
C ASP A 448 13.54 1.38 9.56
N ALA A 449 14.64 1.74 8.92
CA ALA A 449 15.77 2.44 9.51
C ALA A 449 15.62 3.98 9.49
N ARG A 450 14.62 4.53 8.79
CA ARG A 450 14.43 5.97 8.56
C ARG A 450 12.96 6.42 8.82
N PRO A 451 12.40 6.24 10.03
CA PRO A 451 11.03 6.67 10.36
C PRO A 451 10.81 8.19 10.37
N ASP A 452 11.82 8.96 9.95
CA ASP A 452 11.75 10.40 9.64
C ASP A 452 11.48 10.70 8.15
N VAL A 453 11.45 9.67 7.30
CA VAL A 453 11.20 9.74 5.84
C VAL A 453 9.94 8.89 5.50
N PRO A 454 9.12 9.25 4.50
CA PRO A 454 7.91 8.48 4.19
C PRO A 454 8.18 7.12 3.52
N GLY A 455 7.52 6.07 4.03
CA GLY A 455 7.62 4.68 3.54
C GLY A 455 8.69 3.86 4.26
N ASP A 456 8.74 2.55 4.03
CA ASP A 456 9.75 1.65 4.62
C ASP A 456 11.16 1.95 4.09
N GLN A 457 12.17 2.09 4.94
CA GLN A 457 13.59 2.03 4.54
C GLN A 457 14.28 0.80 5.15
N PRO A 458 14.18 -0.37 4.52
CA PRO A 458 14.63 -1.63 5.11
C PRO A 458 16.15 -1.73 5.27
N MET A 459 16.57 -2.42 6.35
CA MET A 459 17.97 -2.70 6.67
C MET A 459 18.14 -4.19 7.00
N ILE A 460 19.09 -4.87 6.37
CA ILE A 460 19.39 -6.27 6.65
C ILE A 460 20.27 -6.36 7.90
N VAL A 461 19.66 -6.60 9.06
CA VAL A 461 20.40 -6.66 10.34
C VAL A 461 20.82 -8.10 10.67
N VAL A 462 22.11 -8.29 10.91
CA VAL A 462 22.76 -9.57 11.26
C VAL A 462 23.37 -9.47 12.65
N PHE A 463 23.05 -10.44 13.52
CA PHE A 463 23.50 -10.50 14.93
C PHE A 463 24.19 -11.83 15.26
N ALA A 464 25.18 -11.75 16.15
CA ALA A 464 25.76 -12.91 16.79
C ALA A 464 24.75 -13.64 17.69
N ALA A 465 24.69 -14.97 17.61
CA ALA A 465 23.95 -15.78 18.60
C ALA A 465 24.53 -15.65 20.02
N GLY A 466 25.80 -15.27 20.14
CA GLY A 466 26.52 -15.15 21.40
C GLY A 466 27.31 -16.40 21.78
N ASN A 467 28.12 -16.27 22.83
CA ASN A 467 29.14 -17.27 23.19
C ASN A 467 28.86 -17.95 24.57
N GLU A 468 27.58 -18.16 24.91
CA GLU A 468 27.12 -18.77 26.17
C GLU A 468 26.80 -20.30 26.06
N GLY A 469 27.13 -20.93 24.94
CA GLY A 469 26.98 -22.38 24.73
C GLY A 469 27.84 -23.24 25.68
N PRO A 470 27.59 -24.55 25.77
CA PRO A 470 26.81 -25.39 24.85
C PRO A 470 25.36 -25.64 25.30
N GLY A 471 24.87 -24.94 26.33
CA GLY A 471 23.51 -25.12 26.85
C GLY A 471 22.43 -24.70 25.85
N ALA A 472 21.25 -25.30 25.94
CA ALA A 472 20.06 -24.80 25.26
C ALA A 472 19.59 -23.46 25.86
N SER A 473 18.88 -22.65 25.07
CA SER A 473 18.40 -21.31 25.45
C SER A 473 19.51 -20.35 25.91
N THR A 474 20.59 -20.33 25.12
CA THR A 474 21.79 -19.51 25.32
C THR A 474 22.02 -18.45 24.23
N VAL A 475 21.14 -18.36 23.22
CA VAL A 475 21.13 -17.22 22.28
C VAL A 475 20.94 -15.91 23.04
N GLY A 476 21.82 -14.92 22.82
CA GLY A 476 21.77 -13.61 23.46
C GLY A 476 20.94 -12.57 22.69
N SER A 477 20.46 -11.55 23.40
CA SER A 477 19.76 -10.38 22.86
C SER A 477 20.75 -9.27 22.49
N PRO A 478 20.66 -8.59 21.31
CA PRO A 478 19.49 -8.54 20.42
C PRO A 478 19.27 -9.71 19.46
N GLY A 479 20.16 -10.71 19.36
CA GLY A 479 20.00 -11.90 18.52
C GLY A 479 18.75 -12.77 18.79
N THR A 480 17.99 -12.48 19.86
CA THR A 480 16.65 -13.04 20.12
C THR A 480 15.53 -12.40 19.28
N ALA A 481 15.81 -11.32 18.55
CA ALA A 481 14.86 -10.63 17.67
C ALA A 481 14.35 -11.53 16.53
N LYS A 482 13.18 -11.22 15.96
CA LYS A 482 12.52 -12.02 14.93
C LYS A 482 13.07 -11.73 13.54
N ASN A 483 13.17 -10.45 13.21
CA ASN A 483 13.43 -9.96 11.86
C ASN A 483 14.92 -9.99 11.51
N VAL A 484 15.79 -9.93 12.53
CA VAL A 484 17.25 -10.09 12.36
C VAL A 484 17.62 -11.51 11.92
N ILE A 485 18.79 -11.62 11.29
CA ILE A 485 19.49 -12.88 10.99
C ILE A 485 20.46 -13.16 12.13
N THR A 486 20.22 -14.21 12.92
CA THR A 486 21.02 -14.59 14.09
C THR A 486 21.94 -15.76 13.75
N VAL A 487 23.23 -15.62 14.05
CA VAL A 487 24.27 -16.48 13.48
C VAL A 487 24.99 -17.37 14.51
N ALA A 488 24.97 -18.68 14.29
CA ALA A 488 25.72 -19.70 15.02
C ALA A 488 27.21 -19.75 14.64
N ALA A 489 28.02 -20.30 15.54
CA ALA A 489 29.45 -20.53 15.33
C ALA A 489 29.76 -21.98 14.97
N ALA A 490 30.08 -22.22 13.68
CA ALA A 490 30.63 -23.49 13.19
C ALA A 490 32.17 -23.51 13.25
N GLU A 491 32.73 -24.72 13.36
CA GLU A 491 34.19 -24.96 13.30
C GLU A 491 34.70 -24.87 11.85
N ASN A 492 36.02 -24.76 11.69
CA ASN A 492 36.70 -24.65 10.41
C ASN A 492 37.66 -25.82 10.20
N TRP A 493 37.78 -26.28 8.97
CA TRP A 493 38.66 -27.39 8.63
C TRP A 493 40.10 -26.92 8.38
N TRP A 494 41.00 -27.25 9.29
CA TRP A 494 42.44 -26.97 9.16
C TRP A 494 43.30 -28.00 9.92
N PRO A 495 43.27 -29.29 9.52
CA PRO A 495 43.87 -30.37 10.30
C PRO A 495 45.37 -30.17 10.54
N GLY A 496 45.79 -30.18 11.80
CA GLY A 496 47.20 -30.17 12.22
C GLY A 496 47.78 -28.84 12.71
N TYR A 497 47.04 -27.73 12.76
CA TYR A 497 47.52 -26.49 13.38
C TYR A 497 47.06 -26.30 14.83
N ARG A 498 47.97 -25.76 15.66
CA ARG A 498 47.65 -25.31 17.02
C ARG A 498 47.06 -23.90 16.98
N THR A 499 45.96 -23.75 17.69
CA THR A 499 45.09 -22.58 17.61
C THR A 499 44.84 -22.01 19.00
N CYS A 500 45.75 -21.15 19.47
CA CYS A 500 45.65 -20.50 20.78
C CYS A 500 45.51 -21.49 21.95
N GLY A 501 46.39 -22.49 21.97
CA GLY A 501 46.45 -23.53 22.99
C GLY A 501 45.54 -24.74 22.75
N TRP A 502 44.66 -24.70 21.73
CA TRP A 502 43.80 -25.83 21.38
C TRP A 502 44.57 -27.02 20.77
N ASP A 503 43.95 -28.19 20.82
CA ASP A 503 44.50 -29.40 20.22
C ASP A 503 44.22 -29.43 18.70
N PRO A 504 45.23 -29.66 17.84
CA PRO A 504 45.02 -29.81 16.39
C PRO A 504 44.16 -31.01 16.00
N ALA A 505 43.87 -31.93 16.94
CA ALA A 505 43.09 -33.14 16.73
C ALA A 505 41.57 -32.91 16.56
N PHE A 506 41.08 -31.67 16.63
CA PHE A 506 39.63 -31.34 16.50
C PHE A 506 39.29 -30.55 15.21
N GLN A 507 40.30 -30.08 14.48
CA GLN A 507 40.13 -29.47 13.16
C GLN A 507 40.07 -30.56 12.05
N ASP A 508 39.48 -31.73 12.33
CA ASP A 508 39.50 -32.91 11.47
C ASP A 508 38.26 -33.11 10.59
N THR A 509 37.08 -32.63 11.00
CA THR A 509 35.82 -32.69 10.22
C THR A 509 35.61 -31.48 9.28
N PRO A 510 35.10 -31.63 8.03
CA PRO A 510 34.99 -30.54 7.03
C PRO A 510 33.99 -29.37 7.29
N GLY A 511 34.11 -28.69 8.42
CA GLY A 511 33.25 -27.54 8.78
C GLY A 511 31.81 -27.96 9.09
N ASP A 512 31.64 -29.20 9.54
CA ASP A 512 30.35 -29.82 9.85
C ASP A 512 30.00 -29.74 11.36
N ASP A 513 30.90 -29.17 12.17
CA ASP A 513 30.78 -29.17 13.64
C ASP A 513 30.35 -27.78 14.17
N ILE A 514 29.56 -27.74 15.25
CA ILE A 514 29.17 -26.51 15.95
C ILE A 514 30.01 -26.35 17.21
N VAL A 515 30.74 -25.23 17.29
CA VAL A 515 31.70 -24.95 18.36
C VAL A 515 30.99 -24.86 19.72
N TYR A 516 31.62 -25.36 20.77
CA TYR A 516 30.96 -25.54 22.07
C TYR A 516 30.39 -24.25 22.67
N TYR A 517 31.06 -23.10 22.48
CA TYR A 517 30.58 -21.82 23.00
C TYR A 517 29.40 -21.25 22.20
N SER A 518 29.08 -21.76 21.00
CA SER A 518 28.00 -21.21 20.17
C SER A 518 26.67 -21.20 20.93
N GLY A 519 26.05 -20.03 21.04
CA GLY A 519 24.70 -19.88 21.59
C GLY A 519 23.70 -20.74 20.81
N ARG A 520 22.81 -21.40 21.54
CA ARG A 520 21.84 -22.41 21.04
C ARG A 520 20.42 -22.07 21.48
N GLY A 521 19.47 -22.46 20.66
CA GLY A 521 18.05 -22.23 20.89
C GLY A 521 17.41 -23.20 21.89
N PRO A 522 16.07 -23.16 22.01
CA PRO A 522 15.20 -22.10 21.45
C PRO A 522 15.39 -20.78 22.22
N THR A 523 14.80 -19.69 21.75
CA THR A 523 14.61 -18.48 22.58
C THR A 523 13.70 -18.78 23.78
N ALA A 524 13.67 -17.89 24.77
CA ALA A 524 12.86 -18.10 25.99
C ALA A 524 11.35 -18.17 25.72
N ASP A 525 10.89 -17.69 24.56
CA ASP A 525 9.52 -17.78 24.08
C ASP A 525 9.26 -18.94 23.09
N GLY A 526 10.25 -19.80 22.83
CA GLY A 526 10.11 -21.05 22.07
C GLY A 526 10.55 -20.99 20.60
N ARG A 527 10.95 -19.83 20.09
CA ARG A 527 11.36 -19.66 18.69
C ARG A 527 12.72 -20.28 18.40
N ARG A 528 12.87 -20.77 17.17
CA ARG A 528 14.09 -21.37 16.64
C ARG A 528 15.12 -20.28 16.37
N LYS A 529 16.23 -20.31 17.09
CA LYS A 529 17.39 -19.43 16.90
C LYS A 529 18.66 -20.20 17.31
N PRO A 530 19.82 -20.00 16.67
CA PRO A 530 20.09 -19.12 15.51
C PRO A 530 19.31 -19.53 14.25
N ASP A 531 19.18 -18.63 13.28
CA ASP A 531 18.53 -18.96 12.00
C ASP A 531 19.47 -19.79 11.11
N VAL A 532 20.76 -19.49 11.15
CA VAL A 532 21.83 -20.14 10.35
C VAL A 532 23.14 -20.20 11.13
N ALA A 533 24.05 -21.09 10.72
CA ALA A 533 25.44 -21.11 11.17
C ALA A 533 26.38 -20.50 10.11
N ALA A 534 27.55 -20.01 10.52
CA ALA A 534 28.67 -19.78 9.62
C ALA A 534 30.00 -20.10 10.30
N ILE A 535 31.08 -20.17 9.51
CA ILE A 535 32.42 -20.47 10.00
C ILE A 535 32.86 -19.38 10.98
N ALA A 536 32.98 -19.74 12.26
CA ALA A 536 33.33 -18.85 13.37
C ALA A 536 34.71 -19.16 13.95
N HIS A 537 35.10 -20.43 13.95
CA HIS A 537 36.43 -20.78 14.41
C HIS A 537 37.41 -20.40 13.31
N GLY A 538 38.31 -19.48 13.62
CA GLY A 538 39.52 -19.31 12.85
C GLY A 538 39.42 -18.42 11.63
N TRP A 539 39.52 -17.11 11.86
CA TRP A 539 39.78 -16.14 10.81
C TRP A 539 41.16 -15.50 10.97
N ILE A 540 41.82 -15.21 9.84
CA ILE A 540 42.98 -14.29 9.77
C ILE A 540 42.49 -12.96 9.22
N VAL A 541 42.54 -11.94 10.06
CA VAL A 541 41.86 -10.65 9.85
C VAL A 541 42.82 -9.49 10.04
N ALA A 542 42.49 -8.33 9.46
CA ALA A 542 43.21 -7.09 9.69
C ALA A 542 43.35 -6.82 11.20
N ARG A 543 44.56 -6.45 11.62
CA ARG A 543 44.87 -6.04 12.98
C ARG A 543 44.75 -4.52 13.09
N SER A 544 44.00 -4.05 14.09
CA SER A 544 44.03 -2.64 14.47
C SER A 544 45.43 -2.24 14.97
N ALA A 545 45.99 -1.19 14.39
CA ALA A 545 47.17 -0.48 14.89
C ALA A 545 46.87 0.34 16.16
N GLY A 546 45.59 0.58 16.46
CA GLY A 546 45.12 1.10 17.74
C GLY A 546 45.10 0.07 18.88
N ALA A 547 45.11 -1.23 18.58
CA ALA A 547 44.94 -2.28 19.59
C ALA A 547 46.18 -2.43 20.50
N THR A 548 46.02 -2.11 21.78
CA THR A 548 47.08 -2.18 22.79
C THR A 548 47.21 -3.57 23.45
N GLY A 549 46.14 -4.37 23.40
CA GLY A 549 46.14 -5.75 23.86
C GLY A 549 46.74 -6.73 22.84
N ALA A 550 47.47 -7.73 23.31
CA ALA A 550 47.83 -8.87 22.49
C ALA A 550 46.61 -9.79 22.31
N GLY A 551 46.25 -10.11 21.06
CA GLY A 551 45.41 -11.28 20.80
C GLY A 551 46.10 -12.56 21.27
N CYS A 552 45.33 -13.64 21.49
CA CYS A 552 45.81 -14.91 22.04
C CYS A 552 47.11 -15.40 21.37
N GLY A 553 48.22 -15.35 22.11
CA GLY A 553 49.56 -15.59 21.57
C GLY A 553 49.85 -17.07 21.27
N ASP A 554 49.86 -17.42 19.99
CA ASP A 554 50.25 -18.74 19.45
C ASP A 554 50.71 -18.54 17.98
N PRO A 555 51.29 -19.52 17.25
CA PRO A 555 52.61 -19.32 16.66
C PRO A 555 52.61 -18.60 15.30
N PHE A 556 51.44 -18.21 14.79
CA PHE A 556 51.35 -17.23 13.72
C PHE A 556 51.64 -15.83 14.28
N SER A 557 52.93 -15.57 14.50
CA SER A 557 53.49 -14.46 13.74
C SER A 557 53.26 -14.78 12.26
N THR A 558 52.27 -14.15 11.65
CA THR A 558 52.17 -14.02 10.19
C THR A 558 53.47 -13.44 9.63
N ALA A 559 53.71 -13.56 8.32
CA ALA A 559 54.90 -12.98 7.70
C ALA A 559 55.04 -11.48 8.00
N ASP A 560 53.91 -10.79 8.21
CA ASP A 560 53.80 -9.53 8.93
C ASP A 560 52.79 -9.66 10.11
N PRO A 561 53.24 -9.64 11.38
CA PRO A 561 52.37 -9.66 12.58
C PRO A 561 51.93 -8.26 13.07
N ALA A 562 52.35 -7.19 12.39
CA ALA A 562 51.81 -5.84 12.60
C ALA A 562 50.49 -5.66 11.83
N GLN A 563 50.34 -6.30 10.66
CA GLN A 563 49.15 -6.16 9.81
C GLN A 563 47.98 -7.12 10.14
N PHE A 564 48.25 -8.34 10.63
CA PHE A 564 47.22 -9.39 10.76
C PHE A 564 47.16 -10.03 12.15
N ARG A 565 45.97 -10.54 12.52
CA ARG A 565 45.70 -11.26 13.77
C ARG A 565 44.73 -12.44 13.57
N SER A 566 44.63 -13.31 14.57
CA SER A 566 43.57 -14.31 14.67
C SER A 566 42.28 -13.71 15.29
N PHE A 567 41.12 -14.21 14.86
CA PHE A 567 39.79 -13.79 15.37
C PHE A 567 38.71 -14.87 15.19
N ASN A 568 37.77 -14.95 16.15
CA ASN A 568 36.87 -16.12 16.32
C ASN A 568 35.61 -15.76 17.12
N GLY A 569 34.72 -16.74 17.29
CA GLY A 569 33.48 -16.61 18.04
C GLY A 569 32.28 -16.40 17.12
N THR A 570 31.06 -16.34 17.67
CA THR A 570 29.91 -15.85 16.89
C THR A 570 30.15 -14.45 16.31
N SER A 571 31.03 -13.64 16.93
CA SER A 571 31.60 -12.39 16.37
C SER A 571 32.28 -12.50 15.01
N ALA A 572 32.76 -13.69 14.62
CA ALA A 572 33.44 -13.94 13.34
C ALA A 572 32.50 -14.54 12.29
N ALA A 573 31.56 -15.40 12.70
CA ALA A 573 30.52 -15.90 11.80
C ALA A 573 29.51 -14.82 11.38
N THR A 574 29.17 -13.88 12.28
CA THR A 574 28.24 -12.78 12.01
C THR A 574 28.65 -11.91 10.81
N PRO A 575 29.88 -11.36 10.73
CA PRO A 575 30.34 -10.61 9.57
C PRO A 575 30.54 -11.48 8.33
N ALA A 576 30.79 -12.79 8.48
CA ALA A 576 30.82 -13.70 7.33
C ALA A 576 29.43 -13.81 6.68
N VAL A 577 28.37 -13.96 7.48
CA VAL A 577 26.97 -13.93 6.98
C VAL A 577 26.59 -12.55 6.44
N ALA A 578 27.02 -11.46 7.08
CA ALA A 578 26.79 -10.11 6.57
C ALA A 578 27.49 -9.88 5.22
N GLY A 579 28.68 -10.46 5.01
CA GLY A 579 29.35 -10.49 3.70
C GLY A 579 28.59 -11.33 2.67
N THR A 580 28.12 -12.53 3.02
CA THR A 580 27.30 -13.34 2.10
C THR A 580 25.99 -12.64 1.73
N ALA A 581 25.36 -11.95 2.69
CA ALA A 581 24.20 -11.10 2.45
C ALA A 581 24.54 -9.93 1.51
N ALA A 582 25.68 -9.27 1.70
CA ALA A 582 26.16 -8.20 0.81
C ALA A 582 26.38 -8.67 -0.64
N LEU A 583 26.97 -9.86 -0.86
CA LEU A 583 27.10 -10.45 -2.21
C LEU A 583 25.74 -10.71 -2.85
N PHE A 584 24.77 -11.20 -2.08
CA PHE A 584 23.43 -11.47 -2.58
C PHE A 584 22.65 -10.18 -2.86
N VAL A 585 22.75 -9.16 -2.01
CA VAL A 585 22.22 -7.82 -2.28
C VAL A 585 22.81 -7.25 -3.57
N GLU A 586 24.12 -7.35 -3.76
CA GLU A 586 24.77 -6.88 -4.99
C GLU A 586 24.27 -7.64 -6.23
N ARG A 587 24.17 -8.98 -6.16
CA ARG A 587 23.57 -9.82 -7.22
C ARG A 587 22.16 -9.36 -7.54
N ARG A 588 21.30 -9.19 -6.54
CA ARG A 588 19.89 -8.80 -6.71
C ARG A 588 19.75 -7.38 -7.27
N VAL A 589 20.54 -6.40 -6.81
CA VAL A 589 20.58 -5.04 -7.39
C VAL A 589 21.01 -5.08 -8.86
N ARG A 590 21.99 -5.92 -9.22
CA ARG A 590 22.43 -6.11 -10.62
C ARG A 590 21.38 -6.84 -11.49
N GLU A 591 20.56 -7.73 -10.90
CA GLU A 591 19.48 -8.46 -11.58
C GLU A 591 18.18 -7.66 -11.76
N THR A 592 17.78 -6.86 -10.76
CA THR A 592 16.44 -6.23 -10.69
C THR A 592 16.45 -4.70 -10.70
N GLY A 593 17.61 -4.07 -10.46
CA GLY A 593 17.73 -2.62 -10.24
C GLY A 593 17.42 -2.14 -8.83
N ALA A 594 17.00 -3.02 -7.91
CA ALA A 594 16.61 -2.68 -6.53
C ALA A 594 17.24 -3.64 -5.50
N PRO A 595 17.48 -3.20 -4.25
CA PRO A 595 17.88 -4.10 -3.18
C PRO A 595 16.72 -5.05 -2.81
N PRO A 596 17.01 -6.31 -2.42
CA PRO A 596 16.01 -7.26 -1.95
C PRO A 596 15.56 -6.93 -0.51
N SER A 597 14.35 -7.33 -0.12
CA SER A 597 13.90 -7.13 1.27
C SER A 597 14.71 -7.97 2.27
N PRO A 598 14.78 -7.58 3.55
CA PRO A 598 15.45 -8.37 4.59
C PRO A 598 14.85 -9.76 4.75
N ALA A 599 13.54 -9.89 4.54
CA ALA A 599 12.84 -11.17 4.51
C ALA A 599 13.34 -12.06 3.35
N LEU A 600 13.51 -11.51 2.14
CA LEU A 600 14.03 -12.30 1.01
C LEU A 600 15.49 -12.71 1.22
N VAL A 601 16.34 -11.84 1.77
CA VAL A 601 17.74 -12.20 2.08
C VAL A 601 17.78 -13.32 3.12
N LYS A 602 16.96 -13.23 4.18
CA LYS A 602 16.83 -14.27 5.20
C LYS A 602 16.32 -15.60 4.60
N ALA A 603 15.31 -15.55 3.74
CA ALA A 603 14.77 -16.72 3.06
C ALA A 603 15.79 -17.38 2.11
N ALA A 604 16.53 -16.60 1.32
CA ALA A 604 17.53 -17.09 0.38
C ALA A 604 18.71 -17.78 1.09
N LEU A 605 19.24 -17.19 2.17
CA LEU A 605 20.31 -17.78 2.99
C LEU A 605 19.89 -19.13 3.59
N VAL A 606 18.65 -19.24 4.07
CA VAL A 606 18.08 -20.48 4.64
C VAL A 606 17.80 -21.54 3.55
N ALA A 607 17.38 -21.11 2.36
CA ALA A 607 17.13 -22.00 1.23
C ALA A 607 18.41 -22.63 0.66
N THR A 608 19.56 -21.96 0.80
CA THR A 608 20.86 -22.43 0.30
C THR A 608 21.73 -23.11 1.36
N ALA A 609 21.43 -22.91 2.65
CA ALA A 609 22.20 -23.44 3.77
C ALA A 609 22.39 -24.97 3.74
N ARG A 610 23.62 -25.40 4.03
CA ARG A 610 24.07 -26.80 4.14
C ARG A 610 23.71 -27.35 5.52
N ASP A 611 22.91 -28.42 5.56
CA ASP A 611 22.66 -29.18 6.78
C ASP A 611 23.97 -29.84 7.28
N LEU A 612 24.26 -29.68 8.57
CA LEU A 612 25.44 -30.22 9.26
C LEU A 612 25.17 -31.57 9.98
N ALA A 613 24.08 -32.26 9.63
CA ALA A 613 23.72 -33.57 10.15
C ALA A 613 24.89 -34.56 10.18
N GLY A 614 25.21 -35.08 11.36
CA GLY A 614 26.29 -36.07 11.54
C GLY A 614 27.67 -35.48 11.85
N GLY A 615 27.87 -34.16 11.79
CA GLY A 615 28.94 -33.49 12.54
C GLY A 615 28.65 -33.46 14.05
N ILE A 616 29.41 -32.69 14.83
CA ILE A 616 29.39 -32.70 16.30
C ILE A 616 28.87 -31.37 16.87
N ALA A 617 27.90 -31.44 17.78
CA ALA A 617 27.43 -30.31 18.56
C ALA A 617 28.27 -30.16 19.84
N ALA A 618 29.54 -29.79 19.70
CA ALA A 618 30.58 -29.86 20.74
C ALA A 618 30.11 -29.33 22.11
N THR A 619 30.57 -29.95 23.21
CA THR A 619 30.14 -29.63 24.59
C THR A 619 31.26 -29.15 25.51
N ALA A 620 32.49 -29.09 25.00
CA ALA A 620 33.65 -28.50 25.67
C ALA A 620 34.71 -28.09 24.63
N SER A 621 35.76 -27.38 25.06
CA SER A 621 36.86 -26.88 24.22
C SER A 621 37.84 -27.98 23.76
N ASN A 622 37.30 -29.15 23.41
CA ASN A 622 38.03 -30.35 23.01
C ASN A 622 37.26 -31.15 21.94
N GLY A 623 36.42 -30.49 21.14
CA GLY A 623 35.57 -31.08 20.11
C GLY A 623 34.42 -31.98 20.61
N THR A 624 34.55 -32.65 21.76
CA THR A 624 33.62 -33.71 22.16
C THR A 624 32.19 -33.24 22.44
N GLY A 625 31.21 -33.86 21.78
CA GLY A 625 29.78 -33.64 21.97
C GLY A 625 28.94 -34.77 21.36
N PRO A 626 27.60 -34.68 21.41
CA PRO A 626 26.72 -35.53 20.61
C PRO A 626 26.81 -35.17 19.12
N LEU A 627 26.37 -36.07 18.25
CA LEU A 627 26.21 -35.76 16.83
C LEU A 627 25.06 -34.77 16.62
N LEU A 628 25.22 -33.85 15.66
CA LEU A 628 24.19 -32.94 15.19
C LEU A 628 23.03 -33.71 14.55
N GLY A 629 21.81 -33.35 14.93
CA GLY A 629 20.61 -33.76 14.21
C GLY A 629 20.47 -32.98 12.89
N PRO A 630 19.73 -33.52 11.90
CA PRO A 630 19.44 -32.80 10.68
C PRO A 630 18.46 -31.65 10.92
N VAL A 631 18.47 -30.66 10.03
CA VAL A 631 17.73 -29.41 10.19
C VAL A 631 16.19 -29.61 10.24
N PRO A 632 15.44 -28.76 10.97
CA PRO A 632 15.92 -27.70 11.87
C PRO A 632 16.45 -28.25 13.20
N ASP A 633 17.58 -27.70 13.65
CA ASP A 633 18.24 -28.07 14.91
C ASP A 633 18.69 -26.81 15.67
N GLU A 634 18.52 -26.77 16.99
CA GLU A 634 18.73 -25.56 17.80
C GLU A 634 20.21 -25.16 17.99
N ALA A 635 21.18 -25.95 17.51
CA ALA A 635 22.60 -25.62 17.50
C ALA A 635 23.09 -25.09 16.14
N GLN A 636 22.58 -25.62 15.02
CA GLN A 636 22.93 -25.19 13.65
C GLN A 636 21.90 -24.28 12.96
N GLY A 637 20.70 -24.12 13.53
CA GLY A 637 19.57 -23.45 12.89
C GLY A 637 19.08 -24.25 11.68
N TRP A 638 19.02 -23.58 10.52
CA TRP A 638 18.76 -24.19 9.21
C TRP A 638 20.03 -24.61 8.45
N GLY A 639 21.18 -24.57 9.12
CA GLY A 639 22.46 -25.07 8.60
C GLY A 639 23.49 -23.97 8.33
N LEU A 640 24.64 -24.39 7.81
CA LEU A 640 25.77 -23.52 7.46
C LEU A 640 25.45 -22.72 6.18
N VAL A 641 25.60 -21.39 6.25
CA VAL A 641 25.48 -20.51 5.07
C VAL A 641 26.48 -20.91 4.00
N ASP A 642 25.98 -21.04 2.77
CA ASP A 642 26.75 -21.50 1.61
C ASP A 642 26.63 -20.46 0.49
N ALA A 643 27.68 -19.64 0.35
CA ALA A 643 27.73 -18.59 -0.67
C ALA A 643 27.87 -19.17 -2.09
N GLY A 644 28.44 -20.36 -2.25
CA GLY A 644 28.49 -21.09 -3.51
C GLY A 644 27.09 -21.44 -4.02
N ARG A 645 26.27 -22.07 -3.17
CA ARG A 645 24.87 -22.43 -3.46
C ARG A 645 23.92 -21.24 -3.64
N LEU A 646 24.28 -20.06 -3.09
CA LEU A 646 23.54 -18.80 -3.23
C LEU A 646 23.90 -18.03 -4.51
N LEU A 647 25.12 -18.24 -5.01
CA LEU A 647 25.65 -17.61 -6.22
C LEU A 647 25.86 -18.63 -7.36
N ASP A 648 25.17 -19.77 -7.30
CA ASP A 648 25.10 -20.72 -8.41
C ASP A 648 23.91 -20.44 -9.35
N ASP A 649 23.90 -21.17 -10.45
CA ASP A 649 22.93 -21.07 -11.54
C ASP A 649 21.71 -22.01 -11.34
N THR A 650 21.52 -22.59 -10.15
CA THR A 650 20.35 -23.45 -9.87
C THR A 650 19.08 -22.60 -9.90
N PRO A 651 18.15 -22.84 -10.85
CA PRO A 651 16.95 -22.02 -10.98
C PRO A 651 16.16 -21.97 -9.68
N SER A 652 15.82 -20.74 -9.31
CA SER A 652 15.12 -20.42 -8.08
C SER A 652 14.08 -19.35 -8.39
N VAL A 653 12.88 -19.49 -7.84
CA VAL A 653 11.82 -18.50 -7.98
C VAL A 653 11.75 -17.69 -6.68
N ALA A 654 11.80 -16.36 -6.82
CA ALA A 654 11.80 -15.42 -5.72
C ALA A 654 10.60 -14.47 -5.85
N PHE A 655 9.80 -14.39 -4.80
CA PHE A 655 8.76 -13.38 -4.62
C PHE A 655 9.15 -12.49 -3.45
N ASP A 656 9.30 -11.20 -3.71
CA ASP A 656 9.69 -10.20 -2.73
C ASP A 656 8.51 -9.26 -2.52
N GLN A 657 7.93 -9.26 -1.31
CA GLN A 657 6.75 -8.47 -0.94
C GLN A 657 5.62 -8.51 -2.00
N PRO A 658 5.20 -9.71 -2.48
CA PRO A 658 4.37 -9.85 -3.68
C PRO A 658 2.90 -9.48 -3.46
N ALA A 659 2.49 -9.40 -2.20
CA ALA A 659 1.19 -8.97 -1.71
C ALA A 659 1.36 -8.49 -0.26
N VAL A 660 0.53 -7.54 0.15
CA VAL A 660 0.19 -7.31 1.55
C VAL A 660 -1.07 -8.13 1.82
N LEU A 661 -1.10 -8.87 2.93
CA LEU A 661 -2.31 -9.55 3.40
C LEU A 661 -2.97 -8.64 4.45
N GLU A 662 -4.24 -8.30 4.26
CA GLU A 662 -4.97 -7.31 5.09
C GLU A 662 -5.96 -8.01 6.05
N THR A 663 -6.32 -9.27 5.79
CA THR A 663 -7.34 -9.98 6.60
C THR A 663 -6.96 -11.41 7.02
N PRO A 664 -7.19 -11.81 8.29
CA PRO A 664 -7.05 -13.20 8.72
C PRO A 664 -7.94 -14.15 7.92
N GLY A 665 -7.32 -15.15 7.29
CA GLY A 665 -7.92 -16.10 6.35
C GLY A 665 -7.51 -15.86 4.90
N GLU A 666 -6.94 -14.70 4.56
CA GLU A 666 -6.45 -14.37 3.22
C GLU A 666 -5.24 -15.22 2.82
N THR A 667 -5.06 -15.41 1.50
CA THR A 667 -4.02 -16.32 0.97
C THR A 667 -3.38 -15.81 -0.32
N PHE A 668 -2.06 -15.97 -0.41
CA PHE A 668 -1.29 -15.91 -1.65
C PHE A 668 -0.97 -17.33 -2.15
N ALA A 669 -1.11 -17.58 -3.46
CA ALA A 669 -0.92 -18.90 -4.05
C ALA A 669 -0.05 -18.88 -5.32
N VAL A 670 0.85 -19.85 -5.46
CA VAL A 670 1.66 -20.05 -6.67
C VAL A 670 1.92 -21.53 -6.97
N SER A 671 1.64 -21.92 -8.21
CA SER A 671 2.00 -23.24 -8.76
C SER A 671 3.35 -23.16 -9.48
N LEU A 672 4.27 -24.06 -9.16
CA LEU A 672 5.64 -24.16 -9.69
C LEU A 672 5.94 -25.58 -10.16
N GLU A 673 7.06 -25.79 -10.86
CA GLU A 673 7.58 -27.12 -11.22
C GLU A 673 9.04 -27.28 -10.75
N PRO A 674 9.47 -28.48 -10.28
CA PRO A 674 10.88 -28.77 -10.00
C PRO A 674 11.72 -28.60 -11.26
N PHE A 675 12.87 -27.93 -11.15
CA PHE A 675 13.78 -27.75 -12.29
C PHE A 675 14.59 -29.03 -12.59
N ASP A 676 15.33 -29.52 -11.59
CA ASP A 676 16.03 -30.80 -11.64
C ASP A 676 15.37 -31.76 -10.65
N THR A 677 14.60 -32.73 -11.16
CA THR A 677 13.90 -33.74 -10.33
C THR A 677 14.86 -34.68 -9.59
N MET A 678 16.15 -34.71 -9.96
CA MET A 678 17.18 -35.47 -9.22
C MET A 678 17.73 -34.70 -8.00
N ARG A 679 17.29 -33.46 -7.78
CA ARG A 679 17.65 -32.62 -6.61
C ARG A 679 16.41 -32.38 -5.73
N PRO A 680 16.60 -32.12 -4.42
CA PRO A 680 15.50 -31.66 -3.56
C PRO A 680 15.03 -30.25 -3.97
N VAL A 681 13.83 -29.88 -3.54
CA VAL A 681 13.30 -28.51 -3.65
C VAL A 681 13.16 -27.94 -2.24
N ARG A 682 13.60 -26.70 -2.02
CA ARG A 682 13.38 -25.98 -0.75
C ARG A 682 12.53 -24.75 -0.99
N VAL A 683 11.38 -24.70 -0.31
CA VAL A 683 10.48 -23.54 -0.21
C VAL A 683 10.75 -22.88 1.13
N VAL A 684 11.00 -21.57 1.16
CA VAL A 684 11.21 -20.80 2.38
C VAL A 684 10.36 -19.53 2.37
N LEU A 685 9.42 -19.45 3.31
CA LEU A 685 8.65 -18.27 3.65
C LEU A 685 9.34 -17.52 4.79
N ALA A 686 9.50 -16.21 4.67
CA ALA A 686 9.96 -15.35 5.76
C ALA A 686 9.20 -14.03 5.74
N TRP A 687 8.98 -13.42 6.91
CA TRP A 687 8.38 -12.09 6.99
C TRP A 687 9.04 -11.21 8.05
N THR A 688 9.00 -9.89 7.79
CA THR A 688 9.39 -8.87 8.75
C THR A 688 8.17 -8.58 9.63
N ASP A 689 8.07 -9.31 10.74
CA ASP A 689 6.92 -9.31 11.66
C ASP A 689 6.89 -8.03 12.51
N ALA A 690 5.69 -7.55 12.82
CA ALA A 690 5.44 -6.35 13.63
C ALA A 690 6.19 -6.40 14.98
N PRO A 691 6.73 -5.29 15.54
CA PRO A 691 7.53 -5.34 16.77
C PRO A 691 6.81 -6.00 17.96
N GLY A 692 7.46 -7.00 18.55
CA GLY A 692 6.89 -7.89 19.57
C GLY A 692 6.62 -7.22 20.92
N PRO A 693 5.70 -7.77 21.72
CA PRO A 693 5.32 -7.20 23.01
C PRO A 693 6.44 -7.37 24.05
N LEU A 694 6.61 -6.36 24.90
CA LEU A 694 7.50 -6.49 26.06
C LEU A 694 6.86 -7.38 27.15
N ALA A 695 5.53 -7.50 27.17
CA ALA A 695 4.80 -8.30 28.16
C ALA A 695 4.71 -9.82 27.85
N GLY A 696 4.99 -10.26 26.62
CA GLY A 696 4.64 -11.60 26.13
C GLY A 696 5.76 -12.37 25.40
N ALA A 697 5.34 -13.39 24.65
CA ALA A 697 6.12 -13.99 23.57
C ALA A 697 6.21 -13.02 22.38
N ALA A 698 7.29 -13.08 21.58
CA ALA A 698 7.64 -12.01 20.66
C ALA A 698 6.77 -11.93 19.39
N ARG A 699 6.24 -13.05 18.91
CA ARG A 699 5.43 -13.15 17.68
C ARG A 699 4.25 -12.17 17.74
N GLN A 700 3.95 -11.51 16.62
CA GLN A 700 2.69 -10.80 16.45
C GLN A 700 1.86 -11.53 15.40
N ASN A 701 2.21 -11.35 14.13
CA ASN A 701 1.49 -11.88 12.98
C ASN A 701 1.90 -13.34 12.70
N ASP A 702 0.92 -14.16 12.36
CA ASP A 702 0.98 -15.62 12.21
C ASP A 702 0.70 -15.94 10.73
N LEU A 703 1.71 -16.37 9.96
CA LEU A 703 1.55 -16.79 8.55
C LEU A 703 1.88 -18.29 8.40
N ASP A 704 0.91 -19.08 7.94
CA ASP A 704 1.12 -20.51 7.65
C ASP A 704 1.63 -20.71 6.21
N LEU A 705 2.65 -21.55 6.03
CA LEU A 705 3.11 -22.09 4.74
C LEU A 705 2.53 -23.50 4.54
N GLU A 706 1.70 -23.65 3.49
CA GLU A 706 1.23 -24.95 3.02
C GLU A 706 1.83 -25.24 1.63
N VAL A 707 2.44 -26.41 1.44
CA VAL A 707 3.02 -26.83 0.16
C VAL A 707 2.46 -28.19 -0.24
N THR A 708 1.82 -28.29 -1.39
CA THR A 708 1.29 -29.54 -1.92
C THR A 708 2.09 -30.01 -3.13
N ALA A 709 2.62 -31.23 -3.05
CA ALA A 709 3.38 -31.86 -4.14
C ALA A 709 3.00 -33.35 -4.23
N GLY A 710 2.78 -33.87 -5.44
CA GLY A 710 2.39 -35.27 -5.66
C GLY A 710 1.10 -35.70 -4.93
N GLY A 711 0.19 -34.76 -4.65
CA GLY A 711 -1.03 -35.00 -3.86
C GLY A 711 -0.81 -35.12 -2.34
N THR A 712 0.39 -34.81 -1.84
CA THR A 712 0.71 -34.75 -0.41
C THR A 712 0.94 -33.30 0.01
N THR A 713 0.27 -32.86 1.08
CA THR A 713 0.47 -31.52 1.67
C THR A 713 1.44 -31.58 2.84
N TYR A 714 2.38 -30.65 2.85
CA TYR A 714 3.41 -30.43 3.85
C TYR A 714 3.17 -29.04 4.48
N LEU A 715 3.32 -28.94 5.79
CA LEU A 715 3.24 -27.68 6.52
C LEU A 715 4.65 -27.16 6.83
N GLY A 716 4.79 -25.84 6.93
CA GLY A 716 6.04 -25.20 7.35
C GLY A 716 6.57 -25.77 8.67
N ASN A 717 7.89 -25.96 8.73
CA ASN A 717 8.63 -26.44 9.90
C ASN A 717 8.23 -27.82 10.47
N VAL A 718 7.31 -28.55 9.82
CA VAL A 718 6.99 -29.95 10.13
C VAL A 718 8.02 -30.87 9.44
N PHE A 719 9.07 -31.23 10.17
CA PHE A 719 10.21 -32.01 9.66
C PHE A 719 10.35 -33.40 10.28
N SER A 720 10.94 -34.32 9.51
CA SER A 720 11.43 -35.61 9.98
C SER A 720 12.68 -36.01 9.20
N GLY A 721 13.87 -35.76 9.76
CA GLY A 721 15.14 -36.20 9.18
C GLY A 721 15.67 -35.31 8.04
N GLY A 722 15.63 -33.99 8.20
CA GLY A 722 16.13 -33.02 7.19
C GLY A 722 15.18 -32.76 6.02
N LEU A 723 14.04 -33.44 5.99
CA LEU A 723 12.97 -33.31 4.99
C LEU A 723 11.63 -33.05 5.69
N SER A 724 10.70 -32.43 4.97
CA SER A 724 9.36 -32.18 5.49
C SER A 724 8.53 -33.47 5.57
N ALA A 725 7.70 -33.57 6.61
CA ALA A 725 6.78 -34.67 6.83
C ALA A 725 5.32 -34.22 6.57
N ALA A 726 4.48 -35.17 6.15
CA ALA A 726 3.07 -34.90 5.89
C ALA A 726 2.25 -34.83 7.21
N GLY A 727 1.28 -33.92 7.25
CA GLY A 727 0.44 -33.67 8.44
C GLY A 727 1.14 -32.78 9.47
N GLY A 728 1.00 -33.10 10.76
CA GLY A 728 1.47 -32.26 11.86
C GLY A 728 0.49 -31.14 12.23
N THR A 729 1.03 -29.99 12.61
CA THR A 729 0.33 -28.72 12.83
C THR A 729 1.22 -27.60 12.28
N PRO A 730 0.67 -26.43 11.87
CA PRO A 730 1.50 -25.29 11.48
C PRO A 730 2.48 -24.86 12.58
N ASP A 731 3.58 -24.20 12.23
CA ASP A 731 4.36 -23.44 13.21
C ASP A 731 3.53 -22.22 13.60
N THR A 732 3.62 -21.80 14.86
CA THR A 732 2.86 -20.64 15.33
C THR A 732 3.66 -19.81 16.32
N ASP A 733 4.98 -19.95 16.29
CA ASP A 733 5.92 -19.18 17.11
C ASP A 733 6.93 -18.44 16.20
N ASN A 734 7.32 -18.98 15.04
CA ASN A 734 8.41 -18.47 14.18
C ASN A 734 7.96 -17.63 12.96
N ASN A 735 8.68 -16.54 12.66
CA ASN A 735 8.47 -15.71 11.44
C ASN A 735 9.28 -16.19 10.21
N LEU A 736 9.52 -17.50 10.15
CA LEU A 736 10.34 -18.19 9.15
C LEU A 736 9.86 -19.64 9.07
N GLU A 737 9.26 -20.01 7.95
CA GLU A 737 8.76 -21.34 7.69
C GLU A 737 9.43 -21.97 6.46
N VAL A 738 9.82 -23.24 6.58
CA VAL A 738 10.50 -24.00 5.53
C VAL A 738 9.72 -25.26 5.18
N VAL A 739 9.66 -25.59 3.89
CA VAL A 739 9.36 -26.94 3.40
C VAL A 739 10.51 -27.45 2.53
N ALA A 740 10.99 -28.65 2.82
CA ALA A 740 12.04 -29.34 2.08
C ALA A 740 11.50 -30.64 1.46
N LEU A 741 11.29 -30.62 0.15
CA LEU A 741 10.81 -31.76 -0.63
C LEU A 741 12.00 -32.61 -1.13
N PRO A 742 11.88 -33.95 -1.15
CA PRO A 742 12.98 -34.85 -1.51
C PRO A 742 13.34 -34.78 -3.01
N ALA A 743 14.54 -35.24 -3.33
CA ALA A 743 14.86 -35.64 -4.71
C ALA A 743 13.90 -36.76 -5.17
N GLY A 744 13.52 -36.73 -6.45
CA GLY A 744 12.43 -37.55 -7.00
C GLY A 744 11.07 -36.83 -7.04
N THR A 745 10.94 -35.65 -6.42
CA THR A 745 9.76 -34.79 -6.56
C THR A 745 9.56 -34.42 -8.03
N SER A 746 8.34 -34.59 -8.53
CA SER A 746 7.98 -34.37 -9.95
C SER A 746 6.50 -34.03 -10.08
N GLY A 747 6.14 -33.37 -11.19
CA GLY A 747 4.84 -32.70 -11.34
C GLY A 747 4.81 -31.34 -10.62
N PRO A 748 3.63 -30.70 -10.54
CA PRO A 748 3.51 -29.39 -9.92
C PRO A 748 3.75 -29.42 -8.40
N ILE A 749 4.25 -28.28 -7.92
CA ILE A 749 4.34 -27.92 -6.50
C ILE A 749 3.45 -26.68 -6.32
N ASP A 750 2.35 -26.83 -5.61
CA ASP A 750 1.44 -25.74 -5.27
C ASP A 750 1.83 -25.20 -3.89
N VAL A 751 2.28 -23.95 -3.84
CA VAL A 751 2.66 -23.23 -2.61
C VAL A 751 1.57 -22.23 -2.25
N LEU A 752 1.14 -22.26 -1.00
CA LEU A 752 0.13 -21.39 -0.41
C LEU A 752 0.70 -20.73 0.85
N VAL A 753 0.58 -19.41 0.95
CA VAL A 753 0.87 -18.63 2.16
C VAL A 753 -0.46 -18.11 2.68
N ARG A 754 -0.75 -18.28 3.97
CA ARG A 754 -2.03 -17.95 4.60
C ARG A 754 -1.83 -17.02 5.79
N ALA A 755 -2.59 -15.93 5.86
CA ALA A 755 -2.71 -15.13 7.07
C ALA A 755 -3.56 -15.88 8.12
N ALA A 756 -2.96 -16.37 9.21
CA ALA A 756 -3.66 -17.11 10.25
C ALA A 756 -4.18 -16.19 11.39
N ASP A 757 -3.39 -15.18 11.77
CA ASP A 757 -3.78 -14.10 12.70
C ASP A 757 -2.90 -12.87 12.40
N LEU A 758 -3.51 -11.70 12.19
CA LEU A 758 -2.81 -10.44 11.87
C LEU A 758 -3.13 -9.35 12.90
N PRO A 759 -2.84 -9.54 14.20
CA PRO A 759 -3.28 -8.60 15.23
C PRO A 759 -2.57 -7.23 15.16
N ALA A 760 -1.43 -7.13 14.45
CA ALA A 760 -0.56 -5.96 14.49
C ALA A 760 -0.12 -5.48 13.10
N ASP A 761 0.27 -4.20 13.09
CA ASP A 761 0.81 -3.41 11.98
C ASP A 761 2.18 -3.97 11.53
N GLY A 762 2.16 -4.73 10.44
CA GLY A 762 3.34 -5.41 9.88
C GLY A 762 4.07 -4.58 8.83
N VAL A 763 3.35 -3.67 8.14
CA VAL A 763 3.88 -2.79 7.08
C VAL A 763 3.50 -1.32 7.38
N PRO A 764 4.21 -0.61 8.28
CA PRO A 764 3.77 0.71 8.80
C PRO A 764 3.66 1.87 7.79
N ALA A 765 4.07 1.65 6.53
CA ALA A 765 3.77 2.54 5.41
C ALA A 765 2.33 2.42 4.87
N SER A 766 1.61 1.36 5.28
CA SER A 766 0.22 1.04 4.98
C SER A 766 -0.75 1.86 5.84
N PRO A 767 -1.99 2.14 5.35
CA PRO A 767 -3.04 2.71 6.19
C PRO A 767 -3.74 1.67 7.10
N ASP A 768 -3.60 0.37 6.82
CA ASP A 768 -4.24 -0.71 7.60
C ASP A 768 -3.28 -1.22 8.70
N PRO A 769 -3.63 -1.12 10.00
CA PRO A 769 -2.77 -1.62 11.08
C PRO A 769 -2.93 -3.13 11.35
N THR A 770 -3.58 -3.89 10.47
CA THR A 770 -3.97 -5.32 10.59
C THR A 770 -3.24 -6.19 9.57
N ASP A 771 -2.08 -5.76 9.08
CA ASP A 771 -1.50 -6.23 7.83
C ASP A 771 -0.16 -6.97 7.96
N GLN A 772 0.23 -7.69 6.89
CA GLN A 772 1.54 -8.33 6.78
C GLN A 772 1.93 -8.63 5.32
N ASP A 773 3.11 -8.16 4.90
CA ASP A 773 3.79 -8.66 3.70
C ASP A 773 4.74 -9.84 4.03
N PHE A 774 5.30 -10.48 3.01
CA PHE A 774 6.26 -11.57 3.18
C PHE A 774 7.19 -11.71 1.96
N ALA A 775 8.22 -12.53 2.10
CA ALA A 775 9.06 -12.98 1.00
C ALA A 775 9.05 -14.51 0.90
N LEU A 776 9.10 -15.03 -0.33
CA LEU A 776 9.09 -16.46 -0.62
C LEU A 776 10.25 -16.79 -1.58
N TRP A 777 11.16 -17.66 -1.15
CA TRP A 777 12.23 -18.20 -2.00
C TRP A 777 12.03 -19.70 -2.23
N VAL A 778 12.02 -20.12 -3.50
CA VAL A 778 11.91 -21.53 -3.88
C VAL A 778 13.11 -21.96 -4.72
N ARG A 779 14.04 -22.72 -4.13
CA ARG A 779 15.27 -23.20 -4.79
C ARG A 779 15.05 -24.53 -5.50
N ASN A 780 15.64 -24.68 -6.70
CA ASN A 780 15.44 -25.80 -7.63
C ASN A 780 14.02 -25.87 -8.23
N ALA A 781 13.45 -24.71 -8.55
CA ALA A 781 12.12 -24.61 -9.15
C ALA A 781 12.08 -23.58 -10.29
N VAL A 782 11.08 -23.72 -11.14
CA VAL A 782 10.70 -22.79 -12.20
C VAL A 782 9.20 -22.54 -12.18
N CYS A 783 8.77 -21.43 -12.77
CA CYS A 783 7.37 -21.20 -13.10
C CYS A 783 6.87 -22.24 -14.12
N LEU A 784 5.58 -22.57 -14.05
CA LEU A 784 4.93 -23.60 -14.89
C LEU A 784 5.33 -23.53 -16.37
N ALA A 785 5.48 -24.70 -16.99
CA ALA A 785 5.64 -24.83 -18.44
C ALA A 785 4.51 -24.14 -19.24
N ALA A 786 4.80 -23.80 -20.50
CA ALA A 786 3.80 -23.26 -21.42
C ALA A 786 2.73 -24.32 -21.76
N PRO A 787 1.45 -23.94 -21.98
CA PRO A 787 0.43 -24.84 -22.48
C PRO A 787 0.89 -25.49 -23.81
N PRO A 788 1.06 -26.82 -23.88
CA PRO A 788 1.84 -27.45 -24.95
C PRO A 788 1.18 -27.42 -26.34
N ALA A 789 -0.13 -27.20 -26.43
CA ALA A 789 -0.80 -26.95 -27.70
C ALA A 789 -1.99 -25.98 -27.53
N LEU A 790 -2.23 -25.18 -28.56
CA LEU A 790 -3.37 -24.28 -28.73
C LEU A 790 -3.92 -24.44 -30.15
N THR A 791 -5.24 -24.46 -30.30
CA THR A 791 -5.94 -24.27 -31.58
C THR A 791 -6.76 -22.99 -31.55
N ALA A 792 -6.99 -22.42 -32.73
CA ALA A 792 -7.86 -21.25 -32.94
C ALA A 792 -8.67 -21.48 -34.22
N GLU A 793 -9.99 -21.44 -34.16
CA GLU A 793 -10.89 -21.73 -35.28
C GLU A 793 -12.03 -20.71 -35.39
N PRO A 794 -12.47 -20.33 -36.61
CA PRO A 794 -13.56 -19.35 -36.77
C PRO A 794 -14.90 -19.91 -36.27
N ALA A 795 -15.50 -19.25 -35.28
CA ALA A 795 -16.68 -19.73 -34.56
C ALA A 795 -17.97 -18.97 -34.93
N GLY A 796 -18.11 -18.64 -36.22
CA GLY A 796 -19.17 -17.80 -36.78
C GLY A 796 -18.77 -16.32 -36.93
N PRO A 797 -19.74 -15.43 -37.21
CA PRO A 797 -19.47 -14.02 -37.47
C PRO A 797 -18.86 -13.32 -36.25
N ASN A 798 -17.74 -12.64 -36.48
CA ASN A 798 -16.97 -11.88 -35.49
C ASN A 798 -16.53 -12.71 -34.25
N ARG A 799 -16.24 -14.00 -34.46
CA ARG A 799 -15.91 -14.95 -33.38
C ARG A 799 -14.79 -15.92 -33.76
N VAL A 800 -13.93 -16.21 -32.78
CA VAL A 800 -12.90 -17.27 -32.86
C VAL A 800 -12.95 -18.11 -31.59
N ALA A 801 -13.13 -19.42 -31.72
CA ALA A 801 -13.00 -20.35 -30.61
C ALA A 801 -11.54 -20.76 -30.45
N LEU A 802 -11.07 -20.79 -29.21
CA LEU A 802 -9.75 -21.26 -28.81
C LEU A 802 -9.91 -22.53 -27.98
N SER A 803 -9.00 -23.49 -28.13
CA SER A 803 -8.89 -24.62 -27.20
C SER A 803 -7.44 -25.03 -26.98
N TRP A 804 -7.07 -25.41 -25.77
CA TRP A 804 -5.69 -25.77 -25.40
C TRP A 804 -5.63 -27.04 -24.57
N SER A 805 -4.51 -27.75 -24.68
CA SER A 805 -4.21 -28.89 -23.81
C SER A 805 -3.46 -28.44 -22.56
N TRP A 806 -3.76 -29.09 -21.43
CA TRP A 806 -3.02 -28.93 -20.18
C TRP A 806 -3.06 -30.25 -19.41
N SER A 807 -1.92 -30.66 -18.86
CA SER A 807 -1.74 -31.94 -18.15
C SER A 807 -1.10 -31.81 -16.76
N GLY A 808 -0.83 -30.57 -16.31
CA GLY A 808 -0.48 -30.28 -14.92
C GLY A 808 -1.72 -30.14 -14.04
N ALA A 809 -1.53 -29.76 -12.77
CA ALA A 809 -2.61 -29.27 -11.92
C ALA A 809 -3.18 -27.96 -12.50
N ASP A 810 -4.43 -27.65 -12.18
CA ASP A 810 -5.10 -26.44 -12.64
C ASP A 810 -4.42 -25.20 -12.02
N PRO A 811 -3.84 -24.27 -12.83
CA PRO A 811 -3.06 -23.15 -12.30
C PRO A 811 -3.94 -22.22 -11.45
N ALA A 812 -3.48 -21.86 -10.26
CA ALA A 812 -4.27 -21.12 -9.27
C ALA A 812 -4.78 -19.75 -9.76
N GLY A 813 -4.00 -19.03 -10.57
CA GLY A 813 -4.41 -17.78 -11.21
C GLY A 813 -5.09 -17.96 -12.58
N GLY A 814 -5.23 -19.19 -13.06
CA GLY A 814 -5.93 -19.55 -14.30
C GLY A 814 -5.08 -19.52 -15.58
N PHE A 815 -5.76 -19.37 -16.72
CA PHE A 815 -5.13 -19.20 -18.03
C PHE A 815 -5.38 -17.80 -18.57
N ARG A 816 -4.30 -17.12 -18.97
CA ARG A 816 -4.38 -15.82 -19.66
C ARG A 816 -4.43 -16.04 -21.17
N ILE A 817 -5.43 -15.49 -21.83
CA ILE A 817 -5.55 -15.46 -23.30
C ILE A 817 -4.97 -14.15 -23.82
N GLU A 818 -4.05 -14.22 -24.76
CA GLU A 818 -3.40 -13.07 -25.39
C GLU A 818 -3.50 -13.16 -26.94
N ARG A 819 -3.75 -12.04 -27.63
CA ARG A 819 -3.97 -11.93 -29.08
C ARG A 819 -3.11 -10.83 -29.72
N ALA A 820 -2.61 -11.07 -30.92
CA ALA A 820 -1.99 -10.09 -31.80
C ALA A 820 -2.60 -10.17 -33.22
N GLU A 821 -2.31 -9.20 -34.10
CA GLU A 821 -2.78 -9.23 -35.50
C GLU A 821 -1.70 -9.82 -36.45
N THR A 822 -2.13 -10.50 -37.51
CA THR A 822 -1.21 -11.15 -38.46
C THR A 822 -0.51 -10.14 -39.37
N GLY A 823 0.58 -9.57 -38.88
CA GLY A 823 1.44 -8.62 -39.61
C GLY A 823 2.54 -8.00 -38.75
N GLY A 824 2.33 -7.95 -37.44
CA GLY A 824 3.28 -7.40 -36.45
C GLY A 824 2.53 -6.56 -35.41
N GLY A 825 2.97 -6.66 -34.15
CA GLY A 825 2.34 -5.99 -33.02
C GLY A 825 2.57 -6.76 -31.71
N GLU A 826 2.34 -6.11 -30.57
CA GLU A 826 2.37 -6.81 -29.29
C GLU A 826 1.12 -7.66 -29.06
N PHE A 827 1.24 -8.63 -28.15
CA PHE A 827 0.14 -9.49 -27.73
C PHE A 827 -0.66 -8.82 -26.61
N VAL A 828 -1.85 -8.31 -26.94
CA VAL A 828 -2.79 -7.76 -25.94
C VAL A 828 -3.51 -8.87 -25.18
N ARG A 829 -3.71 -8.69 -23.87
CA ARG A 829 -4.53 -9.58 -23.04
C ARG A 829 -6.01 -9.39 -23.37
N LEU A 830 -6.71 -10.48 -23.70
CA LEU A 830 -8.16 -10.47 -23.89
C LEU A 830 -8.92 -10.84 -22.60
N ALA A 831 -8.44 -11.88 -21.91
CA ALA A 831 -9.10 -12.43 -20.73
C ALA A 831 -8.12 -13.20 -19.85
N THR A 832 -8.58 -13.52 -18.63
CA THR A 832 -8.08 -14.66 -17.85
C THR A 832 -9.28 -15.53 -17.49
N VAL A 833 -9.15 -16.84 -17.66
CA VAL A 833 -10.18 -17.85 -17.31
C VAL A 833 -9.68 -18.75 -16.19
N ALA A 834 -10.59 -19.44 -15.48
CA ALA A 834 -10.24 -20.30 -14.35
C ALA A 834 -9.29 -21.45 -14.73
N GLY A 835 -8.52 -21.97 -13.76
CA GLY A 835 -7.52 -23.01 -14.00
C GLY A 835 -8.07 -24.32 -14.57
N ALA A 836 -9.35 -24.63 -14.34
CA ALA A 836 -10.02 -25.82 -14.89
C ALA A 836 -10.41 -25.67 -16.38
N GLU A 837 -10.37 -24.46 -16.94
CA GLU A 837 -10.81 -24.22 -18.32
C GLU A 837 -9.80 -24.73 -19.36
N ARG A 838 -10.32 -25.16 -20.51
CA ARG A 838 -9.55 -25.68 -21.66
C ARG A 838 -9.97 -25.09 -23.00
N ALA A 839 -10.97 -24.21 -22.99
CA ALA A 839 -11.47 -23.51 -24.16
C ALA A 839 -11.94 -22.10 -23.81
N TRP A 840 -11.95 -21.20 -24.78
CA TRP A 840 -12.50 -19.85 -24.64
C TRP A 840 -12.99 -19.34 -26.00
N LEU A 841 -13.94 -18.40 -25.99
CA LEU A 841 -14.52 -17.82 -27.21
C LEU A 841 -14.20 -16.33 -27.29
N ASP A 842 -13.34 -15.94 -28.23
CA ASP A 842 -13.15 -14.54 -28.57
C ASP A 842 -14.39 -14.03 -29.30
N THR A 843 -15.08 -13.06 -28.71
CA THR A 843 -16.24 -12.36 -29.29
C THR A 843 -15.93 -10.92 -29.69
N SER A 844 -14.64 -10.55 -29.67
CA SER A 844 -14.10 -9.23 -30.02
C SER A 844 -13.30 -9.23 -31.34
N ALA A 845 -13.26 -10.38 -32.02
CA ALA A 845 -12.51 -10.57 -33.26
C ALA A 845 -13.30 -10.01 -34.46
N SER A 846 -12.76 -9.05 -35.21
CA SER A 846 -13.42 -8.49 -36.39
C SER A 846 -13.35 -9.43 -37.59
N GLY A 847 -14.49 -9.66 -38.26
CA GLY A 847 -14.57 -10.39 -39.52
C GLY A 847 -13.58 -9.88 -40.57
N GLY A 848 -13.00 -10.81 -41.33
CA GLY A 848 -11.96 -10.56 -42.32
C GLY A 848 -10.54 -10.34 -41.75
N THR A 849 -10.38 -10.17 -40.42
CA THR A 849 -9.06 -10.04 -39.80
C THR A 849 -8.49 -11.41 -39.42
N SER A 850 -7.21 -11.61 -39.72
CA SER A 850 -6.40 -12.72 -39.22
C SER A 850 -5.72 -12.34 -37.90
N TYR A 851 -5.97 -13.15 -36.88
CA TYR A 851 -5.46 -12.97 -35.52
C TYR A 851 -4.56 -14.12 -35.11
N VAL A 852 -3.50 -13.82 -34.37
CA VAL A 852 -2.56 -14.77 -33.78
C VAL A 852 -2.80 -14.81 -32.27
N TYR A 853 -3.07 -15.99 -31.72
CA TYR A 853 -3.36 -16.20 -30.31
C TYR A 853 -2.25 -16.99 -29.62
N ARG A 854 -2.07 -16.75 -28.31
CA ARG A 854 -1.32 -17.62 -27.40
C ARG A 854 -2.01 -17.68 -26.05
N VAL A 855 -1.81 -18.76 -25.31
CA VAL A 855 -2.31 -18.94 -23.94
C VAL A 855 -1.13 -19.13 -23.00
N ARG A 856 -1.24 -18.59 -21.78
CA ARG A 856 -0.27 -18.80 -20.69
C ARG A 856 -0.99 -19.35 -19.47
N ALA A 857 -0.39 -20.33 -18.78
CA ALA A 857 -0.76 -20.60 -17.40
C ALA A 857 -0.27 -19.43 -16.53
N VAL A 858 -1.07 -18.99 -15.56
CA VAL A 858 -0.72 -17.88 -14.67
C VAL A 858 -1.04 -18.18 -13.21
N GLY A 859 -0.13 -17.79 -12.32
CA GLY A 859 -0.32 -17.63 -10.89
C GLY A 859 0.40 -16.35 -10.48
N ALA A 860 1.09 -16.36 -9.33
CA ALA A 860 2.00 -15.26 -8.97
C ALA A 860 3.15 -15.05 -9.99
N CYS A 861 3.50 -16.07 -10.77
CA CYS A 861 4.26 -15.91 -12.01
C CYS A 861 3.55 -16.54 -13.22
N ALA A 862 3.95 -16.14 -14.42
CA ALA A 862 3.34 -16.55 -15.68
C ALA A 862 4.24 -17.53 -16.45
N SER A 863 3.62 -18.55 -17.07
CA SER A 863 4.32 -19.43 -18.00
C SER A 863 4.81 -18.66 -19.23
N PRO A 864 5.78 -19.21 -20.00
CA PRO A 864 5.95 -18.84 -21.40
C PRO A 864 4.64 -19.03 -22.18
N GLY A 865 4.49 -18.34 -23.32
CA GLY A 865 3.31 -18.52 -24.17
C GLY A 865 3.30 -19.91 -24.82
N SER A 866 2.10 -20.47 -24.99
CA SER A 866 1.87 -21.64 -25.85
C SER A 866 2.45 -21.41 -27.26
N PRO A 867 2.66 -22.48 -28.06
CA PRO A 867 2.71 -22.34 -29.51
C PRO A 867 1.54 -21.49 -30.00
N THR A 868 1.80 -20.61 -30.97
CA THR A 868 0.80 -19.67 -31.47
C THR A 868 -0.19 -20.34 -32.42
N ALA A 869 -1.47 -19.97 -32.32
CA ALA A 869 -2.52 -20.43 -33.21
C ALA A 869 -3.11 -19.25 -33.98
N THR A 870 -3.30 -19.38 -35.30
CA THR A 870 -3.76 -18.29 -36.16
C THR A 870 -5.12 -18.60 -36.77
N ALA A 871 -6.07 -17.67 -36.68
CA ALA A 871 -7.40 -17.80 -37.25
C ALA A 871 -7.88 -16.49 -37.90
N THR A 872 -8.51 -16.60 -39.07
CA THR A 872 -9.20 -15.49 -39.73
C THR A 872 -10.67 -15.49 -39.30
N ALA A 873 -11.10 -14.47 -38.57
CA ALA A 873 -12.49 -14.38 -38.12
C ALA A 873 -13.44 -14.22 -39.31
N SER A 874 -14.57 -14.94 -39.30
CA SER A 874 -15.59 -14.83 -40.35
C SER A 874 -16.53 -13.65 -40.11
N GLY A 875 -17.33 -13.28 -41.11
CA GLY A 875 -18.28 -12.15 -41.03
C GLY A 875 -17.74 -10.86 -41.67
N GLY A 876 -18.51 -9.78 -41.53
CA GLY A 876 -18.12 -8.44 -41.99
C GLY A 876 -17.17 -7.75 -41.00
N CYS A 877 -16.40 -6.78 -41.49
CA CYS A 877 -15.52 -5.98 -40.63
C CYS A 877 -16.35 -5.17 -39.62
N ALA A 878 -15.89 -5.14 -38.37
CA ALA A 878 -16.53 -4.45 -37.24
C ALA A 878 -15.49 -3.82 -36.30
N ARG A 879 -14.37 -3.35 -36.87
CA ARG A 879 -13.39 -2.52 -36.15
C ARG A 879 -13.97 -1.13 -35.92
N PRO A 880 -13.72 -0.50 -34.76
CA PRO A 880 -14.06 0.90 -34.54
C PRO A 880 -13.31 1.83 -35.52
N PRO A 881 -13.84 3.05 -35.77
CA PRO A 881 -13.05 4.13 -36.37
C PRO A 881 -11.83 4.50 -35.52
N VAL A 882 -10.81 5.07 -36.16
CA VAL A 882 -9.65 5.69 -35.50
C VAL A 882 -9.81 7.21 -35.60
N PHE A 883 -9.75 7.89 -34.46
CA PHE A 883 -10.06 9.31 -34.32
C PHE A 883 -9.22 9.97 -33.22
N ASP A 884 -8.55 11.07 -33.54
CA ASP A 884 -7.67 11.80 -32.59
C ASP A 884 -8.44 12.67 -31.58
N GLY A 885 -9.77 12.77 -31.72
CA GLY A 885 -10.63 13.53 -30.82
C GLY A 885 -10.83 15.00 -31.19
N LEU A 886 -11.28 15.78 -30.21
CA LEU A 886 -11.63 17.19 -30.34
C LEU A 886 -10.35 18.07 -30.36
N VAL A 887 -10.21 18.93 -31.36
CA VAL A 887 -9.01 19.77 -31.57
C VAL A 887 -9.18 21.17 -31.01
N SER A 888 -10.38 21.76 -31.05
CA SER A 888 -10.67 23.05 -30.42
C SER A 888 -12.10 23.15 -29.90
N ALA A 889 -12.27 23.91 -28.80
CA ALA A 889 -13.55 24.43 -28.34
C ALA A 889 -13.36 25.92 -27.98
N ALA A 890 -14.20 26.82 -28.50
CA ALA A 890 -14.05 28.27 -28.30
C ALA A 890 -15.40 28.99 -28.18
N SER A 891 -15.48 30.07 -27.41
CA SER A 891 -16.68 30.93 -27.36
C SER A 891 -16.89 31.63 -28.71
N ALA A 892 -18.11 31.57 -29.24
CA ALA A 892 -18.50 32.14 -30.54
C ALA A 892 -18.59 33.69 -30.54
N GLY A 893 -18.22 34.35 -29.44
CA GLY A 893 -17.85 35.78 -29.38
C GLY A 893 -18.94 36.81 -29.72
N SER A 894 -20.20 36.40 -29.82
CA SER A 894 -21.27 37.16 -30.52
C SER A 894 -22.48 37.51 -29.65
N GLY A 895 -22.26 37.73 -28.35
CA GLY A 895 -23.30 38.12 -27.38
C GLY A 895 -24.18 36.96 -26.88
N THR A 896 -24.27 35.89 -27.66
CA THR A 896 -24.83 34.61 -27.23
C THR A 896 -23.81 33.79 -26.44
N CYS A 897 -24.29 32.76 -25.72
CA CYS A 897 -23.43 31.79 -25.04
C CYS A 897 -22.91 30.67 -25.97
N GLY A 898 -22.88 30.87 -27.29
CA GLY A 898 -22.53 29.81 -28.25
C GLY A 898 -21.06 29.37 -28.20
N VAL A 899 -20.79 28.11 -28.59
CA VAL A 899 -19.45 27.51 -28.63
C VAL A 899 -19.19 26.88 -30.01
N ASP A 900 -18.05 27.22 -30.63
CA ASP A 900 -17.56 26.59 -31.86
C ASP A 900 -16.59 25.45 -31.55
N LEU A 901 -16.84 24.27 -32.12
CA LEU A 901 -16.02 23.06 -31.99
C LEU A 901 -15.38 22.67 -33.33
N SER A 902 -14.14 22.18 -33.31
CA SER A 902 -13.47 21.61 -34.50
C SER A 902 -12.60 20.40 -34.19
N TRP A 903 -12.47 19.48 -35.16
CA TRP A 903 -11.69 18.24 -35.07
C TRP A 903 -11.11 17.81 -36.42
N ASN A 904 -10.26 16.79 -36.42
CA ASN A 904 -9.73 16.15 -37.64
C ASN A 904 -10.68 15.06 -38.15
N ALA A 905 -10.61 14.70 -39.43
CA ALA A 905 -11.43 13.61 -39.97
C ALA A 905 -10.97 12.24 -39.44
N ALA A 906 -11.88 11.48 -38.82
CA ALA A 906 -11.66 10.09 -38.43
C ALA A 906 -11.51 9.17 -39.66
N SER A 907 -10.85 8.03 -39.47
CA SER A 907 -10.68 7.00 -40.50
C SER A 907 -11.35 5.69 -40.08
N SER A 908 -12.06 5.01 -40.99
CA SER A 908 -12.62 3.67 -40.73
C SER A 908 -11.67 2.60 -41.28
N PRO A 909 -11.10 1.71 -40.42
CA PRO A 909 -10.34 0.55 -40.87
C PRO A 909 -11.16 -0.43 -41.74
N CYS A 910 -12.50 -0.39 -41.62
CA CYS A 910 -13.42 -1.17 -42.44
C CYS A 910 -13.81 -0.49 -43.77
N GLY A 911 -13.37 0.76 -44.00
CA GLY A 911 -13.77 1.55 -45.18
C GLY A 911 -15.22 2.02 -45.16
N HIS A 912 -15.89 1.97 -44.01
CA HIS A 912 -17.28 2.40 -43.84
C HIS A 912 -17.40 3.94 -43.66
N PRO A 913 -18.57 4.53 -43.92
CA PRO A 913 -18.83 5.93 -43.58
C PRO A 913 -18.85 6.17 -42.07
N VAL A 914 -18.31 7.31 -41.63
CA VAL A 914 -18.23 7.70 -40.21
C VAL A 914 -19.01 8.99 -39.98
N HIS A 915 -19.68 9.09 -38.84
CA HIS A 915 -20.27 10.33 -38.30
C HIS A 915 -19.71 10.62 -36.90
N TYR A 916 -20.03 11.77 -36.33
CA TYR A 916 -19.58 12.18 -35.00
C TYR A 916 -20.76 12.47 -34.07
N ASP A 917 -20.61 12.04 -32.82
CA ASP A 917 -21.50 12.35 -31.71
C ASP A 917 -20.75 13.28 -30.73
N VAL A 918 -21.41 14.34 -30.28
CA VAL A 918 -20.85 15.39 -29.42
C VAL A 918 -21.54 15.37 -28.07
N TYR A 919 -20.75 15.37 -27.00
CA TYR A 919 -21.19 15.32 -25.61
C TYR A 919 -20.75 16.58 -24.87
N ARG A 920 -21.59 17.08 -23.96
CA ARG A 920 -21.41 18.33 -23.19
C ARG A 920 -21.66 18.07 -21.71
N GLY A 921 -20.77 18.55 -20.84
CA GLY A 921 -20.92 18.43 -19.38
C GLY A 921 -20.30 19.59 -18.61
N THR A 922 -20.47 19.60 -17.29
CA THR A 922 -19.93 20.61 -16.35
C THR A 922 -18.79 20.05 -15.47
N SER A 923 -18.21 18.91 -15.86
CA SER A 923 -17.12 18.23 -15.15
C SER A 923 -16.06 17.74 -16.14
N PRO A 924 -14.76 17.79 -15.81
CA PRO A 924 -13.69 17.25 -16.65
C PRO A 924 -13.76 15.72 -16.80
N ALA A 925 -14.47 15.01 -15.92
CA ALA A 925 -14.71 13.57 -16.01
C ALA A 925 -15.85 13.22 -17.00
N LEU A 926 -15.88 13.87 -18.16
CA LEU A 926 -16.94 13.71 -19.17
C LEU A 926 -16.76 12.40 -19.96
N GLY A 927 -17.66 11.45 -19.75
CA GLY A 927 -17.80 10.25 -20.58
C GLY A 927 -18.82 10.41 -21.70
N ALA A 928 -18.85 9.44 -22.62
CA ALA A 928 -19.83 9.34 -23.71
C ALA A 928 -21.20 8.82 -23.22
N ASP A 929 -21.75 9.42 -22.16
CA ASP A 929 -23.09 9.09 -21.65
C ASP A 929 -24.17 9.62 -22.62
N PRO A 930 -25.11 8.79 -23.12
CA PRO A 930 -26.21 9.24 -23.97
C PRO A 930 -27.06 10.38 -23.39
N ALA A 931 -27.11 10.54 -22.07
CA ALA A 931 -27.80 11.66 -21.40
C ALA A 931 -27.05 13.00 -21.46
N LEU A 932 -25.75 12.97 -21.80
CA LEU A 932 -24.89 14.16 -21.98
C LEU A 932 -24.63 14.48 -23.46
N ARG A 933 -25.22 13.73 -24.39
CA ARG A 933 -25.04 13.96 -25.84
C ARG A 933 -25.92 15.12 -26.33
N VAL A 934 -25.28 16.15 -26.87
CA VAL A 934 -25.95 17.36 -27.41
C VAL A 934 -26.25 17.25 -28.90
N VAL A 935 -25.47 16.49 -29.67
CA VAL A 935 -25.82 16.15 -31.06
C VAL A 935 -25.30 14.76 -31.43
N GLN A 936 -26.03 14.09 -32.31
CA GLN A 936 -25.69 12.80 -32.91
C GLN A 936 -25.67 12.93 -34.44
N GLY A 937 -24.78 12.20 -35.11
CA GLY A 937 -24.82 12.10 -36.58
C GLY A 937 -24.18 13.24 -37.36
N VAL A 938 -23.30 14.03 -36.73
CA VAL A 938 -22.57 15.12 -37.42
C VAL A 938 -21.66 14.52 -38.49
N THR A 939 -21.71 14.99 -39.73
CA THR A 939 -20.84 14.51 -40.83
C THR A 939 -19.74 15.48 -41.22
N ALA A 940 -19.75 16.70 -40.66
CA ALA A 940 -18.66 17.68 -40.77
C ALA A 940 -17.59 17.43 -39.71
N THR A 941 -16.42 18.04 -39.88
CA THR A 941 -15.31 18.04 -38.90
C THR A 941 -15.34 19.28 -37.98
N SER A 942 -16.51 19.90 -37.85
CA SER A 942 -16.80 21.00 -36.95
C SER A 942 -18.29 21.06 -36.64
N TRP A 943 -18.65 21.67 -35.50
CA TRP A 943 -20.03 21.88 -35.09
C TRP A 943 -20.14 23.14 -34.25
N HIS A 944 -21.30 23.81 -34.31
CA HIS A 944 -21.60 25.00 -33.51
C HIS A 944 -22.68 24.65 -32.49
N ASP A 945 -22.31 24.73 -31.22
CA ASP A 945 -23.23 24.60 -30.10
C ASP A 945 -23.86 25.95 -29.78
N GLY A 946 -25.00 26.23 -30.39
CA GLY A 946 -25.74 27.50 -30.22
C GLY A 946 -26.95 27.41 -29.29
N GLU A 947 -27.37 26.19 -28.93
CA GLU A 947 -28.66 25.92 -28.28
C GLU A 947 -28.50 25.41 -26.84
N GLU A 948 -29.31 25.98 -25.93
CA GLU A 948 -29.35 25.66 -24.50
C GLU A 948 -28.01 25.71 -23.75
N VAL A 949 -27.00 26.44 -24.27
CA VAL A 949 -25.67 26.55 -23.65
C VAL A 949 -25.76 27.37 -22.34
N PRO A 950 -25.38 26.80 -21.17
CA PRO A 950 -25.50 27.50 -19.89
C PRO A 950 -24.55 28.69 -19.76
N SER A 951 -25.06 29.82 -19.27
CA SER A 951 -24.25 30.95 -18.79
C SER A 951 -23.78 30.71 -17.36
N GLY A 952 -22.49 30.99 -17.06
CA GLY A 952 -21.98 31.07 -15.68
C GLY A 952 -21.11 29.91 -15.18
N GLY A 953 -20.61 29.03 -16.05
CA GLY A 953 -19.70 27.95 -15.63
C GLY A 953 -18.82 27.41 -16.77
N PRO A 954 -17.79 26.59 -16.44
CA PRO A 954 -17.05 25.83 -17.44
C PRO A 954 -17.92 24.73 -18.04
N LEU A 955 -17.80 24.56 -19.36
CA LEU A 955 -18.36 23.46 -20.11
C LEU A 955 -17.21 22.62 -20.65
N PHE A 956 -17.42 21.31 -20.65
CA PHE A 956 -16.50 20.31 -21.13
C PHE A 956 -17.13 19.62 -22.33
N TYR A 957 -16.35 19.40 -23.38
CA TYR A 957 -16.82 18.77 -24.62
C TYR A 957 -15.99 17.55 -24.99
N LEU A 958 -16.68 16.46 -25.35
CA LEU A 958 -16.11 15.23 -25.90
C LEU A 958 -16.75 14.97 -27.26
N VAL A 959 -15.95 14.49 -28.22
CA VAL A 959 -16.45 14.01 -29.53
C VAL A 959 -16.04 12.56 -29.71
N ARG A 960 -16.94 11.75 -30.27
CA ARG A 960 -16.72 10.35 -30.64
C ARG A 960 -17.08 10.11 -32.10
N ALA A 961 -16.27 9.32 -32.79
CA ALA A 961 -16.45 8.94 -34.18
C ALA A 961 -17.15 7.58 -34.26
N VAL A 962 -18.27 7.50 -34.97
CA VAL A 962 -19.15 6.33 -35.00
C VAL A 962 -19.27 5.77 -36.42
N ASP A 963 -19.01 4.48 -36.55
CA ASP A 963 -19.19 3.72 -37.78
C ASP A 963 -20.67 3.62 -38.15
N THR A 964 -21.05 4.16 -39.30
CA THR A 964 -22.46 4.36 -39.68
C THR A 964 -23.16 3.07 -40.15
N LEU A 965 -22.40 1.97 -40.36
CA LEU A 965 -22.93 0.67 -40.77
C LEU A 965 -23.10 -0.30 -39.59
N THR A 966 -22.24 -0.19 -38.58
CA THR A 966 -22.19 -1.11 -37.43
C THR A 966 -22.65 -0.47 -36.11
N GLY A 967 -22.69 0.86 -36.03
CA GLY A 967 -22.97 1.60 -34.81
C GLY A 967 -21.82 1.59 -33.78
N VAL A 968 -20.65 1.09 -34.17
CA VAL A 968 -19.47 0.99 -33.29
C VAL A 968 -18.77 2.35 -33.24
N ALA A 969 -18.63 2.91 -32.04
CA ALA A 969 -17.82 4.09 -31.79
C ALA A 969 -16.33 3.74 -31.65
N ASP A 970 -15.47 4.72 -31.92
CA ASP A 970 -14.08 4.80 -31.47
C ASP A 970 -13.96 4.80 -29.94
N ASP A 971 -12.75 4.85 -29.39
CA ASP A 971 -12.46 4.87 -27.95
C ASP A 971 -11.89 6.19 -27.39
N ASN A 972 -11.79 7.27 -28.18
CA ASN A 972 -11.23 8.56 -27.78
C ASN A 972 -11.78 9.11 -26.45
N ALA A 973 -10.90 9.69 -25.62
CA ALA A 973 -11.25 10.36 -24.36
C ALA A 973 -10.75 11.82 -24.26
N VAL A 974 -10.37 12.46 -25.38
CA VAL A 974 -9.99 13.89 -25.40
C VAL A 974 -11.21 14.76 -25.08
N VAL A 975 -11.13 15.45 -23.94
CA VAL A 975 -12.11 16.41 -23.42
C VAL A 975 -11.47 17.81 -23.38
N LEU A 976 -12.16 18.84 -23.88
CA LEU A 976 -11.70 20.24 -23.78
C LEU A 976 -12.64 21.09 -22.92
N GLU A 977 -12.08 21.97 -22.07
CA GLU A 977 -12.82 23.02 -21.35
C GLU A 977 -13.02 24.27 -22.21
N VAL A 978 -14.20 24.88 -22.12
CA VAL A 978 -14.51 26.21 -22.66
C VAL A 978 -15.50 26.94 -21.73
N ARG A 979 -15.42 28.27 -21.69
CA ARG A 979 -16.34 29.12 -20.91
C ARG A 979 -17.09 30.07 -21.86
N PRO A 980 -18.41 29.93 -22.00
CA PRO A 980 -19.23 30.87 -22.78
C PRO A 980 -19.15 32.29 -22.21
N GLY A 981 -18.97 33.29 -23.07
CA GLY A 981 -18.81 34.68 -22.62
C GLY A 981 -18.72 35.69 -23.76
N ALA A 982 -19.24 36.90 -23.52
CA ALA A 982 -19.44 37.94 -24.52
C ALA A 982 -18.39 39.09 -24.46
N GLY A 983 -17.23 38.84 -23.86
CA GLY A 983 -16.10 39.78 -23.78
C GLY A 983 -16.03 40.60 -22.49
N THR A 984 -14.87 41.23 -22.27
CA THR A 984 -14.51 41.92 -21.02
C THR A 984 -14.31 43.42 -21.25
N VAL A 985 -14.76 44.24 -20.30
CA VAL A 985 -14.52 45.70 -20.27
C VAL A 985 -13.72 46.04 -19.02
N VAL A 986 -12.69 46.89 -19.16
CA VAL A 986 -11.79 47.28 -18.06
C VAL A 986 -11.89 48.79 -17.85
N ALA A 987 -12.12 49.22 -16.61
CA ALA A 987 -12.12 50.63 -16.22
C ALA A 987 -11.09 50.89 -15.11
N VAL A 988 -10.13 51.76 -15.41
CA VAL A 988 -9.05 52.17 -14.50
C VAL A 988 -9.51 53.36 -13.66
N GLY A 989 -9.17 53.37 -12.37
CA GLY A 989 -9.53 54.42 -11.44
C GLY A 989 -8.47 55.53 -11.29
N GLN A 990 -8.89 56.63 -10.67
CA GLN A 990 -8.07 57.82 -10.44
C GLN A 990 -6.96 57.58 -9.41
N ALA A 991 -5.71 57.55 -9.86
CA ALA A 991 -4.52 57.34 -9.04
C ALA A 991 -3.30 58.06 -9.67
N PRO A 992 -2.20 58.30 -8.94
CA PRO A 992 -1.96 57.97 -7.54
C PRO A 992 -2.73 58.86 -6.56
N LEU A 993 -3.11 58.31 -5.40
CA LEU A 993 -3.70 59.04 -4.28
C LEU A 993 -3.02 58.64 -2.96
N ALA A 994 -2.55 59.63 -2.20
CA ALA A 994 -2.00 59.40 -0.86
C ALA A 994 -3.10 58.96 0.11
N ILE A 995 -2.81 57.96 0.93
CA ILE A 995 -3.73 57.44 1.96
C ILE A 995 -3.50 58.24 3.25
N PRO A 996 -4.56 58.82 3.87
CA PRO A 996 -4.40 59.56 5.12
C PRO A 996 -4.11 58.65 6.34
N ASP A 997 -2.87 58.67 6.81
CA ASP A 997 -2.37 58.13 8.09
C ASP A 997 -3.30 58.49 9.27
N GLY A 998 -3.57 57.53 10.15
CA GLY A 998 -4.38 57.71 11.36
C GLY A 998 -5.89 57.95 11.14
N ASN A 999 -6.38 57.91 9.90
CA ASN A 999 -7.64 58.56 9.55
C ASN A 999 -8.63 57.66 8.79
N THR A 1000 -9.55 57.09 9.57
CA THR A 1000 -10.70 56.29 9.09
C THR A 1000 -11.63 56.98 8.09
N ALA A 1001 -11.53 58.31 7.88
CA ALA A 1001 -12.24 58.99 6.79
C ALA A 1001 -11.63 58.69 5.41
N GLY A 1002 -10.39 58.21 5.35
CA GLY A 1002 -9.73 57.64 4.19
C GLY A 1002 -9.60 58.55 2.97
N VAL A 1003 -9.49 57.91 1.81
CA VAL A 1003 -9.51 58.50 0.49
C VAL A 1003 -10.42 57.68 -0.43
N GLU A 1004 -11.13 58.36 -1.33
CA GLU A 1004 -11.97 57.71 -2.34
C GLU A 1004 -11.44 58.02 -3.74
N SER A 1005 -11.34 56.98 -4.57
CA SER A 1005 -10.99 57.06 -5.98
C SER A 1005 -12.19 56.63 -6.83
N THR A 1006 -12.35 57.19 -8.02
CA THR A 1006 -13.42 56.81 -8.94
C THR A 1006 -12.90 56.22 -10.25
N ALA A 1007 -13.62 55.23 -10.79
CA ALA A 1007 -13.44 54.66 -12.12
C ALA A 1007 -14.77 54.78 -12.88
N GLN A 1008 -14.74 55.13 -14.17
CA GLN A 1008 -15.96 55.37 -14.95
C GLN A 1008 -16.13 54.31 -16.03
N VAL A 1009 -17.21 53.54 -15.94
CA VAL A 1009 -17.62 52.57 -16.97
C VAL A 1009 -18.69 53.23 -17.84
N TRP A 1010 -18.41 53.32 -19.15
CA TRP A 1010 -19.31 53.90 -20.15
C TRP A 1010 -20.14 52.86 -20.91
N ASP A 1011 -19.69 51.61 -20.92
CA ASP A 1011 -20.46 50.49 -21.47
C ASP A 1011 -21.62 50.11 -20.55
N THR A 1012 -22.79 49.87 -21.15
CA THR A 1012 -23.99 49.37 -20.44
C THR A 1012 -24.24 47.91 -20.81
N PHE A 1013 -24.05 47.02 -19.85
CA PHE A 1013 -24.37 45.60 -19.93
C PHE A 1013 -24.69 45.05 -18.54
N THR A 1014 -25.28 43.86 -18.49
CA THR A 1014 -25.45 43.09 -17.26
C THR A 1014 -24.14 42.39 -16.92
N ILE A 1015 -23.61 42.64 -15.72
CA ILE A 1015 -22.36 42.06 -15.24
C ILE A 1015 -22.52 40.54 -15.12
N GLY A 1016 -21.71 39.78 -15.85
CA GLY A 1016 -21.61 38.33 -15.72
C GLY A 1016 -20.56 37.89 -14.69
N ARG A 1017 -19.51 38.70 -14.52
CA ARG A 1017 -18.45 38.55 -13.51
C ARG A 1017 -17.74 39.88 -13.29
N ALA A 1018 -17.22 40.10 -12.08
CA ALA A 1018 -16.38 41.24 -11.73
C ALA A 1018 -15.06 40.78 -11.08
N SER A 1019 -13.95 41.42 -11.44
CA SER A 1019 -12.68 41.37 -10.70
C SER A 1019 -12.21 42.80 -10.39
N VAL A 1020 -11.39 42.96 -9.35
CA VAL A 1020 -10.81 44.27 -9.00
C VAL A 1020 -9.33 44.10 -8.67
N ARG A 1021 -8.45 44.67 -9.50
CA ARG A 1021 -7.02 44.75 -9.20
C ARG A 1021 -6.70 46.05 -8.49
N VAL A 1022 -5.97 45.94 -7.39
CA VAL A 1022 -5.56 47.04 -6.51
C VAL A 1022 -4.03 47.01 -6.38
N GLU A 1023 -3.42 48.18 -6.52
CA GLU A 1023 -2.00 48.44 -6.29
C GLU A 1023 -1.90 49.54 -5.22
N ILE A 1024 -1.43 49.20 -4.02
CA ILE A 1024 -1.21 50.12 -2.90
C ILE A 1024 0.19 49.85 -2.32
N ASP A 1025 1.04 50.86 -2.29
CA ASP A 1025 2.27 50.83 -1.51
C ASP A 1025 1.92 51.25 -0.07
N HIS A 1026 2.19 50.40 0.94
CA HIS A 1026 2.00 50.70 2.37
C HIS A 1026 2.96 49.88 3.22
N THR A 1027 3.50 50.47 4.31
CA THR A 1027 4.45 49.80 5.23
C THR A 1027 3.79 48.86 6.25
N TRP A 1028 2.46 48.85 6.32
CA TRP A 1028 1.71 47.86 7.11
C TRP A 1028 0.29 47.70 6.53
N ILE A 1029 -0.03 46.57 5.89
CA ILE A 1029 -1.37 46.39 5.28
C ILE A 1029 -2.45 45.91 6.26
N ALA A 1030 -2.05 45.44 7.44
CA ALA A 1030 -2.98 45.14 8.54
C ALA A 1030 -3.71 46.41 9.06
N ASP A 1031 -3.28 47.60 8.64
CA ASP A 1031 -3.92 48.85 9.02
C ASP A 1031 -5.00 49.35 8.04
N LEU A 1032 -4.93 48.89 6.80
CA LEU A 1032 -5.81 49.31 5.72
C LEU A 1032 -7.17 48.60 5.71
N THR A 1033 -8.20 49.34 5.31
CA THR A 1033 -9.48 48.80 4.83
C THR A 1033 -9.70 49.27 3.40
N VAL A 1034 -9.97 48.34 2.48
CA VAL A 1034 -10.18 48.60 1.04
C VAL A 1034 -11.55 48.08 0.65
N ARG A 1035 -12.40 48.94 0.08
CA ARG A 1035 -13.78 48.60 -0.31
C ARG A 1035 -14.13 49.17 -1.67
N VAL A 1036 -14.61 48.32 -2.58
CA VAL A 1036 -15.19 48.74 -3.86
C VAL A 1036 -16.70 48.97 -3.70
N THR A 1037 -17.28 49.85 -4.52
CA THR A 1037 -18.73 50.09 -4.58
C THR A 1037 -19.16 50.32 -6.03
N SER A 1038 -20.19 49.60 -6.47
CA SER A 1038 -20.75 49.66 -7.82
C SER A 1038 -21.70 50.86 -8.01
N PRO A 1039 -22.06 51.23 -9.26
CA PRO A 1039 -22.93 52.39 -9.53
C PRO A 1039 -24.36 52.26 -8.96
N SER A 1040 -24.82 51.04 -8.70
CA SER A 1040 -26.08 50.71 -8.01
C SER A 1040 -26.00 50.87 -6.49
N GLY A 1041 -24.80 50.93 -5.91
CA GLY A 1041 -24.55 51.10 -4.48
C GLY A 1041 -24.17 49.81 -3.74
N THR A 1042 -24.01 48.67 -4.42
CA THR A 1042 -23.55 47.43 -3.80
C THR A 1042 -22.06 47.56 -3.47
N ALA A 1043 -21.69 47.26 -2.22
CA ALA A 1043 -20.37 47.56 -1.66
C ALA A 1043 -19.70 46.30 -1.10
N VAL A 1044 -18.48 46.01 -1.58
CA VAL A 1044 -17.72 44.80 -1.28
C VAL A 1044 -16.39 45.19 -0.65
N THR A 1045 -16.13 44.72 0.57
CA THR A 1045 -14.84 44.96 1.24
C THR A 1045 -13.82 43.94 0.74
N LEU A 1046 -12.84 44.42 -0.02
CA LEU A 1046 -11.79 43.61 -0.64
C LEU A 1046 -10.73 43.20 0.38
N HIS A 1047 -10.27 44.16 1.19
CA HIS A 1047 -9.28 43.94 2.25
C HIS A 1047 -9.76 44.56 3.55
N ASN A 1048 -9.66 43.83 4.66
CA ASN A 1048 -10.22 44.24 5.95
C ASN A 1048 -9.21 44.02 7.09
N ARG A 1049 -8.16 44.86 7.12
CA ARG A 1049 -7.11 44.85 8.15
C ARG A 1049 -6.43 43.49 8.36
N ALA A 1050 -6.38 42.69 7.30
CA ALA A 1050 -5.70 41.40 7.22
C ALA A 1050 -4.24 41.55 6.76
N GLY A 1051 -3.48 40.45 6.77
CA GLY A 1051 -2.13 40.38 6.17
C GLY A 1051 -0.95 40.48 7.14
N GLY A 1052 -1.16 40.87 8.39
CA GLY A 1052 -0.08 40.95 9.39
C GLY A 1052 0.96 42.02 9.04
N ASP A 1053 2.23 41.73 9.27
CA ASP A 1053 3.43 42.54 8.97
C ASP A 1053 3.89 42.47 7.50
N ALA A 1054 2.93 42.39 6.57
CA ALA A 1054 3.18 42.48 5.14
C ALA A 1054 3.15 43.93 4.62
N ASP A 1055 4.10 44.24 3.74
CA ASP A 1055 4.14 45.46 2.93
C ASP A 1055 3.27 45.30 1.66
N GLY A 1056 2.49 46.34 1.33
CA GLY A 1056 1.82 46.51 0.02
C GLY A 1056 0.66 45.56 -0.32
N ILE A 1057 -0.23 46.03 -1.20
CA ILE A 1057 -1.32 45.23 -1.80
C ILE A 1057 -1.17 45.32 -3.32
N HIS A 1058 -0.78 44.21 -3.96
CA HIS A 1058 -0.40 44.15 -5.39
C HIS A 1058 -1.07 42.96 -6.08
N LEU A 1059 -2.41 42.90 -6.08
CA LEU A 1059 -3.14 41.70 -6.50
C LEU A 1059 -4.53 41.97 -7.08
N THR A 1060 -5.09 40.96 -7.74
CA THR A 1060 -6.43 40.94 -8.33
C THR A 1060 -7.43 40.16 -7.46
N TYR A 1061 -8.33 40.88 -6.81
CA TYR A 1061 -9.47 40.27 -6.12
C TYR A 1061 -10.46 39.69 -7.14
N GLY A 1062 -10.87 38.44 -6.94
CA GLY A 1062 -11.72 37.68 -7.86
C GLY A 1062 -10.97 36.74 -8.83
N THR A 1063 -9.63 36.76 -8.85
CA THR A 1063 -8.79 35.75 -9.53
C THR A 1063 -7.66 35.23 -8.64
N GLU A 1064 -6.94 36.13 -7.95
CA GLU A 1064 -5.74 35.80 -7.17
C GLU A 1064 -6.06 35.70 -5.67
N ARG A 1065 -7.06 36.44 -5.18
CA ARG A 1065 -7.55 36.39 -3.79
C ARG A 1065 -9.06 36.61 -3.72
N THR A 1066 -9.73 35.97 -2.76
CA THR A 1066 -11.14 36.25 -2.40
C THR A 1066 -11.23 37.51 -1.51
N PRO A 1067 -12.25 38.37 -1.67
CA PRO A 1067 -12.49 39.49 -0.75
C PRO A 1067 -12.56 39.05 0.73
N ASP A 1068 -12.02 39.87 1.64
CA ASP A 1068 -12.08 39.61 3.09
C ASP A 1068 -13.49 39.80 3.67
N GLY A 1069 -14.33 40.57 2.99
CA GLY A 1069 -15.73 40.82 3.37
C GLY A 1069 -15.93 41.90 4.44
N PRO A 1070 -17.20 42.33 4.67
CA PRO A 1070 -18.44 41.79 4.11
C PRO A 1070 -18.65 42.06 2.60
N GLY A 1071 -19.49 41.23 1.98
CA GLY A 1071 -19.80 41.20 0.54
C GLY A 1071 -18.88 40.25 -0.25
N SER A 1072 -19.37 39.73 -1.37
CA SER A 1072 -18.60 39.05 -2.43
C SER A 1072 -18.60 39.87 -3.71
N LEU A 1073 -17.60 39.69 -4.59
CA LEU A 1073 -17.66 40.22 -5.96
C LEU A 1073 -18.78 39.55 -6.79
N ASP A 1074 -19.29 38.40 -6.36
CA ASP A 1074 -20.48 37.75 -6.95
C ASP A 1074 -21.76 38.53 -6.68
N ASP A 1075 -21.83 39.34 -5.61
CA ASP A 1075 -22.98 40.21 -5.29
C ASP A 1075 -23.20 41.30 -6.37
N LEU A 1076 -22.20 41.50 -7.25
CA LEU A 1076 -22.23 42.43 -8.38
C LEU A 1076 -22.79 41.78 -9.67
N VAL A 1077 -22.95 40.46 -9.69
CA VAL A 1077 -23.45 39.73 -10.86
C VAL A 1077 -24.96 39.98 -11.04
N GLY A 1078 -25.36 40.31 -12.26
CA GLY A 1078 -26.73 40.76 -12.56
C GLY A 1078 -26.95 42.28 -12.41
N GLU A 1079 -26.00 43.02 -11.81
CA GLU A 1079 -26.06 44.48 -11.79
C GLU A 1079 -25.72 45.08 -13.17
N SER A 1080 -25.99 46.38 -13.34
CA SER A 1080 -25.57 47.12 -14.54
C SER A 1080 -24.13 47.60 -14.37
N SER A 1081 -23.29 47.36 -15.39
CA SER A 1081 -21.91 47.84 -15.46
C SER A 1081 -21.79 49.37 -15.43
N PHE A 1082 -22.81 50.08 -15.93
CA PHE A 1082 -22.73 51.48 -16.32
C PHE A 1082 -22.70 52.45 -15.13
N GLY A 1083 -21.71 53.34 -15.10
CA GLY A 1083 -21.64 54.46 -14.18
C GLY A 1083 -20.29 54.59 -13.45
N THR A 1084 -20.32 55.32 -12.34
CA THR A 1084 -19.14 55.64 -11.53
C THR A 1084 -18.93 54.61 -10.44
N TRP A 1085 -17.94 53.74 -10.62
CA TRP A 1085 -17.43 52.83 -9.61
C TRP A 1085 -16.53 53.59 -8.63
N ARG A 1086 -16.54 53.20 -7.36
CA ARG A 1086 -15.75 53.85 -6.29
C ARG A 1086 -14.87 52.83 -5.60
N LEU A 1087 -13.60 53.16 -5.36
CA LEU A 1087 -12.73 52.45 -4.43
C LEU A 1087 -12.42 53.37 -3.24
N PHE A 1088 -12.82 52.93 -2.06
CA PHE A 1088 -12.51 53.59 -0.80
C PHE A 1088 -11.34 52.87 -0.12
N VAL A 1089 -10.34 53.62 0.32
CA VAL A 1089 -9.18 53.13 1.06
C VAL A 1089 -9.00 53.98 2.32
N SER A 1090 -8.96 53.36 3.50
CA SER A 1090 -8.68 54.06 4.76
C SER A 1090 -7.64 53.34 5.58
N ASP A 1091 -6.66 54.08 6.09
CA ASP A 1091 -5.89 53.68 7.26
C ASP A 1091 -6.71 53.93 8.54
N ALA A 1092 -6.47 53.14 9.58
CA ALA A 1092 -7.08 53.28 10.90
C ALA A 1092 -6.08 53.15 12.07
N ALA A 1093 -4.77 53.03 11.82
CA ALA A 1093 -3.72 53.24 12.82
C ALA A 1093 -2.82 54.41 12.41
N ALA A 1094 -1.89 54.80 13.29
CA ALA A 1094 -1.06 55.98 13.10
C ALA A 1094 0.44 55.67 13.18
N GLN A 1095 1.20 56.19 12.21
CA GLN A 1095 2.68 56.18 12.00
C GLN A 1095 3.08 55.65 10.62
N ASP A 1096 2.27 54.76 10.06
CA ASP A 1096 2.48 54.17 8.74
C ASP A 1096 1.82 55.02 7.66
N THR A 1097 2.39 55.00 6.45
CA THR A 1097 1.95 55.87 5.36
C THR A 1097 2.07 55.17 4.02
N GLY A 1098 1.20 55.52 3.07
CA GLY A 1098 1.29 54.95 1.75
C GLY A 1098 0.36 55.58 0.71
N THR A 1099 0.30 54.95 -0.45
CA THR A 1099 -0.30 55.50 -1.66
C THR A 1099 -1.04 54.41 -2.43
N LEU A 1100 -2.31 54.66 -2.76
CA LEU A 1100 -3.02 53.94 -3.81
C LEU A 1100 -2.39 54.32 -5.15
N THR A 1101 -1.53 53.46 -5.71
CA THR A 1101 -0.75 53.77 -6.92
C THR A 1101 -1.54 53.51 -8.19
N SER A 1102 -2.38 52.47 -8.21
CA SER A 1102 -3.43 52.28 -9.22
C SER A 1102 -4.51 51.31 -8.77
N TRP A 1103 -5.66 51.32 -9.45
CA TRP A 1103 -6.61 50.21 -9.39
C TRP A 1103 -7.45 50.18 -10.67
N ARG A 1104 -8.10 49.04 -10.93
CA ARG A 1104 -9.06 48.88 -12.01
C ARG A 1104 -10.12 47.83 -11.67
N VAL A 1105 -11.33 48.03 -12.18
CA VAL A 1105 -12.37 47.00 -12.23
C VAL A 1105 -12.38 46.37 -13.62
N GLU A 1106 -12.48 45.04 -13.68
CA GLU A 1106 -12.64 44.28 -14.92
C GLU A 1106 -14.00 43.58 -14.86
N LEU A 1107 -14.85 43.81 -15.87
CA LEU A 1107 -16.24 43.38 -15.91
C LEU A 1107 -16.49 42.55 -17.16
N GLU A 1108 -16.88 41.29 -16.99
CA GLU A 1108 -17.27 40.41 -18.09
C GLU A 1108 -18.75 40.58 -18.40
N ARG A 1109 -19.09 40.59 -19.69
CA ARG A 1109 -20.47 40.69 -20.16
C ARG A 1109 -21.18 39.36 -19.98
N ALA A 1110 -22.31 39.36 -19.25
CA ALA A 1110 -23.21 38.20 -19.23
C ALA A 1110 -23.68 37.90 -20.66
N CYS A 1111 -23.42 36.68 -21.14
CA CYS A 1111 -24.01 36.21 -22.39
C CYS A 1111 -25.47 35.83 -22.16
N THR A 1112 -26.33 36.10 -23.14
CA THR A 1112 -27.69 35.55 -23.15
C THR A 1112 -27.68 34.20 -23.88
N PRO A 1113 -28.29 33.14 -23.32
CA PRO A 1113 -28.64 31.97 -24.12
C PRO A 1113 -29.46 32.39 -25.36
N ALA A 1114 -29.29 31.69 -26.49
CA ALA A 1114 -30.14 31.92 -27.66
C ALA A 1114 -31.62 31.70 -27.29
N PRO A 1115 -32.57 32.46 -27.86
CA PRO A 1115 -34.00 32.30 -27.56
C PRO A 1115 -34.44 30.89 -27.93
N THR A 1116 -34.89 30.11 -26.95
CA THR A 1116 -35.17 28.69 -27.11
C THR A 1116 -36.30 28.44 -28.10
N THR A 1117 -35.96 27.74 -29.17
CA THR A 1117 -36.89 26.93 -29.96
C THR A 1117 -37.65 25.99 -29.01
N PRO A 1118 -38.99 25.87 -29.09
CA PRO A 1118 -39.73 25.00 -28.16
C PRO A 1118 -39.39 23.52 -28.37
N HIS A 1119 -38.59 22.94 -27.47
CA HIS A 1119 -38.27 21.51 -27.47
C HIS A 1119 -39.45 20.64 -27.01
N GLU A 1120 -39.52 19.43 -27.55
CA GLU A 1120 -40.60 18.46 -27.31
C GLU A 1120 -40.43 17.77 -25.95
N ALA A 1121 -41.02 18.35 -24.90
CA ALA A 1121 -40.95 17.84 -23.54
C ALA A 1121 -41.72 16.50 -23.41
N SER A 1122 -40.99 15.38 -23.49
CA SER A 1122 -41.55 14.02 -23.48
C SER A 1122 -41.10 13.20 -22.26
N PRO A 1123 -41.69 13.40 -21.07
CA PRO A 1123 -41.72 12.38 -20.04
C PRO A 1123 -42.73 11.28 -20.43
N THR A 1124 -42.38 10.03 -20.14
CA THR A 1124 -43.14 8.85 -20.59
C THR A 1124 -44.49 8.69 -19.89
N GLY A 1125 -45.60 8.97 -20.59
CA GLY A 1125 -46.92 8.41 -20.24
C GLY A 1125 -48.15 9.34 -20.23
N GLY A 1126 -47.99 10.62 -20.57
CA GLY A 1126 -49.07 11.62 -20.45
C GLY A 1126 -50.21 11.52 -21.47
N LEU A 1127 -49.90 11.43 -22.77
CA LEU A 1127 -50.94 11.41 -23.82
C LEU A 1127 -51.73 10.09 -23.80
N ARG A 1128 -53.05 10.17 -23.72
CA ARG A 1128 -53.97 9.02 -23.77
C ARG A 1128 -55.11 9.29 -24.74
N VAL A 1129 -55.55 8.27 -25.46
CA VAL A 1129 -56.67 8.35 -26.40
C VAL A 1129 -57.63 7.19 -26.17
N ALA A 1130 -58.90 7.50 -25.92
CA ALA A 1130 -59.99 6.53 -25.81
C ALA A 1130 -61.07 6.82 -26.86
N LYS A 1131 -61.93 5.84 -27.15
CA LYS A 1131 -63.12 6.06 -27.98
C LYS A 1131 -64.34 6.22 -27.07
N ASP A 1132 -65.06 7.32 -27.22
CA ASP A 1132 -66.23 7.62 -26.38
C ASP A 1132 -67.49 6.85 -26.83
N ALA A 1133 -68.60 7.06 -26.11
CA ALA A 1133 -69.88 6.43 -26.41
C ALA A 1133 -70.59 7.00 -27.66
N SER A 1134 -70.22 8.19 -28.14
CA SER A 1134 -70.74 8.77 -29.39
C SER A 1134 -69.95 8.34 -30.64
N GLY A 1135 -68.72 7.88 -30.46
CA GLY A 1135 -67.82 7.40 -31.52
C GLY A 1135 -66.66 8.33 -31.86
N LEU A 1136 -66.50 9.42 -31.13
CA LEU A 1136 -65.38 10.36 -31.17
C LEU A 1136 -64.18 9.81 -30.40
N LEU A 1137 -63.02 10.46 -30.54
CA LEU A 1137 -61.83 10.14 -29.75
C LEU A 1137 -61.64 11.17 -28.63
N ASP A 1138 -61.65 10.69 -27.39
CA ASP A 1138 -61.37 11.45 -26.18
C ASP A 1138 -59.87 11.43 -25.91
N VAL A 1139 -59.22 12.60 -25.99
CA VAL A 1139 -57.77 12.78 -25.93
C VAL A 1139 -57.41 13.52 -24.65
N HIS A 1140 -56.52 12.94 -23.84
CA HIS A 1140 -56.02 13.50 -22.58
C HIS A 1140 -54.51 13.69 -22.65
N TRP A 1141 -53.95 14.71 -22.01
CA TRP A 1141 -52.50 14.93 -21.86
C TRP A 1141 -52.17 15.64 -20.53
N ASP A 1142 -50.92 15.49 -20.06
CA ASP A 1142 -50.44 16.22 -18.89
C ASP A 1142 -50.22 17.71 -19.22
N ILE A 1143 -50.73 18.58 -18.36
CA ILE A 1143 -50.69 20.05 -18.55
C ILE A 1143 -49.26 20.58 -18.38
N ALA A 1144 -48.77 21.35 -19.37
CA ALA A 1144 -47.45 21.94 -19.31
C ALA A 1144 -47.35 23.05 -18.23
N PRO A 1145 -46.28 23.11 -17.41
CA PRO A 1145 -46.10 24.15 -16.40
C PRO A 1145 -46.18 25.56 -17.00
N PHE A 1146 -46.97 26.42 -16.36
CA PHE A 1146 -47.20 27.82 -16.75
C PHE A 1146 -47.88 28.03 -18.12
N ALA A 1147 -48.42 27.00 -18.75
CA ALA A 1147 -49.35 27.17 -19.88
C ALA A 1147 -50.65 27.83 -19.40
N ALA A 1148 -51.13 28.81 -20.16
CA ALA A 1148 -52.37 29.54 -19.90
C ALA A 1148 -53.49 29.20 -20.90
N ASP A 1149 -53.16 28.46 -21.96
CA ASP A 1149 -54.06 27.89 -22.96
C ASP A 1149 -53.33 26.74 -23.70
N HIS A 1150 -54.03 25.89 -24.45
CA HIS A 1150 -53.43 24.80 -25.25
C HIS A 1150 -53.99 24.73 -26.68
N ALA A 1151 -53.25 24.07 -27.57
CA ALA A 1151 -53.69 23.65 -28.89
C ALA A 1151 -53.38 22.16 -29.12
N LEU A 1152 -54.29 21.42 -29.75
CA LEU A 1152 -54.18 20.00 -30.05
C LEU A 1152 -54.19 19.76 -31.57
N TYR A 1153 -53.09 19.24 -32.09
CA TYR A 1153 -52.89 18.92 -33.50
C TYR A 1153 -53.24 17.46 -33.81
N VAL A 1154 -53.68 17.20 -35.04
CA VAL A 1154 -54.09 15.87 -35.52
C VAL A 1154 -53.56 15.61 -36.93
N GLY A 1155 -53.10 14.38 -37.19
CA GLY A 1155 -52.75 13.91 -38.53
C GLY A 1155 -52.95 12.39 -38.72
N GLU A 1156 -53.09 11.95 -39.97
CA GLU A 1156 -53.07 10.53 -40.35
C GLU A 1156 -51.73 10.16 -41.00
N THR A 1157 -51.28 8.92 -40.81
CA THR A 1157 -50.18 8.33 -41.61
C THR A 1157 -50.64 7.09 -42.41
N GLY A 1158 -49.68 6.28 -42.86
CA GLY A 1158 -49.93 4.96 -43.42
C GLY A 1158 -49.97 3.89 -42.32
N ALA A 1159 -49.28 2.77 -42.56
CA ALA A 1159 -49.15 1.65 -41.63
C ALA A 1159 -47.89 1.72 -40.72
N SER A 1160 -47.19 2.86 -40.70
CA SER A 1160 -45.98 3.07 -39.89
C SER A 1160 -45.78 4.55 -39.56
N LEU A 1161 -45.03 4.81 -38.48
CA LEU A 1161 -44.57 6.13 -38.05
C LEU A 1161 -43.05 6.34 -38.24
N ALA A 1162 -42.30 5.28 -38.57
CA ALA A 1162 -40.85 5.36 -38.69
C ALA A 1162 -40.43 6.04 -40.01
N GLY A 1163 -39.65 7.13 -39.92
CA GLY A 1163 -38.98 7.75 -41.06
C GLY A 1163 -39.86 8.57 -42.02
N VAL A 1164 -41.08 8.94 -41.62
CA VAL A 1164 -42.00 9.74 -42.45
C VAL A 1164 -42.22 11.12 -41.81
N GLY A 1165 -42.08 12.19 -42.60
CA GLY A 1165 -42.38 13.55 -42.15
C GLY A 1165 -43.85 13.71 -41.74
N LEU A 1166 -44.08 14.16 -40.50
CA LEU A 1166 -45.42 14.31 -39.94
C LEU A 1166 -46.16 15.51 -40.57
N ALA A 1167 -47.21 15.22 -41.33
CA ALA A 1167 -48.04 16.21 -42.02
C ALA A 1167 -49.33 16.52 -41.23
N TRP A 1168 -49.31 17.59 -40.44
CA TRP A 1168 -50.46 18.08 -39.67
C TRP A 1168 -51.64 18.41 -40.59
N GLN A 1169 -52.82 17.83 -40.33
CA GLN A 1169 -54.00 17.99 -41.18
C GLN A 1169 -55.05 18.92 -40.57
N ARG A 1170 -55.15 18.96 -39.24
CA ARG A 1170 -56.10 19.81 -38.48
C ARG A 1170 -55.48 20.21 -37.13
N ALA A 1171 -55.89 21.35 -36.59
CA ALA A 1171 -55.61 21.74 -35.21
C ALA A 1171 -56.87 22.29 -34.53
N THR A 1172 -57.12 21.88 -33.29
CA THR A 1172 -58.09 22.51 -32.39
C THR A 1172 -57.33 23.45 -31.48
N CYS A 1173 -57.60 24.75 -31.60
CA CYS A 1173 -56.88 25.81 -30.91
C CYS A 1173 -57.74 26.40 -29.78
N SER A 1174 -57.10 26.83 -28.70
CA SER A 1174 -57.74 27.40 -27.52
C SER A 1174 -58.68 26.47 -26.76
N ILE A 1175 -58.16 25.29 -26.41
CA ILE A 1175 -58.90 24.26 -25.66
C ILE A 1175 -58.82 24.44 -24.13
N GLY A 1176 -58.07 25.42 -23.61
CA GLY A 1176 -57.99 25.69 -22.17
C GLY A 1176 -56.88 24.93 -21.45
N ASN A 1177 -57.06 24.66 -20.15
CA ASN A 1177 -56.03 24.17 -19.22
C ASN A 1177 -56.49 22.98 -18.36
N ASP A 1178 -57.43 22.18 -18.87
CA ASP A 1178 -57.93 20.96 -18.22
C ASP A 1178 -57.20 19.69 -18.68
N GLY A 1179 -56.48 19.75 -19.81
CA GLY A 1179 -55.70 18.64 -20.35
C GLY A 1179 -56.52 17.63 -21.15
N GLN A 1180 -57.74 18.00 -21.61
CA GLN A 1180 -58.65 17.08 -22.30
C GLN A 1180 -59.30 17.71 -23.55
N ALA A 1181 -59.52 16.94 -24.61
CA ALA A 1181 -60.33 17.34 -25.75
C ALA A 1181 -61.00 16.15 -26.47
N LEU A 1182 -62.26 16.32 -26.86
CA LEU A 1182 -62.98 15.40 -27.75
C LEU A 1182 -62.74 15.77 -29.22
N VAL A 1183 -62.31 14.80 -30.03
CA VAL A 1183 -61.85 14.99 -31.40
C VAL A 1183 -62.61 14.08 -32.38
N ASP A 1184 -63.22 14.68 -33.40
CA ASP A 1184 -63.67 13.96 -34.59
C ASP A 1184 -62.53 13.83 -35.63
N VAL A 1185 -61.99 12.62 -35.74
CA VAL A 1185 -60.98 12.28 -36.76
C VAL A 1185 -61.58 12.04 -38.16
N GLY A 1186 -62.91 12.10 -38.32
CA GLY A 1186 -63.57 12.34 -39.60
C GLY A 1186 -63.43 11.22 -40.63
N GLY A 1187 -63.74 9.98 -40.23
CA GLY A 1187 -63.86 8.85 -41.17
C GLY A 1187 -62.55 8.20 -41.62
N ALA A 1188 -61.47 8.36 -40.83
CA ALA A 1188 -60.20 7.66 -41.01
C ALA A 1188 -60.39 6.16 -41.35
N GLY A 1189 -59.89 5.74 -42.50
CA GLY A 1189 -60.12 4.40 -43.04
C GLY A 1189 -59.54 3.30 -42.15
N ALA A 1190 -60.24 2.16 -42.05
CA ALA A 1190 -59.78 1.02 -41.26
C ALA A 1190 -58.39 0.55 -41.73
N GLY A 1191 -57.42 0.55 -40.80
CA GLY A 1191 -56.01 0.19 -41.07
C GLY A 1191 -55.04 1.37 -41.20
N ARG A 1192 -55.47 2.62 -40.95
CA ARG A 1192 -54.58 3.78 -40.83
C ARG A 1192 -54.25 4.11 -39.39
N LEU A 1193 -53.07 4.70 -39.16
CA LEU A 1193 -52.69 5.28 -37.87
C LEU A 1193 -53.04 6.78 -37.83
N VAL A 1194 -53.54 7.24 -36.68
CA VAL A 1194 -53.79 8.66 -36.37
C VAL A 1194 -52.86 9.04 -35.21
N TYR A 1195 -52.28 10.23 -35.27
CA TYR A 1195 -51.40 10.77 -34.22
C TYR A 1195 -51.85 12.16 -33.78
N PHE A 1196 -51.49 12.51 -32.54
CA PHE A 1196 -51.90 13.73 -31.85
C PHE A 1196 -50.69 14.36 -31.16
N VAL A 1197 -50.63 15.69 -31.10
CA VAL A 1197 -49.66 16.44 -30.26
C VAL A 1197 -50.36 17.63 -29.62
N ALA A 1198 -50.20 17.77 -28.31
CA ALA A 1198 -50.71 18.90 -27.54
C ALA A 1198 -49.58 19.90 -27.22
N VAL A 1199 -49.87 21.19 -27.32
CA VAL A 1199 -48.88 22.28 -27.13
C VAL A 1199 -49.48 23.36 -26.23
N GLY A 1200 -48.77 23.73 -25.16
CA GLY A 1200 -49.15 24.83 -24.25
C GLY A 1200 -48.75 26.21 -24.77
N ARG A 1201 -49.50 27.25 -24.37
CA ARG A 1201 -49.36 28.64 -24.83
C ARG A 1201 -49.14 29.60 -23.66
N ARG A 1202 -48.33 30.65 -23.85
CA ARG A 1202 -47.91 31.56 -22.77
C ARG A 1202 -47.74 33.00 -23.26
N GLY A 1203 -48.85 33.73 -23.40
CA GLY A 1203 -48.85 35.15 -23.83
C GLY A 1203 -49.18 35.33 -25.31
N ALA A 1204 -48.78 36.48 -25.86
CA ALA A 1204 -49.25 36.98 -27.16
C ALA A 1204 -48.25 36.81 -28.32
N ASP A 1205 -47.06 36.27 -28.06
CA ASP A 1205 -45.97 36.15 -29.03
C ASP A 1205 -45.85 34.70 -29.53
N GLU A 1206 -46.20 34.44 -30.79
CA GLU A 1206 -45.96 33.15 -31.48
C GLU A 1206 -44.82 33.30 -32.50
N GLY A 1207 -43.66 32.72 -32.17
CA GLY A 1207 -42.60 32.41 -33.13
C GLY A 1207 -42.84 31.07 -33.85
N SER A 1208 -41.99 30.73 -34.81
CA SER A 1208 -42.10 29.49 -35.59
C SER A 1208 -41.80 28.23 -34.77
N TYR A 1209 -42.51 27.14 -35.04
CA TYR A 1209 -42.49 25.89 -34.26
C TYR A 1209 -41.32 24.97 -34.67
N GLY A 1210 -40.11 25.53 -34.68
CA GLY A 1210 -38.87 24.85 -35.02
C GLY A 1210 -38.77 24.47 -36.51
N ARG A 1211 -37.74 23.69 -36.81
CA ARG A 1211 -37.49 23.11 -38.15
C ARG A 1211 -37.85 21.63 -38.18
N ASP A 1212 -38.09 21.08 -39.35
CA ASP A 1212 -38.13 19.63 -39.54
C ASP A 1212 -36.71 19.02 -39.68
N SER A 1213 -36.63 17.70 -39.82
CA SER A 1213 -35.38 16.96 -39.99
C SER A 1213 -34.67 17.21 -41.33
N ALA A 1214 -35.19 18.10 -42.19
CA ALA A 1214 -34.54 18.62 -43.38
C ALA A 1214 -34.20 20.13 -43.26
N GLY A 1215 -34.39 20.72 -42.08
CA GLY A 1215 -34.10 22.13 -41.81
C GLY A 1215 -35.17 23.11 -42.26
N ALA A 1216 -36.35 22.67 -42.70
CA ALA A 1216 -37.43 23.55 -43.15
C ALA A 1216 -38.25 24.09 -41.97
N GLU A 1217 -38.43 25.41 -41.92
CA GLU A 1217 -39.15 26.11 -40.85
C GLU A 1217 -40.65 25.84 -40.89
N ARG A 1218 -41.23 25.44 -39.74
CA ARG A 1218 -42.61 24.93 -39.66
C ARG A 1218 -43.64 26.07 -39.51
N PRO A 1219 -44.82 25.98 -40.17
CA PRO A 1219 -45.84 27.02 -40.10
C PRO A 1219 -46.36 27.33 -38.69
N ALA A 1220 -46.71 28.59 -38.43
CA ALA A 1220 -47.34 29.02 -37.18
C ALA A 1220 -48.77 28.46 -37.01
N ALA A 1221 -49.19 28.24 -35.76
CA ALA A 1221 -50.44 27.59 -35.37
C ALA A 1221 -51.68 28.23 -36.02
N ALA A 1222 -51.68 29.56 -36.12
CA ALA A 1222 -52.72 30.37 -36.75
C ALA A 1222 -53.08 29.96 -38.20
N GLY A 1223 -52.22 29.22 -38.90
CA GLY A 1223 -52.47 28.71 -40.25
C GLY A 1223 -53.35 27.46 -40.34
N LEU A 1224 -53.60 26.74 -39.23
CA LEU A 1224 -54.26 25.42 -39.22
C LEU A 1224 -55.48 25.29 -38.29
N CYS A 1225 -55.81 26.32 -37.51
CA CYS A 1225 -56.97 26.30 -36.61
C CYS A 1225 -58.29 26.19 -37.39
N GLY A 1226 -59.04 25.10 -37.19
CA GLY A 1226 -60.33 24.85 -37.86
C GLY A 1226 -61.30 24.07 -36.97
N PRO A 1227 -62.62 24.34 -37.04
CA PRO A 1227 -63.57 23.79 -36.08
C PRO A 1227 -63.90 22.31 -36.33
N LEU A 1228 -63.85 21.52 -35.26
CA LEU A 1228 -64.62 20.28 -35.12
C LEU A 1228 -65.91 20.61 -34.34
N ALA A 1229 -67.01 19.90 -34.59
CA ALA A 1229 -68.35 20.35 -34.22
C ALA A 1229 -68.68 20.13 -32.73
N GLY A 1230 -68.93 21.23 -31.99
CA GLY A 1230 -69.40 21.18 -30.61
C GLY A 1230 -70.94 21.10 -30.46
N PRO A 1231 -71.46 20.61 -29.32
CA PRO A 1231 -72.90 20.54 -29.01
C PRO A 1231 -73.49 21.92 -28.60
N ALA A 1232 -74.82 22.07 -28.61
CA ALA A 1232 -75.46 23.39 -28.64
C ALA A 1232 -76.34 23.76 -27.43
N THR A 1233 -75.94 24.82 -26.67
CA THR A 1233 -76.80 25.88 -26.05
C THR A 1233 -77.87 25.45 -25.01
N PRO A 1234 -78.65 26.36 -24.33
CA PRO A 1234 -78.63 27.84 -24.22
C PRO A 1234 -78.58 28.30 -22.72
N PRO A 1235 -79.06 29.49 -22.23
CA PRO A 1235 -79.47 30.80 -22.82
C PRO A 1235 -78.77 32.03 -22.11
N PRO A 1236 -79.23 33.32 -22.19
CA PRO A 1236 -79.40 34.21 -23.36
C PRO A 1236 -78.91 35.70 -23.23
N ALA A 1237 -78.37 36.29 -24.31
CA ALA A 1237 -78.58 37.68 -24.86
C ALA A 1237 -78.41 38.97 -23.98
N PRO A 1238 -78.50 40.23 -24.50
CA PRO A 1238 -78.64 40.74 -25.89
C PRO A 1238 -77.71 41.94 -26.33
N ALA A 1239 -77.97 42.48 -27.54
CA ALA A 1239 -77.65 43.83 -28.09
C ALA A 1239 -76.43 44.01 -29.04
N ARG A 1240 -76.44 45.10 -29.85
CA ARG A 1240 -75.65 45.32 -31.09
C ARG A 1240 -75.16 46.78 -31.24
N LEU A 1241 -74.10 47.03 -32.04
CA LEU A 1241 -74.17 47.71 -33.37
C LEU A 1241 -72.82 47.80 -34.13
N THR A 1242 -72.89 48.20 -35.41
CA THR A 1242 -71.88 48.17 -36.52
C THR A 1242 -71.18 49.55 -36.72
N PRO A 1243 -70.42 49.94 -37.80
CA PRO A 1243 -70.11 49.30 -39.12
C PRO A 1243 -68.76 49.58 -39.91
N ARG A 1244 -68.50 48.83 -41.02
CA ARG A 1244 -67.83 49.23 -42.33
C ARG A 1244 -66.27 49.46 -42.39
N LEU A 1245 -65.53 49.49 -43.53
CA LEU A 1245 -65.76 49.38 -45.02
C LEU A 1245 -64.44 49.08 -45.86
N ALA A 1246 -64.54 48.35 -47.00
CA ALA A 1246 -63.86 48.51 -48.35
C ALA A 1246 -62.31 48.67 -48.56
N SER A 1247 -61.69 48.51 -49.76
CA SER A 1247 -61.92 47.73 -51.03
C SER A 1247 -60.85 48.00 -52.13
N LEU A 1248 -60.74 47.15 -53.18
CA LEU A 1248 -60.12 47.37 -54.54
C LEU A 1248 -58.56 47.48 -54.66
N ALA A 1249 -57.87 47.37 -55.82
CA ALA A 1249 -57.99 46.49 -57.02
C ALA A 1249 -56.82 46.63 -58.07
N ALA A 1250 -56.44 45.52 -58.73
CA ALA A 1250 -56.03 45.35 -60.16
C ALA A 1250 -54.71 45.89 -60.83
N ARG A 1251 -53.97 44.95 -61.47
CA ARG A 1251 -53.24 45.02 -62.80
C ARG A 1251 -51.87 45.81 -62.90
N PRO A 1252 -51.09 45.80 -64.03
CA PRO A 1252 -50.29 44.64 -64.51
C PRO A 1252 -48.90 44.93 -65.21
N ALA A 1253 -48.11 43.86 -65.47
CA ALA A 1253 -47.26 43.57 -66.67
C ALA A 1253 -45.99 44.39 -67.13
N ALA A 1254 -45.00 43.63 -67.67
CA ALA A 1254 -44.03 43.96 -68.76
C ALA A 1254 -42.90 45.03 -68.53
N SER A 1255 -41.74 45.06 -69.23
CA SER A 1255 -40.95 44.03 -69.98
C SER A 1255 -39.58 44.56 -70.48
N ALA A 1256 -38.57 43.66 -70.59
CA ALA A 1256 -37.51 43.58 -71.63
C ALA A 1256 -36.31 44.58 -71.76
N SER A 1257 -35.13 43.96 -72.01
CA SER A 1257 -34.08 44.29 -73.02
C SER A 1257 -32.81 45.16 -72.72
N ALA A 1258 -31.67 44.44 -72.64
CA ALA A 1258 -30.49 44.48 -73.55
C ALA A 1258 -29.41 45.60 -73.56
N GLY A 1259 -28.15 45.20 -73.27
CA GLY A 1259 -26.89 45.66 -73.91
C GLY A 1259 -26.14 46.87 -73.29
N SER A 1260 -24.84 47.12 -73.58
CA SER A 1260 -23.75 46.26 -74.08
C SER A 1260 -22.35 46.93 -74.00
N ARG A 1261 -21.27 46.13 -73.87
CA ARG A 1261 -19.86 46.37 -74.30
C ARG A 1261 -18.96 47.50 -73.71
N SER A 1262 -17.92 47.03 -72.99
CA SER A 1262 -16.46 47.26 -73.21
C SER A 1262 -15.73 48.59 -72.90
N ALA A 1263 -14.85 48.50 -71.88
CA ALA A 1263 -13.38 48.74 -71.90
C ALA A 1263 -12.76 50.13 -72.17
N ARG A 1264 -11.93 50.63 -71.21
CA ARG A 1264 -10.45 50.71 -71.33
C ARG A 1264 -9.72 51.12 -70.03
N GLU A 1265 -8.40 50.90 -70.05
CA GLU A 1265 -7.31 51.37 -69.14
C GLU A 1265 -7.17 52.93 -69.06
N PRO A 1266 -6.28 53.57 -68.23
CA PRO A 1266 -5.04 53.04 -67.61
C PRO A 1266 -4.59 53.53 -66.19
N SER A 1267 -3.53 52.88 -65.67
CA SER A 1267 -2.27 53.34 -64.97
C SER A 1267 -2.23 54.61 -64.03
N LEU A 1268 -1.22 54.90 -63.18
CA LEU A 1268 0.16 54.39 -62.89
C LEU A 1268 0.68 54.92 -61.50
N PHE A 1269 1.86 54.45 -61.04
CA PHE A 1269 2.69 54.83 -59.84
C PHE A 1269 2.16 54.40 -58.44
N ALA A 1270 2.90 53.82 -57.45
CA ALA A 1270 4.35 53.70 -57.09
C ALA A 1270 4.92 54.90 -56.28
N LEU A 1271 5.85 54.82 -55.30
CA LEU A 1271 6.64 53.78 -54.54
C LEU A 1271 7.46 54.56 -53.42
N PRO A 1272 8.33 54.02 -52.51
CA PRO A 1272 8.66 52.65 -52.03
C PRO A 1272 8.85 52.50 -50.47
N ALA A 1273 9.41 51.35 -50.07
CA ALA A 1273 9.77 50.83 -48.73
C ALA A 1273 10.92 51.50 -47.94
N ALA A 1274 11.11 51.05 -46.68
CA ALA A 1274 12.43 50.79 -46.06
C ALA A 1274 12.36 49.69 -44.96
N GLU A 1275 13.44 48.91 -44.84
CA GLU A 1275 13.71 47.67 -44.06
C GLU A 1275 14.79 47.99 -42.96
N PRO A 1276 15.41 47.06 -42.17
CA PRO A 1276 15.15 45.62 -41.89
C PRO A 1276 15.37 45.19 -40.39
N ASP A 1277 15.43 43.87 -40.15
CA ASP A 1277 16.22 43.09 -39.15
C ASP A 1277 16.09 43.30 -37.61
N ALA A 1278 15.65 42.25 -36.89
CA ALA A 1278 16.56 41.33 -36.17
C ALA A 1278 15.82 40.15 -35.46
N CYS A 1279 16.48 38.99 -35.36
CA CYS A 1279 16.08 37.79 -34.59
C CYS A 1279 16.44 37.91 -33.08
N PRO A 1280 15.98 37.00 -32.18
CA PRO A 1280 15.25 35.74 -32.41
C PRO A 1280 13.84 35.64 -31.78
#